data_AF-A0A726YAY4-F1
#
_entry.id   AF-A0A726YAY4-F1
#
_cell.length_a   1.000
_cell.length_b   1.000
_cell.length_c   1.000
_cell.angle_alpha   90.00
_cell.angle_beta   90.00
_cell.angle_gamma   90.00
#
_symmetry.space_group_name_H-M   'P 1'
#
loop_
_entity.id
_entity.type
_entity.pdbx_description
1 polymer ?
#
loop_
_entity_poly.entity_id
_entity_poly.type
_entity_poly.pdbx_seq_one_letter_code
_entity_poly.pdbx_strand_id
1 'polypeptide(L)'
;ASLQNVTLSSAGSGAGATNLLDNSVVNDTNRDSLLNKQIENMTTVEMNGTAVFGNGTEAWDQKYQDQTNPNGGWIFNNATVNAASADVSGVGFTNSTLTVNSGGLTIANNGTVVLSDSTVTASNGEVTLSSTAGGVNLTGTTITAKDDLTVLAQNGDASMSNATLSSTAGAVAVNADGAVDFNGGNATSQGDLLISAMDGGVSATNATLNSAGGTVTVSAGGDLGMTGGQVSAAGNVTLGAGGVANLNNANLTSSNGAVIVSAGSGALNMTGGNVTAADDIVLSAGGAANLGSATLTTSGGGVSVAASGGALTMTGGNVTAANDIALRSGGAANLNNANLSSSNGAVSAIADGGALTMTGGNVTAADDIALSAGGAANLGNATLTTSGGGVSVAASGGALTMTGGNVSATGDIALNAGGAADLTDSVLNSTGGAVSVAASGGDLTLTRGNITSETGVDLRASGAATLNRLTALTRNGGVNITAANGLINLFNSNISAPGDIQVQSLAGGVTLNGSVFNSSNGSIRATAGNGNIQSHILRYTAAQDIVLQANNGQLILGADGGDTLSAGGNIALGASGVVDLTNTILSSTGESVSVTSGTGALSMTGGNVTAAKDISLSGNSVTTNGGLLNAGGGVNIAAGTGALVLNNTVNAGSDIRLAAGDGGIRVDNGGSLVSANGNITLDGTSGASAAGVYLNGTAGSKVNISAVNGTITLNGTSVTGTGVQVTSAQLNASQANIHGVSNSGNGFVLSDSTLLGSLADLANVTFSSAGSGAGATNLLDHNVVNDSNRDNLLNMTIDNLTSVDMNGSSVFNNASGAWEGSYAGDANPNGGWIFNNTTVNAGSVNLSGVGFSNATLTVDNLNITNKGAGVITNSTVNANQSVSLVSESGGVNLTGSNITAGGNINVTAGGGDIVVTGNLTAGSDVLLNASAGGVSLAGSTVNAAGNLSGMADGGNITVGAGNLTAGQDIILNATAGSVTVGENGSLTSTNGNIALAGHAAGGSAGVLIAGNSNNGASLSALNGDITLNGVSDSGTGVSITSALLNAMTASIRGQSNSGTGFSVTESTLDGNLADLANVSLSSAGSGASVINILDSSIVNDTNRDNLLNKTIENMTTVEMNGAAVFGNGTEAWDQKYQNQNNPHGGWIFNNATVNAASADVSGVGFTNSTLTVNNGSLNITNNGSVVLNNNTVSISGGGANIVAGNGYVSLNGTSVTASGDIALNGSAQADLTGATLNSTAGGVSVSAGGGISGTGVNITAGNGSIVVTA
;
A
#
# COMPACT_ATOMS: atom_id res chain seq x y z
N ALA A 1 43.64 114.16 -38.59
CA ALA A 1 43.71 115.26 -37.61
C ALA A 1 44.00 114.66 -36.23
N SER A 2 44.84 115.30 -35.42
CA SER A 2 45.14 114.83 -34.05
C SER A 2 43.86 114.81 -33.21
N LEU A 3 43.57 113.67 -32.57
CA LEU A 3 42.39 113.48 -31.70
C LEU A 3 42.64 113.95 -30.26
N GLN A 4 43.72 114.69 -30.00
CA GLN A 4 44.07 115.14 -28.65
C GLN A 4 42.93 115.93 -27.98
N ASN A 5 42.16 116.73 -28.72
CA ASN A 5 41.05 117.56 -28.21
C ASN A 5 39.66 116.91 -28.35
N VAL A 6 39.55 115.64 -28.76
CA VAL A 6 38.28 114.92 -28.87
C VAL A 6 38.10 114.04 -27.64
N THR A 7 36.96 114.19 -26.96
CA THR A 7 36.53 113.31 -25.87
C THR A 7 35.52 112.32 -26.42
N LEU A 8 35.79 111.03 -26.24
CA LEU A 8 34.87 109.94 -26.50
C LEU A 8 34.47 109.40 -25.13
N SER A 9 33.19 109.40 -24.81
CA SER A 9 32.68 108.88 -23.55
C SER A 9 31.41 108.09 -23.78
N SER A 10 31.33 106.96 -23.10
CA SER A 10 30.16 106.10 -22.98
C SER A 10 29.61 106.08 -21.55
N ALA A 11 30.05 107.03 -20.71
CA ALA A 11 29.65 107.13 -19.31
C ALA A 11 28.11 107.23 -19.17
N GLY A 12 27.55 106.41 -18.27
CA GLY A 12 26.11 106.28 -18.05
C GLY A 12 25.42 105.19 -18.89
N SER A 13 26.11 104.61 -19.86
CA SER A 13 25.65 103.39 -20.56
C SER A 13 25.84 102.18 -19.65
N GLY A 14 24.94 101.19 -19.75
CA GLY A 14 25.06 99.95 -18.99
C GLY A 14 26.34 99.19 -19.34
N ALA A 15 26.88 98.45 -18.36
CA ALA A 15 28.00 97.54 -18.60
C ALA A 15 27.64 96.57 -19.74
N GLY A 16 28.48 96.51 -20.77
CA GLY A 16 28.25 95.70 -21.99
C GLY A 16 27.71 96.46 -23.21
N ALA A 17 27.46 97.78 -23.09
CA ALA A 17 27.16 98.60 -24.26
C ALA A 17 28.35 98.63 -25.23
N THR A 18 28.11 98.22 -26.48
CA THR A 18 29.16 98.13 -27.52
C THR A 18 29.27 99.45 -28.27
N ASN A 19 30.48 100.00 -28.30
CA ASN A 19 30.82 101.14 -29.17
C ASN A 19 31.57 100.61 -30.40
N LEU A 20 31.30 101.19 -31.58
CA LEU A 20 31.96 100.82 -32.84
C LEU A 20 32.59 102.06 -33.49
N LEU A 21 33.87 101.96 -33.82
CA LEU A 21 34.61 102.93 -34.63
C LEU A 21 35.05 102.24 -35.91
N ASP A 22 34.58 102.74 -37.06
CA ASP A 22 34.97 102.21 -38.36
C ASP A 22 36.31 102.80 -38.84
N ASN A 23 36.78 102.29 -39.99
CA ASN A 23 38.06 102.69 -40.59
C ASN A 23 38.09 104.14 -41.11
N SER A 24 36.96 104.87 -41.09
CA SER A 24 36.95 106.29 -41.46
C SER A 24 37.47 107.17 -40.32
N VAL A 25 37.45 106.67 -39.07
CA VAL A 25 37.83 107.41 -37.86
C VAL A 25 39.31 107.23 -37.52
N VAL A 26 39.91 106.08 -37.86
CA VAL A 26 41.25 105.66 -37.40
C VAL A 26 42.22 105.49 -38.58
N ASN A 27 43.35 106.19 -38.54
CA ASN A 27 44.45 106.07 -39.49
C ASN A 27 45.80 106.22 -38.78
N ASP A 28 46.89 105.93 -39.49
CA ASP A 28 48.25 105.93 -38.92
C ASP A 28 48.64 107.24 -38.20
N THR A 29 48.04 108.37 -38.57
CA THR A 29 48.36 109.68 -37.98
C THR A 29 47.61 109.95 -36.68
N ASN A 30 46.47 109.30 -36.41
CA ASN A 30 45.66 109.54 -35.20
C ASN A 30 45.50 108.30 -34.29
N ARG A 31 45.98 107.13 -34.70
CA ARG A 31 45.96 105.85 -33.97
C ARG A 31 46.42 105.99 -32.52
N ASP A 32 47.68 106.36 -32.28
CA ASP A 32 48.25 106.37 -30.92
C ASP A 32 47.53 107.37 -30.00
N SER A 33 47.09 108.51 -30.54
CA SER A 33 46.29 109.49 -29.78
C SER A 33 44.87 109.01 -29.47
N LEU A 34 44.30 108.10 -30.28
CA LEU A 34 43.02 107.45 -30.02
C LEU A 34 43.18 106.34 -28.98
N LEU A 35 44.17 105.47 -29.15
CA LEU A 35 44.37 104.32 -28.26
C LEU A 35 44.72 104.74 -26.83
N ASN A 36 45.43 105.86 -26.66
CA ASN A 36 45.68 106.46 -25.34
C ASN A 36 44.43 107.05 -24.66
N LYS A 37 43.26 107.06 -25.31
CA LYS A 37 42.01 107.53 -24.66
C LYS A 37 41.50 106.46 -23.70
N GLN A 38 41.13 106.90 -22.51
CA GLN A 38 40.34 106.07 -21.59
C GLN A 38 38.88 106.10 -22.04
N ILE A 39 38.36 104.93 -22.44
CA ILE A 39 36.95 104.74 -22.75
C ILE A 39 36.33 103.88 -21.64
N GLU A 40 35.09 104.15 -21.26
CA GLU A 40 34.43 103.51 -20.10
C GLU A 40 33.83 102.13 -20.41
N ASN A 41 33.64 101.81 -21.69
CA ASN A 41 33.17 100.50 -22.16
C ASN A 41 34.03 100.02 -23.34
N MET A 42 34.18 98.71 -23.47
CA MET A 42 34.88 98.06 -24.59
C MET A 42 34.38 98.58 -25.93
N THR A 43 35.31 99.12 -26.73
CA THR A 43 35.00 99.74 -28.02
C THR A 43 35.68 98.97 -29.14
N THR A 44 34.91 98.47 -30.10
CA THR A 44 35.44 97.82 -31.30
C THR A 44 35.95 98.87 -32.27
N VAL A 45 37.16 98.69 -32.76
CA VAL A 45 37.80 99.56 -33.75
C VAL A 45 38.26 98.76 -34.96
N GLU A 46 37.85 99.18 -36.15
CA GLU A 46 38.33 98.60 -37.41
C GLU A 46 39.71 99.16 -37.77
N MET A 47 40.72 98.28 -37.79
CA MET A 47 42.12 98.66 -38.05
C MET A 47 42.55 98.45 -39.51
N ASN A 48 41.77 97.77 -40.34
CA ASN A 48 42.03 97.53 -41.77
C ASN A 48 43.44 96.98 -42.09
N GLY A 49 43.94 96.06 -41.27
CA GLY A 49 45.26 95.42 -41.38
C GLY A 49 46.40 96.19 -40.71
N THR A 50 46.13 97.36 -40.14
CA THR A 50 47.19 98.20 -39.55
C THR A 50 47.67 97.67 -38.20
N ALA A 51 48.94 97.94 -37.89
CA ALA A 51 49.57 97.50 -36.65
C ALA A 51 49.05 98.29 -35.44
N VAL A 52 48.65 97.59 -34.38
CA VAL A 52 48.28 98.20 -33.09
C VAL A 52 49.54 98.49 -32.25
N PHE A 53 50.58 97.66 -32.37
CA PHE A 53 51.85 97.85 -31.66
C PHE A 53 53.05 97.16 -32.36
N GLY A 54 54.19 97.85 -32.39
CA GLY A 54 55.55 97.30 -32.49
C GLY A 54 56.15 96.99 -33.87
N ASN A 55 57.45 96.61 -33.82
CA ASN A 55 58.31 96.10 -34.90
C ASN A 55 58.95 94.74 -34.53
N GLY A 56 58.53 94.15 -33.39
CA GLY A 56 59.01 92.87 -32.88
C GLY A 56 60.05 92.91 -31.75
N THR A 57 60.58 94.07 -31.34
CA THR A 57 61.63 94.15 -30.29
C THR A 57 61.23 94.81 -28.98
N GLU A 58 60.08 95.48 -28.91
CA GLU A 58 59.64 96.22 -27.72
C GLU A 58 58.54 95.47 -26.95
N ALA A 59 58.46 95.67 -25.64
CA ALA A 59 57.41 95.12 -24.78
C ALA A 59 56.14 95.98 -24.84
N TRP A 60 54.98 95.33 -24.94
CA TRP A 60 53.67 95.99 -24.93
C TRP A 60 52.98 95.86 -23.57
N ASP A 61 53.27 96.78 -22.66
CA ASP A 61 52.79 96.72 -21.27
C ASP A 61 51.68 97.75 -20.99
N GLN A 62 50.67 97.80 -21.86
CA GLN A 62 49.60 98.81 -21.79
C GLN A 62 48.37 98.34 -21.01
N LYS A 63 47.91 99.18 -20.09
CA LYS A 63 46.72 98.93 -19.26
C LYS A 63 45.60 99.92 -19.60
N TYR A 64 44.55 99.46 -20.29
CA TYR A 64 43.40 100.30 -20.69
C TYR A 64 42.26 100.31 -19.66
N GLN A 65 42.39 99.47 -18.62
CA GLN A 65 41.47 99.37 -17.49
C GLN A 65 42.25 99.39 -16.18
N ASP A 66 41.58 99.87 -15.13
CA ASP A 66 42.04 99.91 -13.75
C ASP A 66 40.85 99.74 -12.79
N GLN A 67 41.06 99.93 -11.48
CA GLN A 67 39.99 99.77 -10.48
C GLN A 67 38.86 100.81 -10.61
N THR A 68 39.10 101.97 -11.22
CA THR A 68 38.10 103.03 -11.40
C THR A 68 37.44 102.97 -12.78
N ASN A 69 38.07 102.29 -13.75
CA ASN A 69 37.55 102.00 -15.09
C ASN A 69 37.62 100.49 -15.44
N PRO A 70 36.83 99.63 -14.78
CA PRO A 70 36.95 98.17 -14.90
C PRO A 70 36.39 97.57 -16.21
N ASN A 71 35.63 98.34 -17.00
CA ASN A 71 34.98 97.87 -18.23
C ASN A 71 35.55 98.53 -19.50
N GLY A 72 36.54 99.39 -19.32
CA GLY A 72 37.13 100.17 -20.40
C GLY A 72 38.13 99.40 -21.24
N GLY A 73 38.23 99.75 -22.52
CA GLY A 73 39.21 99.13 -23.39
C GLY A 73 38.83 99.09 -24.86
N TRP A 74 39.61 98.33 -25.61
CA TRP A 74 39.58 98.26 -27.08
C TRP A 74 39.47 96.82 -27.57
N ILE A 75 38.56 96.59 -28.53
CA ILE A 75 38.51 95.37 -29.33
C ILE A 75 39.04 95.73 -30.72
N PHE A 76 40.21 95.22 -31.07
CA PHE A 76 40.84 95.52 -32.36
C PHE A 76 40.36 94.54 -33.42
N ASN A 77 39.67 95.03 -34.46
CA ASN A 77 39.26 94.23 -35.61
C ASN A 77 40.26 94.36 -36.76
N ASN A 78 40.63 93.24 -37.38
CA ASN A 78 41.54 93.18 -38.53
C ASN A 78 42.88 93.88 -38.25
N ALA A 79 43.51 93.55 -37.12
CA ALA A 79 44.71 94.20 -36.62
C ALA A 79 45.93 93.28 -36.65
N THR A 80 47.13 93.87 -36.63
CA THR A 80 48.38 93.14 -36.38
C THR A 80 49.10 93.67 -35.14
N VAL A 81 49.77 92.80 -34.40
CA VAL A 81 50.67 93.18 -33.29
C VAL A 81 51.94 92.35 -33.38
N ASN A 82 53.09 93.00 -33.24
CA ASN A 82 54.40 92.34 -33.23
C ASN A 82 55.28 92.92 -32.12
N ALA A 83 55.42 92.21 -31.00
CA ALA A 83 56.11 92.67 -29.79
C ALA A 83 57.22 91.69 -29.36
N ALA A 84 58.11 92.12 -28.47
CA ALA A 84 59.03 91.22 -27.78
C ALA A 84 58.32 90.40 -26.69
N SER A 85 57.49 91.07 -25.88
CA SER A 85 56.57 90.53 -24.86
C SER A 85 55.34 91.42 -24.78
N ALA A 86 54.27 90.96 -24.13
CA ALA A 86 53.08 91.78 -23.92
C ALA A 86 52.43 91.47 -22.57
N ASP A 87 52.13 92.49 -21.78
CA ASP A 87 51.32 92.38 -20.56
C ASP A 87 50.25 93.48 -20.56
N VAL A 88 49.06 93.15 -21.07
CA VAL A 88 48.00 94.12 -21.34
C VAL A 88 46.70 93.86 -20.56
N SER A 89 45.89 94.90 -20.40
CA SER A 89 44.54 94.80 -19.81
C SER A 89 43.55 95.68 -20.57
N GLY A 90 42.28 95.25 -20.64
CA GLY A 90 41.22 95.96 -21.36
C GLY A 90 41.35 95.81 -22.87
N VAL A 91 41.77 94.62 -23.34
CA VAL A 91 42.06 94.36 -24.75
C VAL A 91 41.28 93.14 -25.24
N GLY A 92 40.78 93.22 -26.48
CA GLY A 92 40.28 92.09 -27.26
C GLY A 92 40.67 92.21 -28.74
N PHE A 93 40.50 91.13 -29.50
CA PHE A 93 40.82 91.09 -30.92
C PHE A 93 39.80 90.29 -31.73
N THR A 94 39.53 90.73 -32.94
CA THR A 94 38.74 90.00 -33.94
C THR A 94 39.45 90.00 -35.29
N ASN A 95 39.45 88.89 -36.04
CA ASN A 95 40.12 88.76 -37.34
C ASN A 95 41.59 89.24 -37.36
N SER A 96 42.35 89.05 -36.28
CA SER A 96 43.64 89.72 -36.06
C SER A 96 44.79 88.72 -35.88
N THR A 97 46.03 89.21 -36.06
CA THR A 97 47.26 88.43 -35.85
C THR A 97 48.15 89.08 -34.80
N LEU A 98 48.47 88.36 -33.73
CA LEU A 98 49.29 88.80 -32.59
C LEU A 98 50.51 87.90 -32.48
N THR A 99 51.71 88.47 -32.56
CA THR A 99 52.99 87.74 -32.43
C THR A 99 53.86 88.38 -31.35
N VAL A 100 54.33 87.58 -30.41
CA VAL A 100 55.33 87.93 -29.39
C VAL A 100 56.57 87.03 -29.55
N ASN A 101 57.73 87.66 -29.78
CA ASN A 101 58.91 86.96 -30.29
C ASN A 101 59.82 86.35 -29.21
N SER A 102 59.93 86.96 -28.02
CA SER A 102 60.99 86.62 -27.05
C SER A 102 60.50 86.36 -25.63
N GLY A 103 59.39 86.97 -25.20
CA GLY A 103 58.78 86.77 -23.88
C GLY A 103 57.33 86.28 -23.99
N GLY A 104 56.61 86.30 -22.86
CA GLY A 104 55.21 85.88 -22.78
C GLY A 104 54.20 86.93 -23.23
N LEU A 105 52.95 86.48 -23.39
CA LEU A 105 51.77 87.31 -23.61
C LEU A 105 50.79 87.12 -22.46
N THR A 106 50.43 88.20 -21.78
CA THR A 106 49.36 88.26 -20.80
C THR A 106 48.28 89.23 -21.25
N ILE A 107 47.02 88.77 -21.31
CA ILE A 107 45.83 89.61 -21.45
C ILE A 107 44.98 89.41 -20.20
N ALA A 108 44.96 90.40 -19.31
CA ALA A 108 44.24 90.35 -18.04
C ALA A 108 43.11 91.39 -18.02
N ASN A 109 41.90 90.98 -18.41
CA ASN A 109 40.72 91.84 -18.39
C ASN A 109 39.96 91.69 -17.06
N ASN A 110 39.22 92.72 -16.64
CA ASN A 110 38.26 92.58 -15.55
C ASN A 110 36.93 92.07 -16.12
N GLY A 111 36.48 92.67 -17.22
CA GLY A 111 35.42 92.12 -18.08
C GLY A 111 35.91 90.99 -19.00
N THR A 112 35.11 90.64 -20.00
CA THR A 112 35.37 89.50 -20.89
C THR A 112 36.64 89.69 -21.74
N VAL A 113 37.47 88.65 -21.85
CA VAL A 113 38.53 88.57 -22.88
C VAL A 113 37.89 88.04 -24.16
N VAL A 114 37.99 88.78 -25.27
CA VAL A 114 37.40 88.41 -26.57
C VAL A 114 38.50 88.24 -27.61
N LEU A 115 38.63 87.03 -28.14
CA LEU A 115 39.43 86.69 -29.31
C LEU A 115 38.54 85.93 -30.29
N SER A 116 38.32 86.49 -31.48
CA SER A 116 37.48 85.86 -32.51
C SER A 116 38.22 85.80 -33.84
N ASP A 117 38.23 84.64 -34.49
CA ASP A 117 38.88 84.40 -35.79
C ASP A 117 40.32 84.95 -35.86
N SER A 118 41.04 84.89 -34.74
CA SER A 118 42.36 85.53 -34.58
C SER A 118 43.47 84.50 -34.41
N THR A 119 44.70 84.89 -34.73
CA THR A 119 45.91 84.06 -34.54
C THR A 119 46.81 84.73 -33.51
N VAL A 120 47.20 83.99 -32.48
CA VAL A 120 48.11 84.42 -31.41
C VAL A 120 49.31 83.48 -31.37
N THR A 121 50.52 84.03 -31.37
CA THR A 121 51.76 83.23 -31.34
C THR A 121 52.77 83.83 -30.36
N ALA A 122 53.14 83.08 -29.33
CA ALA A 122 54.28 83.34 -28.45
C ALA A 122 55.42 82.39 -28.79
N SER A 123 56.42 82.89 -29.50
CA SER A 123 57.48 82.07 -30.09
C SER A 123 58.43 81.45 -29.07
N ASN A 124 58.60 82.08 -27.89
CA ASN A 124 59.58 81.68 -26.86
C ASN A 124 59.06 81.84 -25.42
N GLY A 125 57.75 81.97 -25.20
CA GLY A 125 57.21 82.18 -23.86
C GLY A 125 55.79 81.64 -23.70
N GLU A 126 55.22 81.91 -22.52
CA GLU A 126 53.87 81.53 -22.14
C GLU A 126 52.80 82.48 -22.71
N VAL A 127 51.55 82.00 -22.75
CA VAL A 127 50.37 82.81 -23.02
C VAL A 127 49.40 82.68 -21.86
N THR A 128 49.01 83.79 -21.24
CA THR A 128 48.00 83.84 -20.17
C THR A 128 46.86 84.76 -20.56
N LEU A 129 45.64 84.21 -20.62
CA LEU A 129 44.40 84.96 -20.80
C LEU A 129 43.60 84.88 -19.51
N SER A 130 43.29 86.01 -18.90
CA SER A 130 42.60 86.06 -17.61
C SER A 130 41.46 87.06 -17.60
N SER A 131 40.32 86.64 -17.06
CA SER A 131 39.20 87.49 -16.69
C SER A 131 38.87 87.33 -15.20
N THR A 132 38.80 88.44 -14.46
CA THR A 132 38.47 88.40 -13.02
C THR A 132 36.97 88.39 -12.75
N ALA A 133 36.16 89.16 -13.49
CA ALA A 133 34.71 89.27 -13.28
C ALA A 133 33.86 88.86 -14.50
N GLY A 134 34.48 88.72 -15.68
CA GLY A 134 33.83 88.26 -16.91
C GLY A 134 34.29 86.85 -17.34
N GLY A 135 34.01 86.52 -18.60
CA GLY A 135 34.43 85.26 -19.21
C GLY A 135 35.64 85.38 -20.13
N VAL A 136 36.03 84.27 -20.75
CA VAL A 136 36.99 84.24 -21.87
C VAL A 136 36.29 83.63 -23.08
N ASN A 137 36.27 84.32 -24.22
CA ASN A 137 35.64 83.86 -25.46
C ASN A 137 36.68 83.81 -26.59
N LEU A 138 37.03 82.59 -27.00
CA LEU A 138 37.93 82.22 -28.07
C LEU A 138 37.11 81.51 -29.16
N THR A 139 36.62 82.24 -30.15
CA THR A 139 35.83 81.67 -31.26
C THR A 139 36.70 81.60 -32.51
N GLY A 140 36.83 80.43 -33.14
CA GLY A 140 37.63 80.26 -34.38
C GLY A 140 39.11 80.67 -34.26
N THR A 141 39.60 80.84 -33.03
CA THR A 141 40.90 81.45 -32.74
C THR A 141 41.99 80.39 -32.61
N THR A 142 43.19 80.67 -33.12
CA THR A 142 44.38 79.81 -32.95
C THR A 142 45.38 80.48 -32.03
N ILE A 143 45.78 79.80 -30.96
CA ILE A 143 46.81 80.24 -30.01
C ILE A 143 47.93 79.22 -29.98
N THR A 144 49.18 79.67 -30.15
CA THR A 144 50.37 78.83 -30.03
C THR A 144 51.36 79.46 -29.06
N ALA A 145 51.69 78.75 -27.99
CA ALA A 145 52.73 79.09 -27.01
C ALA A 145 53.92 78.13 -27.12
N LYS A 146 55.13 78.64 -26.80
CA LYS A 146 56.30 77.77 -26.66
C LYS A 146 56.21 76.99 -25.36
N ASP A 147 56.01 77.71 -24.25
CA ASP A 147 55.85 77.20 -22.90
C ASP A 147 54.35 77.10 -22.56
N ASP A 148 53.93 77.42 -21.34
CA ASP A 148 52.56 77.18 -20.89
C ASP A 148 51.52 78.09 -21.55
N LEU A 149 50.30 77.56 -21.75
CA LEU A 149 49.14 78.31 -22.19
C LEU A 149 48.04 78.22 -21.13
N THR A 150 47.72 79.33 -20.48
CA THR A 150 46.73 79.43 -19.42
C THR A 150 45.55 80.29 -19.84
N VAL A 151 44.33 79.78 -19.65
CA VAL A 151 43.07 80.51 -19.77
C VAL A 151 42.38 80.46 -18.40
N LEU A 152 42.06 81.62 -17.82
CA LEU A 152 41.48 81.75 -16.50
C LEU A 152 40.23 82.65 -16.52
N ALA A 153 39.07 82.10 -16.15
CA ALA A 153 37.82 82.84 -15.98
C ALA A 153 37.32 82.69 -14.53
N GLN A 154 37.79 83.56 -13.64
CA GLN A 154 37.60 83.39 -12.18
C GLN A 154 36.16 83.56 -11.68
N ASN A 155 35.25 84.15 -12.45
CA ASN A 155 33.84 84.31 -12.06
C ASN A 155 32.90 84.18 -13.27
N GLY A 156 33.35 83.51 -14.34
CA GLY A 156 32.62 83.45 -15.60
C GLY A 156 32.98 82.23 -16.43
N ASP A 157 32.36 82.14 -17.60
CA ASP A 157 32.53 81.00 -18.52
C ASP A 157 33.78 81.16 -19.38
N ALA A 158 34.38 80.03 -19.78
CA ALA A 158 35.41 79.98 -20.82
C ALA A 158 34.88 79.25 -22.07
N SER A 159 34.74 79.96 -23.19
CA SER A 159 34.28 79.41 -24.47
C SER A 159 35.42 79.38 -25.49
N MET A 160 35.69 78.20 -26.04
CA MET A 160 36.75 77.83 -26.99
C MET A 160 36.14 77.20 -28.25
N SER A 161 35.00 77.72 -28.71
CA SER A 161 34.26 77.14 -29.84
C SER A 161 35.09 77.19 -31.13
N ASN A 162 35.40 76.01 -31.68
CA ASN A 162 36.29 75.82 -32.83
C ASN A 162 37.67 76.50 -32.67
N ALA A 163 38.13 76.74 -31.44
CA ALA A 163 39.45 77.30 -31.18
C ALA A 163 40.53 76.21 -31.18
N THR A 164 41.76 76.58 -31.51
CA THR A 164 42.94 75.72 -31.40
C THR A 164 43.91 76.33 -30.39
N LEU A 165 44.16 75.61 -29.29
CA LEU A 165 45.09 75.96 -28.23
C LEU A 165 46.27 75.00 -28.31
N SER A 166 47.50 75.51 -28.42
CA SER A 166 48.69 74.68 -28.55
C SER A 166 49.84 75.18 -27.70
N SER A 167 50.43 74.30 -26.89
CA SER A 167 51.73 74.48 -26.26
C SER A 167 52.72 73.46 -26.83
N THR A 168 53.85 73.94 -27.35
CA THR A 168 54.83 73.07 -28.04
C THR A 168 55.90 72.49 -27.11
N ALA A 169 56.00 72.94 -25.86
CA ALA A 169 56.90 72.39 -24.83
C ALA A 169 56.30 72.32 -23.42
N GLY A 170 55.27 73.12 -23.12
CA GLY A 170 54.65 73.25 -21.81
C GLY A 170 53.24 72.65 -21.72
N ALA A 171 52.53 73.04 -20.67
CA ALA A 171 51.17 72.64 -20.34
C ALA A 171 50.12 73.55 -21.01
N VAL A 172 48.89 73.05 -21.13
CA VAL A 172 47.72 73.86 -21.45
C VAL A 172 46.73 73.75 -20.30
N ALA A 173 46.35 74.87 -19.71
CA ALA A 173 45.38 74.93 -18.61
C ALA A 173 44.23 75.87 -18.95
N VAL A 174 43.00 75.38 -18.86
CA VAL A 174 41.78 76.17 -18.93
C VAL A 174 41.04 75.98 -17.63
N ASN A 175 40.90 77.05 -16.85
CA ASN A 175 40.18 77.03 -15.59
C ASN A 175 39.10 78.11 -15.57
N ALA A 176 37.86 77.71 -15.33
CA ALA A 176 36.72 78.60 -15.17
C ALA A 176 35.96 78.24 -13.90
N ASP A 177 35.47 79.23 -13.18
CA ASP A 177 34.52 78.99 -12.09
C ASP A 177 33.15 78.61 -12.69
N GLY A 178 32.80 79.23 -13.83
CA GLY A 178 31.62 78.91 -14.65
C GLY A 178 31.81 77.71 -15.58
N ALA A 179 31.03 77.67 -16.67
CA ALA A 179 31.06 76.61 -17.66
C ALA A 179 32.26 76.72 -18.60
N VAL A 180 32.72 75.57 -19.11
CA VAL A 180 33.75 75.50 -20.15
C VAL A 180 33.14 74.90 -21.43
N ASP A 181 33.12 75.66 -22.52
CA ASP A 181 32.70 75.19 -23.86
C ASP A 181 33.94 75.01 -24.74
N PHE A 182 34.16 73.81 -25.26
CA PHE A 182 35.24 73.40 -26.15
C PHE A 182 34.69 72.75 -27.44
N ASN A 183 33.42 72.94 -27.77
CA ASN A 183 32.77 72.29 -28.91
C ASN A 183 33.52 72.56 -30.23
N GLY A 184 33.96 71.49 -30.89
CA GLY A 184 34.78 71.53 -32.12
C GLY A 184 36.20 72.10 -31.93
N GLY A 185 36.59 72.43 -30.70
CA GLY A 185 37.91 72.97 -30.38
C GLY A 185 38.99 71.90 -30.27
N ASN A 186 40.25 72.33 -30.37
CA ASN A 186 41.44 71.49 -30.25
C ASN A 186 42.37 72.06 -29.17
N ALA A 187 42.84 71.23 -28.26
CA ALA A 187 43.88 71.58 -27.28
C ALA A 187 45.02 70.58 -27.36
N THR A 188 46.24 71.05 -27.61
CA THR A 188 47.44 70.21 -27.68
C THR A 188 48.54 70.72 -26.75
N SER A 189 49.12 69.84 -25.92
CA SER A 189 50.22 70.16 -25.01
C SER A 189 51.35 69.13 -25.10
N GLN A 190 52.57 69.54 -24.76
CA GLN A 190 53.67 68.60 -24.48
C GLN A 190 53.75 68.19 -23.01
N GLY A 191 53.35 69.07 -22.09
CA GLY A 191 53.10 68.78 -20.67
C GLY A 191 51.64 68.42 -20.41
N ASP A 192 51.14 68.67 -19.20
CA ASP A 192 49.75 68.36 -18.84
C ASP A 192 48.72 69.23 -19.60
N LEU A 193 47.55 68.65 -19.86
CA LEU A 193 46.37 69.36 -20.34
C LEU A 193 45.30 69.33 -19.25
N LEU A 194 45.00 70.48 -18.66
CA LEU A 194 43.99 70.64 -17.63
C LEU A 194 42.81 71.48 -18.17
N ILE A 195 41.60 70.94 -18.05
CA ILE A 195 40.35 71.68 -18.28
C ILE A 195 39.49 71.54 -17.03
N SER A 196 39.13 72.66 -16.42
CA SER A 196 38.41 72.68 -15.15
C SER A 196 37.29 73.72 -15.19
N ALA A 197 36.07 73.25 -14.93
CA ALA A 197 34.88 74.06 -14.65
C ALA A 197 34.48 73.79 -13.19
N MET A 198 34.77 74.72 -12.28
CA MET A 198 34.70 74.45 -10.83
C MET A 198 33.25 74.20 -10.37
N ASP A 199 32.33 75.09 -10.72
CA ASP A 199 30.89 74.96 -10.44
C ASP A 199 30.06 74.63 -11.70
N GLY A 200 30.63 74.85 -12.89
CA GLY A 200 29.98 74.67 -14.18
C GLY A 200 30.15 73.29 -14.82
N GLY A 201 29.50 73.12 -15.98
CA GLY A 201 29.69 71.95 -16.86
C GLY A 201 30.82 72.15 -17.86
N VAL A 202 31.32 71.06 -18.44
CA VAL A 202 32.26 71.06 -19.57
C VAL A 202 31.57 70.48 -20.80
N SER A 203 31.53 71.21 -21.92
CA SER A 203 31.01 70.73 -23.21
C SER A 203 32.13 70.69 -24.25
N ALA A 204 32.62 69.51 -24.62
CA ALA A 204 33.69 69.27 -25.58
C ALA A 204 33.24 68.31 -26.70
N THR A 205 32.09 68.59 -27.32
CA THR A 205 31.54 67.80 -28.43
C THR A 205 32.47 67.86 -29.64
N ASN A 206 32.85 66.71 -30.20
CA ASN A 206 33.81 66.57 -31.30
C ASN A 206 35.15 67.32 -31.09
N ALA A 207 35.55 67.56 -29.83
CA ALA A 207 36.80 68.22 -29.51
C ALA A 207 37.99 67.25 -29.60
N THR A 208 39.19 67.77 -29.88
CA THR A 208 40.44 66.99 -29.79
C THR A 208 41.32 67.51 -28.65
N LEU A 209 41.51 66.71 -27.61
CA LEU A 209 42.30 67.03 -26.42
C LEU A 209 43.51 66.09 -26.37
N ASN A 210 44.72 66.61 -26.53
CA ASN A 210 45.92 65.79 -26.63
C ASN A 210 47.08 66.31 -25.77
N SER A 211 47.59 65.48 -24.87
CA SER A 211 48.86 65.69 -24.19
C SER A 211 49.89 64.66 -24.66
N ALA A 212 50.86 65.09 -25.45
CA ALA A 212 51.83 64.18 -26.05
C ALA A 212 52.93 63.69 -25.09
N GLY A 213 53.11 64.33 -23.93
CA GLY A 213 54.11 63.95 -22.93
C GLY A 213 53.62 63.93 -21.48
N GLY A 214 52.39 64.38 -21.20
CA GLY A 214 51.82 64.46 -19.86
C GLY A 214 50.46 63.78 -19.76
N THR A 215 49.64 64.27 -18.83
CA THR A 215 48.27 63.79 -18.56
C THR A 215 47.21 64.67 -19.22
N VAL A 216 46.02 64.14 -19.40
CA VAL A 216 44.83 64.95 -19.70
C VAL A 216 43.86 64.83 -18.52
N THR A 217 43.48 65.95 -17.93
CA THR A 217 42.49 66.03 -16.87
C THR A 217 41.36 66.99 -17.27
N VAL A 218 40.13 66.49 -17.29
CA VAL A 218 38.91 67.30 -17.46
C VAL A 218 38.05 67.14 -16.21
N SER A 219 37.76 68.24 -15.52
CA SER A 219 36.95 68.25 -14.30
C SER A 219 35.78 69.21 -14.45
N ALA A 220 34.56 68.68 -14.40
CA ALA A 220 33.32 69.46 -14.40
C ALA A 220 32.63 69.36 -13.04
N GLY A 221 32.35 70.48 -12.38
CA GLY A 221 31.49 70.53 -11.20
C GLY A 221 30.05 70.08 -11.51
N GLY A 222 29.58 70.36 -12.73
CA GLY A 222 28.31 69.91 -13.29
C GLY A 222 28.45 68.70 -14.23
N ASP A 223 27.80 68.79 -15.40
CA ASP A 223 27.83 67.74 -16.43
C ASP A 223 29.06 67.84 -17.33
N LEU A 224 29.55 66.69 -17.81
CA LEU A 224 30.58 66.57 -18.82
C LEU A 224 29.98 66.02 -20.12
N GLY A 225 30.01 66.78 -21.21
CA GLY A 225 29.60 66.33 -22.54
C GLY A 225 30.78 66.25 -23.49
N MET A 226 31.10 65.07 -24.03
CA MET A 226 32.19 64.86 -25.00
C MET A 226 31.77 63.93 -26.15
N THR A 227 30.54 64.07 -26.65
CA THR A 227 30.03 63.22 -27.73
C THR A 227 30.95 63.33 -28.96
N GLY A 228 31.46 62.18 -29.44
CA GLY A 228 32.38 62.10 -30.58
C GLY A 228 33.77 62.72 -30.36
N GLY A 229 34.12 63.13 -29.13
CA GLY A 229 35.40 63.75 -28.81
C GLY A 229 36.57 62.76 -28.76
N GLN A 230 37.78 63.27 -29.03
CA GLN A 230 39.04 62.53 -28.98
C GLN A 230 39.91 63.04 -27.83
N VAL A 231 40.31 62.13 -26.93
CA VAL A 231 41.21 62.44 -25.82
C VAL A 231 42.39 61.50 -25.84
N SER A 232 43.60 62.05 -25.84
CA SER A 232 44.84 61.26 -25.89
C SER A 232 45.88 61.82 -24.91
N ALA A 233 46.51 60.95 -24.12
CA ALA A 233 47.57 61.31 -23.19
C ALA A 233 48.72 60.30 -23.24
N ALA A 234 49.96 60.76 -23.04
CA ALA A 234 51.07 59.86 -22.77
C ALA A 234 50.95 59.21 -21.38
N GLY A 235 50.58 60.00 -20.38
CA GLY A 235 50.19 59.57 -19.03
C GLY A 235 48.68 59.32 -18.93
N ASN A 236 48.10 59.53 -17.75
CA ASN A 236 46.69 59.25 -17.49
C ASN A 236 45.73 60.17 -18.26
N VAL A 237 44.57 59.62 -18.61
CA VAL A 237 43.37 60.39 -19.00
C VAL A 237 42.38 60.33 -17.84
N THR A 238 42.05 61.47 -17.24
CA THR A 238 41.10 61.58 -16.12
C THR A 238 39.95 62.50 -16.51
N LEU A 239 38.72 61.98 -16.53
CA LEU A 239 37.50 62.73 -16.85
C LEU A 239 36.52 62.65 -15.66
N GLY A 240 36.24 63.78 -15.03
CA GLY A 240 35.34 63.88 -13.88
C GLY A 240 34.14 64.79 -14.15
N ALA A 241 32.97 64.36 -13.72
CA ALA A 241 31.73 65.14 -13.68
C ALA A 241 31.07 65.01 -12.31
N GLY A 242 30.60 66.11 -11.70
CA GLY A 242 29.75 66.06 -10.52
C GLY A 242 28.35 65.49 -10.83
N GLY A 243 27.86 65.77 -12.05
CA GLY A 243 26.60 65.30 -12.61
C GLY A 243 26.76 64.12 -13.58
N VAL A 244 26.21 64.26 -14.79
CA VAL A 244 26.23 63.26 -15.87
C VAL A 244 27.51 63.37 -16.70
N ALA A 245 28.14 62.24 -17.02
CA ALA A 245 29.21 62.16 -18.01
C ALA A 245 28.68 61.53 -19.30
N ASN A 246 28.55 62.32 -20.37
CA ASN A 246 28.09 61.88 -21.69
C ASN A 246 29.26 61.84 -22.69
N LEU A 247 29.83 60.66 -22.87
CA LEU A 247 30.98 60.38 -23.74
C LEU A 247 30.59 59.46 -24.91
N ASN A 248 29.34 59.56 -25.39
CA ASN A 248 28.86 58.74 -26.51
C ASN A 248 29.80 58.85 -27.72
N ASN A 249 30.33 57.72 -28.18
CA ASN A 249 31.21 57.60 -29.33
C ASN A 249 32.56 58.34 -29.18
N ALA A 250 32.96 58.69 -27.95
CA ALA A 250 34.28 59.28 -27.69
C ALA A 250 35.39 58.23 -27.86
N ASN A 251 36.61 58.67 -28.20
CA ASN A 251 37.80 57.83 -28.12
C ASN A 251 38.77 58.38 -27.06
N LEU A 252 39.09 57.56 -26.08
CA LEU A 252 39.98 57.88 -24.97
C LEU A 252 41.21 56.98 -25.04
N THR A 253 42.40 57.56 -25.08
CA THR A 253 43.65 56.81 -25.20
C THR A 253 44.67 57.29 -24.17
N SER A 254 45.19 56.37 -23.37
CA SER A 254 46.39 56.58 -22.54
C SER A 254 47.47 55.60 -22.98
N SER A 255 48.60 56.10 -23.48
CA SER A 255 49.64 55.22 -24.05
C SER A 255 50.54 54.56 -23.02
N ASN A 256 50.70 55.14 -21.82
CA ASN A 256 51.53 54.60 -20.74
C ASN A 256 50.83 54.60 -19.36
N GLY A 257 49.57 55.01 -19.28
CA GLY A 257 48.85 55.16 -18.02
C GLY A 257 47.43 54.58 -18.06
N ALA A 258 46.63 55.02 -17.10
CA ALA A 258 45.24 54.62 -16.91
C ALA A 258 44.26 55.56 -17.60
N VAL A 259 43.05 55.06 -17.87
CA VAL A 259 41.90 55.90 -18.21
C VAL A 259 40.89 55.83 -17.07
N ILE A 260 40.59 56.98 -16.46
CA ILE A 260 39.70 57.12 -15.31
C ILE A 260 38.55 58.05 -15.70
N VAL A 261 37.32 57.54 -15.61
CA VAL A 261 36.11 58.32 -15.83
C VAL A 261 35.21 58.21 -14.60
N SER A 262 34.74 59.35 -14.09
CA SER A 262 33.83 59.39 -12.95
C SER A 262 32.66 60.34 -13.18
N ALA A 263 31.45 59.82 -13.05
CA ALA A 263 30.22 60.59 -12.90
C ALA A 263 29.78 60.49 -11.43
N GLY A 264 30.03 61.54 -10.64
CA GLY A 264 29.92 61.52 -9.18
C GLY A 264 28.56 61.01 -8.68
N SER A 265 27.50 61.79 -8.92
CA SER A 265 26.12 61.39 -8.57
C SER A 265 25.29 60.96 -9.79
N GLY A 266 25.73 61.29 -11.01
CA GLY A 266 24.97 61.08 -12.23
C GLY A 266 25.28 59.79 -12.98
N ALA A 267 24.73 59.69 -14.19
CA ALA A 267 24.94 58.57 -15.10
C ALA A 267 26.22 58.76 -15.94
N LEU A 268 26.84 57.64 -16.31
CA LEU A 268 27.87 57.56 -17.34
C LEU A 268 27.25 57.02 -18.64
N ASN A 269 27.25 57.80 -19.70
CA ASN A 269 26.74 57.41 -21.02
C ASN A 269 27.91 57.29 -22.00
N MET A 270 28.14 56.08 -22.50
CA MET A 270 29.12 55.73 -23.52
C MET A 270 28.51 54.67 -24.46
N THR A 271 27.41 54.96 -25.14
CA THR A 271 26.68 53.94 -25.91
C THR A 271 27.47 53.32 -27.08
N GLY A 272 28.65 53.89 -27.37
CA GLY A 272 29.69 53.42 -28.26
C GLY A 272 30.99 54.19 -27.97
N GLY A 273 32.05 53.95 -28.76
CA GLY A 273 33.36 54.57 -28.55
C GLY A 273 34.43 53.58 -28.08
N ASN A 274 35.68 54.05 -28.02
CA ASN A 274 36.83 53.22 -27.66
C ASN A 274 37.57 53.82 -26.46
N VAL A 275 37.88 52.98 -25.48
CA VAL A 275 38.76 53.33 -24.36
C VAL A 275 39.97 52.40 -24.42
N THR A 276 41.16 52.97 -24.57
CA THR A 276 42.42 52.22 -24.63
C THR A 276 43.38 52.74 -23.57
N ALA A 277 43.89 51.86 -22.71
CA ALA A 277 44.87 52.20 -21.68
C ALA A 277 46.04 51.21 -21.69
N ALA A 278 47.22 51.67 -21.31
CA ALA A 278 48.34 50.76 -21.04
C ALA A 278 48.17 50.08 -19.68
N ASP A 279 47.65 50.82 -18.71
CA ASP A 279 47.36 50.37 -17.34
C ASP A 279 45.84 50.13 -17.17
N ASP A 280 45.23 50.53 -16.06
CA ASP A 280 43.82 50.26 -15.76
C ASP A 280 42.83 51.14 -16.56
N ILE A 281 41.63 50.60 -16.82
CA ILE A 281 40.44 51.37 -17.16
C ILE A 281 39.49 51.35 -15.97
N VAL A 282 39.16 52.53 -15.43
CA VAL A 282 38.23 52.69 -14.32
C VAL A 282 37.08 53.60 -14.74
N LEU A 283 35.88 53.04 -14.87
CA LEU A 283 34.66 53.77 -15.18
C LEU A 283 33.70 53.69 -13.99
N SER A 284 33.34 54.84 -13.41
CA SER A 284 32.46 54.91 -12.25
C SER A 284 31.28 55.85 -12.48
N ALA A 285 30.11 55.44 -12.03
CA ALA A 285 28.89 56.23 -12.01
C ALA A 285 28.17 56.06 -10.67
N GLY A 286 27.77 57.17 -10.05
CA GLY A 286 26.83 57.16 -8.92
C GLY A 286 25.44 56.66 -9.34
N GLY A 287 25.03 56.94 -10.58
CA GLY A 287 23.80 56.45 -11.22
C GLY A 287 24.03 55.23 -12.12
N ALA A 288 23.41 55.25 -13.31
CA ALA A 288 23.53 54.19 -14.30
C ALA A 288 24.81 54.31 -15.14
N ALA A 289 25.40 53.17 -15.54
CA ALA A 289 26.47 53.11 -16.53
C ALA A 289 25.95 52.48 -17.83
N ASN A 290 25.76 53.29 -18.86
CA ASN A 290 25.23 52.91 -20.16
C ASN A 290 26.37 52.84 -21.20
N LEU A 291 27.03 51.69 -21.30
CA LEU A 291 28.17 51.46 -22.17
C LEU A 291 27.83 50.88 -23.55
N GLY A 292 26.57 50.48 -23.79
CA GLY A 292 26.11 50.02 -25.11
C GLY A 292 27.09 49.04 -25.78
N SER A 293 27.58 49.41 -26.98
CA SER A 293 28.58 48.64 -27.75
C SER A 293 30.01 49.22 -27.64
N ALA A 294 30.35 49.87 -26.53
CA ALA A 294 31.70 50.40 -26.31
C ALA A 294 32.77 49.30 -26.30
N THR A 295 33.99 49.68 -26.69
CA THR A 295 35.18 48.80 -26.62
C THR A 295 36.15 49.35 -25.57
N LEU A 296 36.52 48.51 -24.61
CA LEU A 296 37.43 48.82 -23.51
C LEU A 296 38.62 47.86 -23.61
N THR A 297 39.83 48.40 -23.77
CA THR A 297 41.03 47.60 -23.99
C THR A 297 42.18 48.07 -23.12
N THR A 298 42.74 47.16 -22.31
CA THR A 298 44.00 47.39 -21.59
C THR A 298 45.07 46.40 -22.00
N SER A 299 46.33 46.85 -22.11
CA SER A 299 47.46 45.96 -22.41
C SER A 299 48.21 45.44 -21.18
N GLY A 300 48.05 46.08 -20.02
CA GLY A 300 48.77 45.74 -18.79
C GLY A 300 47.93 45.78 -17.51
N GLY A 301 46.84 46.54 -17.47
CA GLY A 301 45.96 46.67 -16.31
C GLY A 301 44.68 45.83 -16.36
N GLY A 302 43.80 46.05 -15.40
CA GLY A 302 42.43 45.54 -15.35
C GLY A 302 41.38 46.52 -15.88
N VAL A 303 40.13 46.08 -15.92
CA VAL A 303 38.97 46.92 -16.26
C VAL A 303 37.97 46.87 -15.11
N SER A 304 37.66 48.03 -14.53
CA SER A 304 36.62 48.18 -13.51
C SER A 304 35.51 49.10 -14.00
N VAL A 305 34.28 48.60 -14.01
CA VAL A 305 33.08 49.39 -14.29
C VAL A 305 32.12 49.29 -13.10
N ALA A 306 31.79 50.42 -12.48
CA ALA A 306 30.91 50.48 -11.33
C ALA A 306 29.74 51.45 -11.55
N ALA A 307 28.50 50.94 -11.51
CA ALA A 307 27.25 51.71 -11.44
C ALA A 307 26.68 51.59 -10.02
N SER A 308 27.25 52.32 -9.05
CA SER A 308 27.06 52.05 -7.62
C SER A 308 25.62 52.21 -7.12
N GLY A 309 24.84 53.12 -7.71
CA GLY A 309 23.43 53.34 -7.41
C GLY A 309 22.47 52.99 -8.55
N GLY A 310 22.95 52.41 -9.65
CA GLY A 310 22.16 52.24 -10.87
C GLY A 310 22.38 50.91 -11.61
N ALA A 311 21.78 50.83 -12.80
CA ALA A 311 21.94 49.69 -13.70
C ALA A 311 23.24 49.82 -14.53
N LEU A 312 23.79 48.67 -14.91
CA LEU A 312 24.87 48.57 -15.90
C LEU A 312 24.31 47.98 -17.19
N THR A 313 24.47 48.70 -18.32
CA THR A 313 24.05 48.22 -19.64
C THR A 313 25.24 48.22 -20.59
N MET A 314 25.64 47.05 -21.08
CA MET A 314 26.70 46.85 -22.07
C MET A 314 26.26 45.78 -23.08
N THR A 315 25.39 46.16 -24.00
CA THR A 315 24.85 45.26 -25.02
C THR A 315 25.72 45.24 -26.27
N GLY A 316 26.40 44.12 -26.54
CA GLY A 316 27.32 43.98 -27.67
C GLY A 316 28.68 44.67 -27.48
N GLY A 317 29.00 45.13 -26.27
CA GLY A 317 30.28 45.75 -25.94
C GLY A 317 31.41 44.72 -25.84
N ASN A 318 32.65 45.19 -25.97
CA ASN A 318 33.86 44.37 -25.90
C ASN A 318 34.77 44.89 -24.78
N VAL A 319 35.15 44.01 -23.85
CA VAL A 319 36.11 44.31 -22.79
C VAL A 319 37.27 43.33 -22.90
N THR A 320 38.47 43.84 -23.14
CA THR A 320 39.72 43.06 -23.17
C THR A 320 40.67 43.64 -22.14
N ALA A 321 41.10 42.80 -21.19
CA ALA A 321 42.01 43.20 -20.13
C ALA A 321 43.18 42.22 -20.00
N ALA A 322 44.35 42.74 -19.61
CA ALA A 322 45.47 41.89 -19.24
C ALA A 322 45.21 41.19 -17.89
N ASN A 323 44.68 41.94 -16.92
CA ASN A 323 44.32 41.47 -15.58
C ASN A 323 42.79 41.40 -15.44
N ASP A 324 42.26 41.54 -14.22
CA ASP A 324 40.86 41.31 -13.91
C ASP A 324 39.87 42.22 -14.66
N ILE A 325 38.71 41.67 -14.99
CA ILE A 325 37.53 42.44 -15.40
C ILE A 325 36.51 42.39 -14.27
N ALA A 326 36.15 43.55 -13.73
CA ALA A 326 35.15 43.70 -12.68
C ALA A 326 34.02 44.63 -13.12
N LEU A 327 32.84 44.08 -13.35
CA LEU A 327 31.63 44.80 -13.73
C LEU A 327 30.63 44.73 -12.57
N ARG A 328 30.33 45.86 -11.92
CA ARG A 328 29.42 45.90 -10.76
C ARG A 328 28.32 46.92 -10.92
N SER A 329 27.10 46.53 -10.58
CA SER A 329 25.92 47.39 -10.56
C SER A 329 25.16 47.25 -9.24
N GLY A 330 24.67 48.36 -8.70
CA GLY A 330 23.73 48.36 -7.57
C GLY A 330 22.34 47.86 -7.98
N GLY A 331 21.96 48.07 -9.25
CA GLY A 331 20.72 47.60 -9.87
C GLY A 331 20.91 46.36 -10.74
N ALA A 332 20.27 46.35 -11.92
CA ALA A 332 20.37 45.27 -12.89
C ALA A 332 21.62 45.42 -13.78
N ALA A 333 22.18 44.28 -14.21
CA ALA A 333 23.26 44.21 -15.19
C ALA A 333 22.75 43.54 -16.48
N ASN A 334 22.83 44.25 -17.60
CA ASN A 334 22.50 43.74 -18.93
C ASN A 334 23.77 43.71 -19.79
N LEU A 335 24.27 42.50 -20.00
CA LEU A 335 25.50 42.16 -20.73
C LEU A 335 25.20 41.32 -21.98
N ASN A 336 24.00 41.46 -22.56
CA ASN A 336 23.60 40.68 -23.73
C ASN A 336 24.59 40.87 -24.89
N ASN A 337 25.05 39.77 -25.47
CA ASN A 337 26.06 39.73 -26.53
C ASN A 337 27.40 40.42 -26.20
N ALA A 338 27.68 40.72 -24.93
CA ALA A 338 28.97 41.29 -24.53
C ALA A 338 30.09 40.25 -24.64
N ASN A 339 31.30 40.69 -25.01
CA ASN A 339 32.50 39.87 -24.99
C ASN A 339 33.46 40.37 -23.90
N LEU A 340 33.74 39.54 -22.89
CA LEU A 340 34.65 39.85 -21.79
C LEU A 340 35.83 38.88 -21.86
N SER A 341 37.06 39.40 -21.97
CA SER A 341 38.28 38.59 -22.11
C SER A 341 39.38 39.10 -21.20
N SER A 342 39.74 38.31 -20.18
CA SER A 342 40.92 38.55 -19.35
C SER A 342 42.01 37.52 -19.66
N SER A 343 43.21 37.99 -20.04
CA SER A 343 44.29 37.07 -20.45
C SER A 343 45.08 36.47 -19.30
N ASN A 344 45.12 37.13 -18.13
CA ASN A 344 45.86 36.66 -16.94
C ASN A 344 45.04 36.72 -15.63
N GLY A 345 43.83 37.26 -15.66
CA GLY A 345 43.01 37.50 -14.48
C GLY A 345 41.65 36.81 -14.50
N ALA A 346 40.84 37.17 -13.51
CA ALA A 346 39.47 36.72 -13.33
C ALA A 346 38.47 37.64 -14.06
N VAL A 347 37.25 37.14 -14.27
CA VAL A 347 36.12 37.96 -14.73
C VAL A 347 34.98 37.88 -13.73
N SER A 348 34.58 39.03 -13.19
CA SER A 348 33.44 39.17 -12.29
C SER A 348 32.38 40.11 -12.85
N ALA A 349 31.13 39.67 -12.87
CA ALA A 349 29.98 40.51 -13.17
C ALA A 349 28.88 40.35 -12.11
N ILE A 350 28.59 41.44 -11.40
CA ILE A 350 27.76 41.45 -10.19
C ILE A 350 26.62 42.48 -10.35
N ALA A 351 25.39 42.02 -10.12
CA ALA A 351 24.20 42.84 -9.95
C ALA A 351 23.72 42.73 -8.49
N ASP A 352 24.21 43.60 -7.60
CA ASP A 352 24.07 43.47 -6.14
C ASP A 352 22.59 43.37 -5.69
N GLY A 353 21.69 44.16 -6.29
CA GLY A 353 20.25 44.17 -5.97
C GLY A 353 19.32 43.81 -7.13
N GLY A 354 19.86 43.48 -8.31
CA GLY A 354 19.09 43.32 -9.53
C GLY A 354 19.28 41.99 -10.25
N ALA A 355 18.66 41.88 -11.42
CA ALA A 355 18.86 40.74 -12.31
C ALA A 355 20.15 40.89 -13.12
N LEU A 356 20.79 39.76 -13.42
CA LEU A 356 21.88 39.65 -14.39
C LEU A 356 21.35 38.99 -15.66
N THR A 357 21.49 39.68 -16.80
CA THR A 357 21.10 39.16 -18.12
C THR A 357 22.32 39.15 -19.04
N MET A 358 22.65 37.99 -19.58
CA MET A 358 23.79 37.81 -20.48
C MET A 358 23.44 36.79 -21.56
N THR A 359 22.45 37.11 -22.39
CA THR A 359 22.06 36.23 -23.50
C THR A 359 23.04 36.39 -24.66
N GLY A 360 23.64 35.28 -25.14
CA GLY A 360 24.60 35.27 -26.24
C GLY A 360 25.96 35.91 -25.93
N GLY A 361 26.24 36.25 -24.66
CA GLY A 361 27.52 36.83 -24.24
C GLY A 361 28.63 35.77 -24.13
N ASN A 362 29.88 36.21 -24.31
CA ASN A 362 31.07 35.37 -24.20
C ASN A 362 31.98 35.91 -23.09
N VAL A 363 32.37 35.04 -22.16
CA VAL A 363 33.30 35.36 -21.07
C VAL A 363 34.46 34.38 -21.12
N THR A 364 35.67 34.91 -21.24
CA THR A 364 36.92 34.15 -21.19
C THR A 364 37.82 34.73 -20.10
N ALA A 365 38.31 33.88 -19.20
CA ALA A 365 39.21 34.27 -18.12
C ALA A 365 40.39 33.29 -18.03
N ALA A 366 41.55 33.77 -17.61
CA ALA A 366 42.65 32.87 -17.26
C ALA A 366 42.40 32.19 -15.91
N ASP A 367 41.84 32.95 -14.96
CA ASP A 367 41.49 32.49 -13.62
C ASP A 367 39.97 32.24 -13.51
N ASP A 368 39.33 32.64 -12.41
CA ASP A 368 37.91 32.37 -12.15
C ASP A 368 36.94 33.24 -12.97
N ILE A 369 35.75 32.69 -13.24
CA ILE A 369 34.58 33.47 -13.65
C ILE A 369 33.56 33.46 -12.51
N ALA A 370 33.15 34.65 -12.05
CA ALA A 370 32.16 34.84 -11.00
C ALA A 370 31.01 35.74 -11.46
N LEU A 371 29.84 35.14 -11.67
CA LEU A 371 28.62 35.85 -12.04
C LEU A 371 27.63 35.84 -10.88
N SER A 372 27.14 37.00 -10.46
CA SER A 372 26.22 37.11 -9.32
C SER A 372 25.06 38.06 -9.58
N ALA A 373 23.87 37.67 -9.16
CA ALA A 373 22.66 38.47 -9.14
C ALA A 373 21.99 38.40 -7.76
N GLY A 374 21.57 39.56 -7.25
CA GLY A 374 20.62 39.65 -6.14
C GLY A 374 19.24 39.10 -6.52
N GLY A 375 18.86 39.27 -7.80
CA GLY A 375 17.64 38.73 -8.40
C GLY A 375 17.89 37.49 -9.26
N ALA A 376 17.23 37.43 -10.43
CA ALA A 376 17.38 36.34 -11.39
C ALA A 376 18.66 36.46 -12.23
N ALA A 377 19.26 35.33 -12.61
CA ALA A 377 20.35 35.26 -13.57
C ALA A 377 19.89 34.53 -14.84
N ASN A 378 19.96 35.20 -16.00
CA ASN A 378 19.59 34.63 -17.29
C ASN A 378 20.80 34.59 -18.23
N LEU A 379 21.26 33.39 -18.53
CA LEU A 379 22.49 33.08 -19.28
C LEU A 379 22.21 32.33 -20.59
N GLY A 380 21.07 32.60 -21.25
CA GLY A 380 20.69 31.94 -22.50
C GLY A 380 21.76 32.06 -23.60
N ASN A 381 22.25 30.94 -24.14
CA ASN A 381 23.32 30.87 -25.14
C ASN A 381 24.63 31.56 -24.71
N ALA A 382 24.86 31.75 -23.40
CA ALA A 382 26.12 32.30 -22.91
C ALA A 382 27.25 31.26 -23.04
N THR A 383 28.46 31.73 -23.35
CA THR A 383 29.69 30.92 -23.31
C THR A 383 30.60 31.41 -22.20
N LEU A 384 30.98 30.52 -21.29
CA LEU A 384 31.81 30.79 -20.12
C LEU A 384 33.01 29.87 -20.18
N THR A 385 34.23 30.40 -20.26
CA THR A 385 35.44 29.59 -20.42
C THR A 385 36.58 30.09 -19.54
N THR A 386 37.12 29.20 -18.70
CA THR A 386 38.35 29.45 -17.94
C THR A 386 39.47 28.51 -18.38
N SER A 387 40.71 28.99 -18.39
CA SER A 387 41.89 28.14 -18.65
C SER A 387 42.60 27.63 -17.40
N GLY A 388 42.30 28.20 -16.23
CA GLY A 388 42.96 27.91 -14.96
C GLY A 388 42.01 27.84 -13.75
N GLY A 389 40.96 28.67 -13.71
CA GLY A 389 40.02 28.75 -12.58
C GLY A 389 38.73 27.93 -12.73
N GLY A 390 37.82 28.14 -11.79
CA GLY A 390 36.45 27.63 -11.78
C GLY A 390 35.42 28.64 -12.34
N VAL A 391 34.17 28.19 -12.44
CA VAL A 391 33.03 29.03 -12.82
C VAL A 391 31.98 28.99 -11.71
N SER A 392 31.63 30.14 -11.17
CA SER A 392 30.54 30.30 -10.21
C SER A 392 29.46 31.22 -10.76
N VAL A 393 28.21 30.76 -10.69
CA VAL A 393 27.02 31.56 -11.03
C VAL A 393 26.06 31.51 -9.86
N ALA A 394 25.67 32.66 -9.32
CA ALA A 394 24.73 32.77 -8.22
C ALA A 394 23.55 33.70 -8.56
N ALA A 395 22.32 33.18 -8.50
CA ALA A 395 21.09 33.96 -8.49
C ALA A 395 20.53 33.98 -7.05
N SER A 396 21.18 34.70 -6.15
CA SER A 396 21.04 34.57 -4.69
C SER A 396 19.60 34.72 -4.17
N GLY A 397 18.80 35.60 -4.77
CA GLY A 397 17.37 35.80 -4.45
C GLY A 397 16.40 35.39 -5.56
N GLY A 398 16.87 34.74 -6.64
CA GLY A 398 16.06 34.51 -7.83
C GLY A 398 16.30 33.18 -8.54
N ALA A 399 15.66 33.04 -9.70
CA ALA A 399 15.83 31.87 -10.56
C ALA A 399 17.12 31.97 -11.39
N LEU A 400 17.71 30.83 -11.72
CA LEU A 400 18.79 30.70 -12.70
C LEU A 400 18.24 30.03 -13.96
N THR A 401 18.33 30.72 -15.10
CA THR A 401 17.94 30.16 -16.40
C THR A 401 19.13 30.12 -17.34
N MET A 402 19.42 28.95 -17.90
CA MET A 402 20.46 28.76 -18.90
C MET A 402 19.93 27.84 -20.01
N THR A 403 19.59 28.44 -21.14
CA THR A 403 19.09 27.73 -22.33
C THR A 403 20.18 27.72 -23.40
N GLY A 404 20.72 26.57 -23.77
CA GLY A 404 21.79 26.46 -24.77
C GLY A 404 23.16 27.03 -24.33
N GLY A 405 23.35 27.29 -23.02
CA GLY A 405 24.61 27.82 -22.49
C GLY A 405 25.72 26.78 -22.44
N ASN A 406 26.97 27.23 -22.58
CA ASN A 406 28.17 26.39 -22.54
C ASN A 406 29.15 26.89 -21.48
N VAL A 407 29.46 26.05 -20.50
CA VAL A 407 30.39 26.34 -19.41
C VAL A 407 31.54 25.35 -19.47
N SER A 408 32.77 25.85 -19.64
CA SER A 408 34.00 25.04 -19.62
C SER A 408 34.96 25.59 -18.59
N ALA A 409 35.38 24.77 -17.63
CA ALA A 409 36.30 25.16 -16.57
C ALA A 409 37.37 24.10 -16.33
N THR A 410 38.57 24.52 -15.92
CA THR A 410 39.57 23.59 -15.36
C THR A 410 39.29 23.28 -13.90
N GLY A 411 38.78 24.24 -13.13
CA GLY A 411 38.29 24.07 -11.76
C GLY A 411 36.81 23.68 -11.68
N ASP A 412 36.20 23.88 -10.52
CA ASP A 412 34.80 23.54 -10.27
C ASP A 412 33.83 24.41 -11.06
N ILE A 413 32.68 23.84 -11.41
CA ILE A 413 31.51 24.59 -11.90
C ILE A 413 30.43 24.55 -10.82
N ALA A 414 30.03 25.71 -10.32
CA ALA A 414 29.01 25.85 -9.29
C ALA A 414 27.90 26.81 -9.73
N LEU A 415 26.69 26.27 -9.92
CA LEU A 415 25.52 27.01 -10.37
C LEU A 415 24.42 26.99 -9.29
N ASN A 416 24.23 28.13 -8.62
CA ASN A 416 23.36 28.24 -7.45
C ASN A 416 22.19 29.20 -7.71
N ALA A 417 20.96 28.71 -7.60
CA ALA A 417 19.75 29.51 -7.59
C ALA A 417 19.16 29.59 -6.18
N GLY A 418 18.76 30.78 -5.75
CA GLY A 418 17.94 30.99 -4.58
C GLY A 418 16.50 30.49 -4.78
N GLY A 419 16.01 30.51 -6.03
CA GLY A 419 14.74 29.94 -6.47
C GLY A 419 14.93 28.65 -7.29
N ALA A 420 14.25 28.57 -8.44
CA ALA A 420 14.37 27.46 -9.38
C ALA A 420 15.60 27.58 -10.28
N ALA A 421 16.14 26.45 -10.74
CA ALA A 421 17.20 26.38 -11.74
C ALA A 421 16.72 25.59 -12.97
N ASP A 422 16.69 26.24 -14.14
CA ASP A 422 16.33 25.64 -15.42
C ASP A 422 17.53 25.68 -16.38
N LEU A 423 18.07 24.49 -16.66
CA LEU A 423 19.23 24.26 -17.51
C LEU A 423 18.81 23.38 -18.68
N THR A 424 18.25 24.02 -19.71
CA THR A 424 17.81 23.34 -20.93
C THR A 424 18.89 23.43 -22.01
N ASP A 425 19.24 22.32 -22.65
CA ASP A 425 20.27 22.22 -23.69
C ASP A 425 21.65 22.77 -23.26
N SER A 426 21.93 22.76 -21.95
CA SER A 426 23.16 23.31 -21.37
C SER A 426 24.29 22.29 -21.34
N VAL A 427 25.52 22.77 -21.57
CA VAL A 427 26.76 21.98 -21.47
C VAL A 427 27.60 22.49 -20.31
N LEU A 428 27.95 21.61 -19.37
CA LEU A 428 28.82 21.90 -18.24
C LEU A 428 30.01 20.94 -18.28
N ASN A 429 31.22 21.45 -18.52
CA ASN A 429 32.42 20.66 -18.65
C ASN A 429 33.51 21.15 -17.69
N SER A 430 33.71 20.44 -16.58
CA SER A 430 34.85 20.64 -15.70
C SER A 430 35.93 19.58 -15.96
N THR A 431 37.12 19.99 -16.38
CA THR A 431 38.22 19.05 -16.72
C THR A 431 39.11 18.68 -15.54
N GLY A 432 39.00 19.37 -14.41
CA GLY A 432 39.79 19.10 -13.19
C GLY A 432 39.02 19.21 -11.89
N GLY A 433 37.75 19.63 -11.92
CA GLY A 433 36.90 19.82 -10.75
C GLY A 433 35.56 19.07 -10.82
N ALA A 434 34.68 19.43 -9.89
CA ALA A 434 33.31 18.95 -9.78
C ALA A 434 32.33 19.86 -10.53
N VAL A 435 31.13 19.33 -10.80
CA VAL A 435 30.00 20.15 -11.26
C VAL A 435 28.88 20.07 -10.24
N SER A 436 28.46 21.22 -9.72
CA SER A 436 27.33 21.33 -8.79
C SER A 436 26.26 22.28 -9.33
N VAL A 437 25.00 21.85 -9.24
CA VAL A 437 23.83 22.67 -9.57
C VAL A 437 22.83 22.58 -8.43
N ALA A 438 22.49 23.72 -7.83
CA ALA A 438 21.59 23.79 -6.68
C ALA A 438 20.43 24.77 -6.91
N ALA A 439 19.20 24.28 -6.74
CA ALA A 439 17.97 25.07 -6.65
C ALA A 439 17.54 25.14 -5.17
N SER A 440 18.12 26.09 -4.43
CA SER A 440 18.08 26.18 -2.96
C SER A 440 16.67 26.45 -2.40
N GLY A 441 15.82 27.10 -3.18
CA GLY A 441 14.44 27.45 -2.81
C GLY A 441 13.39 27.03 -3.83
N GLY A 442 13.72 26.14 -4.77
CA GLY A 442 12.80 25.73 -5.82
C GLY A 442 13.15 24.41 -6.50
N ASP A 443 12.59 24.23 -7.69
CA ASP A 443 12.77 23.04 -8.52
C ASP A 443 14.06 23.11 -9.35
N LEU A 444 14.64 21.95 -9.62
CA LEU A 444 15.75 21.77 -10.53
C LEU A 444 15.25 21.10 -11.82
N THR A 445 15.40 21.76 -12.96
CA THR A 445 15.04 21.20 -14.27
C THR A 445 16.26 21.15 -15.17
N LEU A 446 16.67 19.94 -15.59
CA LEU A 446 17.71 19.72 -16.59
C LEU A 446 17.11 18.96 -17.76
N THR A 447 16.96 19.61 -18.90
CA THR A 447 16.45 18.97 -20.13
C THR A 447 17.52 18.94 -21.20
N ARG A 448 17.89 17.75 -21.69
CA ARG A 448 18.99 17.57 -22.67
C ARG A 448 20.31 18.19 -22.21
N GLY A 449 20.53 18.30 -20.90
CA GLY A 449 21.77 18.78 -20.32
C GLY A 449 22.90 17.76 -20.49
N ASN A 450 24.13 18.25 -20.68
CA ASN A 450 25.33 17.44 -20.77
C ASN A 450 26.34 17.91 -19.72
N ILE A 451 26.62 17.06 -18.74
CA ILE A 451 27.54 17.34 -17.64
C ILE A 451 28.71 16.37 -17.68
N THR A 452 29.92 16.91 -17.78
CA THR A 452 31.18 16.19 -17.63
C THR A 452 32.00 16.79 -16.49
N SER A 453 32.52 15.93 -15.61
CA SER A 453 33.35 16.34 -14.47
C SER A 453 34.52 15.39 -14.24
N GLU A 454 35.60 15.88 -13.63
CA GLU A 454 36.71 15.02 -13.20
C GLU A 454 36.38 14.34 -11.87
N THR A 455 35.87 15.09 -10.88
CA THR A 455 35.79 14.65 -9.47
C THR A 455 34.37 14.34 -8.97
N GLY A 456 33.31 14.72 -9.69
CA GLY A 456 31.93 14.37 -9.31
C GLY A 456 30.85 15.33 -9.82
N VAL A 457 29.60 14.87 -9.80
CA VAL A 457 28.41 15.67 -10.12
C VAL A 457 27.44 15.68 -8.95
N ASP A 458 26.91 16.85 -8.64
CA ASP A 458 26.04 17.07 -7.49
C ASP A 458 24.85 17.97 -7.83
N LEU A 459 23.66 17.38 -7.87
CA LEU A 459 22.43 18.03 -8.34
C LEU A 459 21.44 18.10 -7.18
N ARG A 460 21.13 19.30 -6.70
CA ARG A 460 20.27 19.52 -5.53
C ARG A 460 19.05 20.37 -5.86
N ALA A 461 17.90 19.92 -5.38
CA ALA A 461 16.66 20.69 -5.38
C ALA A 461 16.06 20.76 -3.97
N SER A 462 15.56 21.93 -3.58
CA SER A 462 14.69 22.03 -2.40
C SER A 462 13.28 21.53 -2.71
N GLY A 463 12.79 21.78 -3.93
CA GLY A 463 11.55 21.24 -4.49
C GLY A 463 11.77 19.91 -5.22
N ALA A 464 11.21 19.78 -6.42
CA ALA A 464 11.36 18.61 -7.28
C ALA A 464 12.61 18.71 -8.18
N ALA A 465 13.15 17.56 -8.58
CA ALA A 465 14.23 17.48 -9.57
C ALA A 465 13.74 16.72 -10.80
N THR A 466 13.61 17.41 -11.94
CA THR A 466 13.20 16.83 -13.22
C THR A 466 14.37 16.82 -14.19
N LEU A 467 14.90 15.63 -14.49
CA LEU A 467 16.11 15.43 -15.27
C LEU A 467 15.77 14.56 -16.49
N ASN A 468 15.51 15.22 -17.62
CA ASN A 468 15.02 14.58 -18.85
C ASN A 468 16.12 14.59 -19.92
N ARG A 469 16.55 13.41 -20.37
CA ARG A 469 17.65 13.22 -21.32
C ARG A 469 18.95 13.86 -20.83
N LEU A 470 19.19 13.81 -19.52
CA LEU A 470 20.44 14.25 -18.92
C LEU A 470 21.54 13.24 -19.25
N THR A 471 22.70 13.73 -19.67
CA THR A 471 23.97 12.98 -19.61
C THR A 471 24.79 13.52 -18.47
N ALA A 472 25.14 12.68 -17.49
CA ALA A 472 26.08 13.03 -16.41
C ALA A 472 27.20 12.00 -16.38
N LEU A 473 28.43 12.45 -16.70
CA LEU A 473 29.63 11.63 -16.76
C LEU A 473 30.69 12.17 -15.81
N THR A 474 31.23 11.29 -14.97
CA THR A 474 32.40 11.59 -14.12
C THR A 474 33.60 10.75 -14.53
N ARG A 475 34.82 11.24 -14.29
CA ARG A 475 36.06 10.50 -14.59
C ARG A 475 36.65 9.78 -13.38
N ASN A 476 36.52 10.32 -12.17
CA ASN A 476 36.99 9.68 -10.92
C ASN A 476 35.96 9.70 -9.77
N GLY A 477 34.87 10.46 -9.90
CA GLY A 477 33.90 10.71 -8.81
C GLY A 477 32.59 9.95 -8.90
N GLY A 478 31.68 10.25 -7.98
CA GLY A 478 30.29 9.79 -7.98
C GLY A 478 29.29 10.84 -8.51
N VAL A 479 28.02 10.44 -8.60
CA VAL A 479 26.90 11.34 -8.95
C VAL A 479 25.89 11.34 -7.82
N ASN A 480 25.57 12.51 -7.28
CA ASN A 480 24.53 12.68 -6.27
C ASN A 480 23.37 13.52 -6.84
N ILE A 481 22.15 13.02 -6.71
CA ILE A 481 20.92 13.72 -7.08
C ILE A 481 20.00 13.72 -5.87
N THR A 482 19.72 14.90 -5.32
CA THR A 482 18.93 15.04 -4.10
C THR A 482 17.77 16.02 -4.28
N ALA A 483 16.59 15.63 -3.82
CA ALA A 483 15.43 16.50 -3.68
C ALA A 483 14.95 16.48 -2.22
N ALA A 484 14.90 17.66 -1.57
CA ALA A 484 14.51 17.73 -0.17
C ALA A 484 13.01 17.48 0.04
N ASN A 485 12.16 18.21 -0.68
CA ASN A 485 10.71 18.22 -0.46
C ASN A 485 9.88 17.69 -1.65
N GLY A 486 10.50 17.44 -2.81
CA GLY A 486 9.80 17.04 -4.03
C GLY A 486 10.22 15.67 -4.58
N LEU A 487 9.55 15.26 -5.65
CA LEU A 487 9.87 14.04 -6.37
C LEU A 487 11.16 14.22 -7.18
N ILE A 488 11.86 13.10 -7.40
CA ILE A 488 12.92 13.03 -8.42
C ILE A 488 12.37 12.28 -9.63
N ASN A 489 12.45 12.89 -10.81
CA ASN A 489 12.05 12.30 -12.08
C ASN A 489 13.25 12.25 -13.04
N LEU A 490 13.79 11.06 -13.31
CA LEU A 490 14.80 10.82 -14.32
C LEU A 490 14.15 10.15 -15.53
N PHE A 491 14.16 10.83 -16.67
CA PHE A 491 13.56 10.33 -17.91
C PHE A 491 14.61 10.21 -19.01
N ASN A 492 14.83 8.99 -19.52
CA ASN A 492 15.76 8.73 -20.63
C ASN A 492 17.18 9.30 -20.40
N SER A 493 17.62 9.31 -19.14
CA SER A 493 18.89 9.92 -18.73
C SER A 493 20.00 8.88 -18.65
N ASN A 494 21.23 9.27 -18.96
CA ASN A 494 22.42 8.42 -18.90
C ASN A 494 23.37 8.95 -17.82
N ILE A 495 23.48 8.22 -16.72
CA ILE A 495 24.29 8.58 -15.55
C ILE A 495 25.41 7.54 -15.43
N SER A 496 26.65 7.98 -15.64
CA SER A 496 27.82 7.10 -15.61
C SER A 496 28.93 7.68 -14.74
N ALA A 497 29.41 6.87 -13.79
CA ALA A 497 30.44 7.25 -12.85
C ALA A 497 31.31 6.07 -12.45
N PRO A 498 32.59 6.27 -12.12
CA PRO A 498 33.35 5.24 -11.42
C PRO A 498 32.93 5.11 -9.96
N GLY A 499 32.63 6.21 -9.28
CA GLY A 499 32.15 6.22 -7.90
C GLY A 499 30.66 5.92 -7.78
N ASP A 500 30.14 6.07 -6.56
CA ASP A 500 28.73 5.80 -6.26
C ASP A 500 27.78 6.72 -7.04
N ILE A 501 26.63 6.16 -7.43
CA ILE A 501 25.50 6.94 -7.95
C ILE A 501 24.36 6.90 -6.94
N GLN A 502 23.96 8.06 -6.42
CA GLN A 502 22.92 8.20 -5.41
C GLN A 502 21.78 9.09 -5.91
N VAL A 503 20.55 8.58 -5.79
CA VAL A 503 19.32 9.30 -6.09
C VAL A 503 18.43 9.30 -4.85
N GLN A 504 18.24 10.46 -4.22
CA GLN A 504 17.56 10.54 -2.93
C GLN A 504 16.49 11.63 -2.92
N SER A 505 15.23 11.24 -2.85
CA SER A 505 14.14 12.13 -2.46
C SER A 505 13.87 11.95 -0.97
N LEU A 506 14.06 13.00 -0.16
CA LEU A 506 13.91 12.91 1.29
C LEU A 506 12.44 12.87 1.74
N ALA A 507 11.54 13.57 1.03
CA ALA A 507 10.12 13.63 1.37
C ALA A 507 9.18 13.31 0.19
N GLY A 508 9.71 12.83 -0.94
CA GLY A 508 8.94 12.47 -2.14
C GLY A 508 9.29 11.09 -2.69
N GLY A 509 8.75 10.79 -3.87
CA GLY A 509 9.03 9.58 -4.65
C GLY A 509 10.17 9.74 -5.66
N VAL A 510 10.55 8.63 -6.30
CA VAL A 510 11.60 8.57 -7.31
C VAL A 510 11.08 7.83 -8.54
N THR A 511 11.09 8.47 -9.71
CA THR A 511 10.70 7.89 -11.00
C THR A 511 11.92 7.83 -11.92
N LEU A 512 12.16 6.67 -12.55
CA LEU A 512 13.43 6.37 -13.22
C LEU A 512 13.23 5.84 -14.66
N ASN A 513 12.29 6.38 -15.42
CA ASN A 513 11.88 5.75 -16.68
C ASN A 513 12.93 5.92 -17.80
N GLY A 514 13.27 4.84 -18.50
CA GLY A 514 14.18 4.80 -19.65
C GLY A 514 15.63 5.17 -19.33
N SER A 515 15.99 5.27 -18.05
CA SER A 515 17.28 5.78 -17.63
C SER A 515 18.32 4.65 -17.46
N VAL A 516 19.58 4.98 -17.69
CA VAL A 516 20.73 4.07 -17.59
C VAL A 516 21.65 4.57 -16.48
N PHE A 517 22.03 3.67 -15.58
CA PHE A 517 22.94 3.95 -14.47
C PHE A 517 24.12 2.98 -14.54
N ASN A 518 25.33 3.52 -14.65
CA ASN A 518 26.55 2.73 -14.74
C ASN A 518 27.57 3.21 -13.70
N SER A 519 27.79 2.41 -12.67
CA SER A 519 28.76 2.65 -11.61
C SER A 519 29.91 1.65 -11.72
N SER A 520 31.01 2.03 -12.37
CA SER A 520 32.05 1.06 -12.76
C SER A 520 32.92 0.56 -11.62
N ASN A 521 33.02 1.29 -10.50
CA ASN A 521 33.74 0.87 -9.28
C ASN A 521 32.90 1.05 -7.99
N GLY A 522 31.72 1.67 -8.05
CA GLY A 522 30.88 1.99 -6.88
C GLY A 522 29.55 1.24 -6.83
N SER A 523 28.68 1.68 -5.93
CA SER A 523 27.29 1.22 -5.76
C SER A 523 26.29 2.16 -6.45
N ILE A 524 25.08 1.65 -6.73
CA ILE A 524 23.94 2.48 -7.13
C ILE A 524 22.88 2.43 -6.02
N ARG A 525 22.46 3.59 -5.52
CA ARG A 525 21.46 3.71 -4.46
C ARG A 525 20.34 4.65 -4.86
N ALA A 526 19.09 4.18 -4.78
CA ALA A 526 17.91 5.04 -4.92
C ALA A 526 17.02 4.93 -3.69
N THR A 527 16.66 6.08 -3.10
CA THR A 527 15.85 6.13 -1.88
C THR A 527 14.71 7.13 -2.04
N ALA A 528 13.48 6.66 -1.76
CA ALA A 528 12.30 7.51 -1.62
C ALA A 528 11.90 7.57 -0.14
N GLY A 529 11.89 8.77 0.44
CA GLY A 529 11.48 8.98 1.83
C GLY A 529 9.98 8.79 2.03
N ASN A 530 9.17 9.60 1.33
CA ASN A 530 7.70 9.48 1.31
C ASN A 530 7.22 9.40 -0.14
N GLY A 531 7.01 8.18 -0.63
CA GLY A 531 6.56 7.95 -1.99
C GLY A 531 7.10 6.67 -2.58
N ASN A 532 6.71 6.40 -3.82
CA ASN A 532 7.09 5.19 -4.52
C ASN A 532 8.44 5.35 -5.20
N ILE A 533 9.15 4.23 -5.39
CA ILE A 533 10.17 4.10 -6.43
C ILE A 533 9.51 3.38 -7.60
N GLN A 534 9.51 4.02 -8.77
CA GLN A 534 8.89 3.48 -9.99
C GLN A 534 9.84 3.56 -11.17
N SER A 535 9.77 2.56 -12.03
CA SER A 535 10.62 2.49 -13.20
C SER A 535 9.97 1.84 -14.40
N HIS A 536 10.60 2.12 -15.53
CA HIS A 536 10.15 1.69 -16.83
C HIS A 536 11.33 1.51 -17.77
N ILE A 537 11.78 0.27 -18.00
CA ILE A 537 12.94 -0.03 -18.85
C ILE A 537 14.21 0.59 -18.25
N LEU A 538 14.61 0.07 -17.11
CA LEU A 538 15.83 0.45 -16.42
C LEU A 538 17.00 -0.50 -16.71
N ARG A 539 18.19 0.08 -16.79
CA ARG A 539 19.46 -0.66 -16.81
C ARG A 539 20.40 -0.13 -15.75
N TYR A 540 20.64 -0.92 -14.72
CA TYR A 540 21.57 -0.62 -13.64
C TYR A 540 22.76 -1.58 -13.74
N THR A 541 23.96 -1.04 -13.76
CA THR A 541 25.19 -1.83 -13.70
C THR A 541 26.09 -1.22 -12.63
N ALA A 542 26.36 -1.98 -11.57
CA ALA A 542 27.23 -1.56 -10.48
C ALA A 542 28.33 -2.60 -10.25
N ALA A 543 29.56 -2.17 -10.02
CA ALA A 543 30.63 -3.08 -9.60
C ALA A 543 30.45 -3.56 -8.15
N GLN A 544 29.78 -2.76 -7.31
CA GLN A 544 29.43 -3.10 -5.93
C GLN A 544 27.92 -3.34 -5.81
N ASP A 545 27.23 -2.71 -4.86
CA ASP A 545 25.83 -3.00 -4.55
C ASP A 545 24.84 -2.19 -5.41
N ILE A 546 23.63 -2.74 -5.58
CA ILE A 546 22.45 -1.98 -6.00
C ILE A 546 21.43 -2.00 -4.86
N VAL A 547 21.01 -0.82 -4.39
CA VAL A 547 20.02 -0.67 -3.32
C VAL A 547 18.88 0.24 -3.78
N LEU A 548 17.65 -0.27 -3.80
CA LEU A 548 16.44 0.53 -4.05
C LEU A 548 15.53 0.43 -2.83
N GLN A 549 15.25 1.56 -2.17
CA GLN A 549 14.49 1.59 -0.92
C GLN A 549 13.37 2.64 -0.92
N ALA A 550 12.12 2.19 -0.88
CA ALA A 550 10.93 3.03 -0.68
C ALA A 550 10.51 2.99 0.79
N ASN A 551 10.95 3.97 1.60
CA ASN A 551 10.78 3.94 3.06
C ASN A 551 9.30 3.99 3.48
N ASN A 552 8.50 4.88 2.89
CA ASN A 552 7.06 5.03 3.17
C ASN A 552 6.22 4.94 1.89
N GLY A 553 6.52 3.96 1.03
CA GLY A 553 5.82 3.78 -0.23
C GLY A 553 5.99 2.38 -0.83
N GLN A 554 5.77 2.28 -2.13
CA GLN A 554 5.85 1.05 -2.91
C GLN A 554 7.09 1.04 -3.81
N LEU A 555 7.60 -0.15 -4.12
CA LEU A 555 8.63 -0.35 -5.14
C LEU A 555 8.02 -1.10 -6.31
N ILE A 556 7.93 -0.46 -7.48
CA ILE A 556 7.29 -1.02 -8.67
C ILE A 556 8.29 -0.99 -9.83
N LEU A 557 8.75 -2.16 -10.26
CA LEU A 557 9.72 -2.33 -11.34
C LEU A 557 9.12 -3.08 -12.54
N GLY A 558 9.44 -2.60 -13.75
CA GLY A 558 9.20 -3.30 -15.01
C GLY A 558 7.79 -3.28 -15.61
N ALA A 559 7.01 -2.21 -15.38
CA ALA A 559 5.60 -2.12 -15.80
C ALA A 559 5.33 -2.33 -17.33
N ASP A 560 6.13 -1.80 -18.28
CA ASP A 560 5.94 -2.04 -19.74
C ASP A 560 7.25 -2.33 -20.54
N GLY A 561 8.24 -3.02 -19.95
CA GLY A 561 9.42 -3.42 -20.76
C GLY A 561 10.62 -4.11 -20.10
N GLY A 562 10.48 -4.59 -18.87
CA GLY A 562 11.49 -5.40 -18.16
C GLY A 562 12.74 -4.62 -17.72
N ASP A 563 12.95 -4.50 -16.42
CA ASP A 563 14.12 -3.84 -15.85
C ASP A 563 15.28 -4.82 -15.67
N THR A 564 16.53 -4.35 -15.77
CA THR A 564 17.73 -5.19 -15.56
C THR A 564 18.67 -4.52 -14.56
N LEU A 565 18.90 -5.18 -13.43
CA LEU A 565 19.83 -4.77 -12.38
C LEU A 565 20.96 -5.80 -12.31
N SER A 566 22.19 -5.37 -12.58
CA SER A 566 23.40 -6.19 -12.49
C SER A 566 24.40 -5.59 -11.51
N ALA A 567 24.76 -6.34 -10.49
CA ALA A 567 25.66 -5.92 -9.42
C ALA A 567 26.81 -6.93 -9.26
N GLY A 568 28.03 -6.44 -9.09
CA GLY A 568 29.13 -7.27 -8.59
C GLY A 568 28.94 -7.66 -7.12
N GLY A 569 28.32 -6.78 -6.33
CA GLY A 569 27.91 -6.99 -4.94
C GLY A 569 26.43 -7.36 -4.80
N ASN A 570 25.80 -6.95 -3.69
CA ASN A 570 24.43 -7.31 -3.36
C ASN A 570 23.42 -6.54 -4.19
N ILE A 571 22.25 -7.15 -4.43
CA ILE A 571 21.06 -6.42 -4.87
C ILE A 571 20.05 -6.44 -3.71
N ALA A 572 19.72 -5.27 -3.17
CA ALA A 572 18.78 -5.12 -2.07
C ALA A 572 17.61 -4.21 -2.49
N LEU A 573 16.42 -4.79 -2.58
CA LEU A 573 15.19 -4.12 -2.98
C LEU A 573 14.21 -4.11 -1.82
N GLY A 574 13.76 -2.94 -1.39
CA GLY A 574 12.95 -2.79 -0.19
C GLY A 574 11.82 -1.77 -0.31
N ALA A 575 10.67 -2.09 0.25
CA ALA A 575 9.59 -1.13 0.48
C ALA A 575 8.86 -1.41 1.80
N SER A 576 8.30 -0.39 2.46
CA SER A 576 7.38 -0.63 3.59
C SER A 576 6.00 -1.09 3.14
N GLY A 577 5.56 -0.62 1.97
CA GLY A 577 4.35 -1.05 1.28
C GLY A 577 4.61 -2.27 0.39
N VAL A 578 3.99 -2.29 -0.79
CA VAL A 578 4.08 -3.37 -1.79
C VAL A 578 5.40 -3.30 -2.54
N VAL A 579 5.97 -4.47 -2.86
CA VAL A 579 7.02 -4.62 -3.87
C VAL A 579 6.45 -5.42 -5.03
N ASP A 580 6.45 -4.85 -6.23
CA ASP A 580 5.99 -5.49 -7.46
C ASP A 580 7.09 -5.48 -8.52
N LEU A 581 7.53 -6.68 -8.92
CA LEU A 581 8.60 -6.90 -9.87
C LEU A 581 8.05 -7.65 -11.09
N THR A 582 7.74 -6.92 -12.15
CA THR A 582 7.25 -7.52 -13.41
C THR A 582 8.39 -7.58 -14.43
N ASN A 583 8.65 -8.75 -15.01
CA ASN A 583 9.71 -8.98 -16.01
C ASN A 583 11.09 -8.43 -15.63
N THR A 584 11.40 -8.39 -14.33
CA THR A 584 12.62 -7.77 -13.81
C THR A 584 13.74 -8.82 -13.70
N ILE A 585 14.92 -8.51 -14.25
CA ILE A 585 16.12 -9.34 -14.17
C ILE A 585 17.04 -8.79 -13.07
N LEU A 586 17.33 -9.61 -12.07
CA LEU A 586 18.27 -9.32 -11.00
C LEU A 586 19.48 -10.25 -11.14
N SER A 587 20.68 -9.72 -11.24
CA SER A 587 21.91 -10.49 -11.38
C SER A 587 22.99 -9.98 -10.44
N SER A 588 23.18 -10.65 -9.31
CA SER A 588 24.33 -10.46 -8.43
C SER A 588 25.41 -11.49 -8.75
N THR A 589 26.56 -11.04 -9.25
CA THR A 589 27.63 -11.95 -9.71
C THR A 589 28.62 -12.34 -8.61
N GLY A 590 28.65 -11.63 -7.49
CA GLY A 590 29.56 -11.92 -6.37
C GLY A 590 28.88 -12.20 -5.03
N GLU A 591 27.61 -11.79 -4.85
CA GLU A 591 26.95 -11.79 -3.54
C GLU A 591 25.47 -12.25 -3.65
N SER A 592 24.60 -11.72 -2.79
CA SER A 592 23.21 -12.15 -2.61
C SER A 592 22.20 -11.18 -3.23
N VAL A 593 20.98 -11.67 -3.46
CA VAL A 593 19.82 -10.86 -3.80
C VAL A 593 18.82 -10.90 -2.64
N SER A 594 18.36 -9.74 -2.18
CA SER A 594 17.32 -9.61 -1.17
C SER A 594 16.18 -8.71 -1.64
N VAL A 595 14.95 -9.17 -1.49
CA VAL A 595 13.74 -8.41 -1.82
C VAL A 595 12.78 -8.48 -0.64
N THR A 596 12.44 -7.31 -0.09
CA THR A 596 11.65 -7.21 1.15
C THR A 596 10.50 -6.23 0.98
N SER A 597 9.29 -6.72 1.21
CA SER A 597 8.08 -5.94 1.39
C SER A 597 7.73 -5.94 2.88
N GLY A 598 7.72 -4.78 3.54
CA GLY A 598 7.53 -4.67 4.98
C GLY A 598 6.15 -5.17 5.43
N THR A 599 5.12 -4.37 5.19
CA THR A 599 3.72 -4.70 5.51
C THR A 599 2.89 -5.11 4.29
N GLY A 600 3.40 -4.84 3.08
CA GLY A 600 2.71 -5.14 1.82
C GLY A 600 2.97 -6.54 1.29
N ALA A 601 2.41 -6.81 0.12
CA ALA A 601 2.71 -8.00 -0.68
C ALA A 601 4.01 -7.85 -1.47
N LEU A 602 4.73 -8.95 -1.64
CA LEU A 602 5.79 -9.10 -2.65
C LEU A 602 5.23 -9.89 -3.84
N SER A 603 5.19 -9.28 -5.02
CA SER A 603 4.81 -9.89 -6.29
C SER A 603 6.01 -9.94 -7.23
N MET A 604 6.27 -11.10 -7.82
CA MET A 604 7.26 -11.27 -8.87
C MET A 604 6.63 -12.04 -10.04
N THR A 605 6.48 -11.41 -11.19
CA THR A 605 5.87 -12.05 -12.37
C THR A 605 6.84 -12.01 -13.54
N GLY A 606 7.33 -13.16 -13.97
CA GLY A 606 8.39 -13.28 -14.97
C GLY A 606 9.74 -12.74 -14.47
N GLY A 607 10.69 -12.54 -15.40
CA GLY A 607 12.05 -12.14 -15.06
C GLY A 607 12.89 -13.26 -14.44
N ASN A 608 14.19 -13.01 -14.23
CA ASN A 608 15.10 -14.00 -13.64
C ASN A 608 15.88 -13.36 -12.48
N VAL A 609 16.05 -14.10 -11.39
CA VAL A 609 16.89 -13.72 -10.26
C VAL A 609 18.08 -14.68 -10.22
N THR A 610 19.29 -14.16 -10.41
CA THR A 610 20.54 -14.91 -10.24
C THR A 610 21.37 -14.28 -9.14
N ALA A 611 21.81 -15.09 -8.17
CA ALA A 611 22.73 -14.68 -7.12
C ALA A 611 23.90 -15.67 -7.02
N ALA A 612 25.12 -15.17 -6.83
CA ALA A 612 26.28 -16.02 -6.59
C ALA A 612 26.23 -16.70 -5.22
N LYS A 613 25.62 -16.02 -4.23
CA LYS A 613 25.32 -16.57 -2.90
C LYS A 613 23.83 -16.80 -2.77
N ASP A 614 23.13 -16.08 -1.90
CA ASP A 614 21.76 -16.41 -1.50
C ASP A 614 20.70 -15.55 -2.21
N ILE A 615 19.49 -16.07 -2.31
CA ILE A 615 18.28 -15.31 -2.66
C ILE A 615 17.36 -15.29 -1.44
N SER A 616 16.98 -14.10 -0.98
CA SER A 616 16.04 -13.91 0.14
C SER A 616 14.86 -13.06 -0.29
N LEU A 617 13.64 -13.60 -0.18
CA LEU A 617 12.40 -12.93 -0.56
C LEU A 617 11.45 -12.88 0.64
N SER A 618 10.93 -11.71 1.00
CA SER A 618 10.00 -11.60 2.14
C SER A 618 8.89 -10.57 1.93
N GLY A 619 7.71 -10.85 2.49
CA GLY A 619 6.51 -10.00 2.39
C GLY A 619 5.41 -10.43 3.36
N ASN A 620 4.34 -9.65 3.51
CA ASN A 620 3.15 -10.13 4.21
C ASN A 620 2.51 -11.31 3.46
N SER A 621 2.43 -11.21 2.14
CA SER A 621 2.21 -12.32 1.21
C SER A 621 3.31 -12.29 0.16
N VAL A 622 3.69 -13.46 -0.36
CA VAL A 622 4.70 -13.55 -1.43
C VAL A 622 4.10 -14.36 -2.57
N THR A 623 4.12 -13.80 -3.77
CA THR A 623 3.66 -14.49 -4.98
C THR A 623 4.75 -14.38 -6.03
N THR A 624 5.24 -15.53 -6.49
CA THR A 624 6.19 -15.60 -7.60
C THR A 624 5.60 -16.47 -8.70
N ASN A 625 5.55 -15.95 -9.93
CA ASN A 625 4.91 -16.63 -11.06
C ASN A 625 5.74 -16.49 -12.34
N GLY A 626 6.31 -17.60 -12.80
CA GLY A 626 7.16 -17.65 -13.98
C GLY A 626 8.53 -17.01 -13.77
N GLY A 627 9.56 -17.53 -14.46
CA GLY A 627 10.95 -17.11 -14.29
C GLY A 627 11.81 -18.07 -13.47
N LEU A 628 13.12 -17.81 -13.45
CA LEU A 628 14.13 -18.61 -12.75
C LEU A 628 14.66 -17.88 -11.51
N LEU A 629 14.68 -18.55 -10.35
CA LEU A 629 15.42 -18.15 -9.16
C LEU A 629 16.64 -19.08 -9.06
N ASN A 630 17.85 -18.56 -9.24
CA ASN A 630 19.08 -19.35 -9.29
C ASN A 630 20.12 -18.79 -8.31
N ALA A 631 20.35 -19.50 -7.22
CA ALA A 631 21.30 -19.14 -6.16
C ALA A 631 22.47 -20.13 -6.12
N GLY A 632 23.71 -19.63 -6.10
CA GLY A 632 24.87 -20.47 -5.80
C GLY A 632 24.91 -20.97 -4.34
N GLY A 633 24.25 -20.25 -3.43
CA GLY A 633 23.98 -20.59 -2.04
C GLY A 633 22.56 -21.10 -1.83
N GLY A 634 21.86 -20.58 -0.80
CA GLY A 634 20.49 -20.96 -0.44
C GLY A 634 19.41 -20.01 -0.99
N VAL A 635 18.16 -20.47 -0.98
CA VAL A 635 16.98 -19.67 -1.31
C VAL A 635 16.02 -19.68 -0.12
N ASN A 636 15.75 -18.50 0.45
CA ASN A 636 14.81 -18.32 1.56
C ASN A 636 13.64 -17.45 1.10
N ILE A 637 12.42 -17.95 1.22
CA ILE A 637 11.20 -17.22 0.86
C ILE A 637 10.23 -17.26 2.04
N ALA A 638 9.84 -16.09 2.56
CA ALA A 638 9.03 -15.97 3.76
C ALA A 638 7.80 -15.06 3.56
N ALA A 639 6.61 -15.59 3.82
CA ALA A 639 5.38 -14.82 3.94
C ALA A 639 5.00 -14.65 5.42
N GLY A 640 4.49 -13.46 5.76
CA GLY A 640 3.94 -13.14 7.08
C GLY A 640 2.59 -13.81 7.32
N THR A 641 1.52 -13.01 7.45
CA THR A 641 0.16 -13.55 7.70
C THR A 641 -0.56 -13.98 6.42
N GLY A 642 -0.07 -13.56 5.26
CA GLY A 642 -0.62 -13.92 3.95
C GLY A 642 -0.01 -15.20 3.38
N ALA A 643 -0.53 -15.62 2.24
CA ALA A 643 -0.08 -16.84 1.57
C ALA A 643 1.27 -16.66 0.87
N LEU A 644 2.03 -17.76 0.78
CA LEU A 644 3.17 -17.93 -0.11
C LEU A 644 2.74 -18.77 -1.31
N VAL A 645 2.71 -18.17 -2.51
CA VAL A 645 2.34 -18.87 -3.76
C VAL A 645 3.50 -18.83 -4.74
N LEU A 646 3.93 -20.00 -5.22
CA LEU A 646 5.11 -20.14 -6.07
C LEU A 646 4.82 -20.98 -7.32
N ASN A 647 5.14 -20.43 -8.49
CA ASN A 647 5.08 -21.11 -9.78
C ASN A 647 6.36 -20.82 -10.58
N ASN A 648 7.51 -21.10 -9.98
CA ASN A 648 8.83 -20.82 -10.53
C ASN A 648 9.70 -22.06 -10.56
N THR A 649 10.76 -22.00 -11.38
CA THR A 649 11.93 -22.86 -11.20
C THR A 649 12.88 -22.20 -10.21
N VAL A 650 13.17 -22.89 -9.11
CA VAL A 650 14.08 -22.48 -8.04
C VAL A 650 15.23 -23.47 -7.98
N ASN A 651 16.44 -22.99 -8.23
CA ASN A 651 17.69 -23.74 -8.13
C ASN A 651 18.56 -23.12 -7.02
N ALA A 652 19.01 -23.96 -6.08
CA ALA A 652 19.90 -23.56 -5.00
C ALA A 652 21.11 -24.51 -4.94
N GLY A 653 22.31 -23.96 -4.70
CA GLY A 653 23.49 -24.75 -4.41
C GLY A 653 23.45 -25.41 -3.02
N SER A 654 22.72 -24.81 -2.08
CA SER A 654 22.47 -25.27 -0.71
C SER A 654 20.96 -25.35 -0.44
N ASP A 655 20.49 -24.97 0.75
CA ASP A 655 19.11 -25.17 1.20
C ASP A 655 18.08 -24.28 0.47
N ILE A 656 16.87 -24.80 0.30
CA ILE A 656 15.66 -24.05 -0.06
C ILE A 656 14.73 -24.05 1.15
N ARG A 657 14.36 -22.87 1.67
CA ARG A 657 13.39 -22.72 2.77
C ARG A 657 12.22 -21.83 2.35
N LEU A 658 11.02 -22.36 2.47
CA LEU A 658 9.76 -21.66 2.27
C LEU A 658 9.05 -21.61 3.61
N ALA A 659 8.67 -20.42 4.06
CA ALA A 659 7.94 -20.24 5.32
C ALA A 659 6.70 -19.37 5.09
N ALA A 660 5.57 -19.74 5.68
CA ALA A 660 4.37 -18.91 5.72
C ALA A 660 3.70 -19.02 7.09
N GLY A 661 3.31 -17.87 7.66
CA GLY A 661 2.32 -17.83 8.74
C GLY A 661 0.93 -18.14 8.19
N ASP A 662 -0.13 -17.57 8.76
CA ASP A 662 -1.56 -17.95 8.62
C ASP A 662 -2.15 -18.18 7.21
N GLY A 663 -1.46 -17.85 6.12
CA GLY A 663 -1.93 -18.02 4.74
C GLY A 663 -1.52 -19.33 4.06
N GLY A 664 -0.57 -20.08 4.61
CA GLY A 664 -0.06 -21.34 4.05
C GLY A 664 0.87 -21.18 2.84
N ILE A 665 1.48 -22.30 2.43
CA ILE A 665 2.39 -22.41 1.28
C ILE A 665 1.70 -23.15 0.15
N ARG A 666 1.80 -22.63 -1.08
CA ARG A 666 1.27 -23.26 -2.29
C ARG A 666 2.31 -23.23 -3.41
N VAL A 667 2.65 -24.39 -3.98
CA VAL A 667 3.50 -24.53 -5.16
C VAL A 667 2.64 -25.06 -6.31
N ASP A 668 2.46 -24.28 -7.37
CA ASP A 668 1.50 -24.53 -8.44
C ASP A 668 2.14 -24.94 -9.78
N ASN A 669 1.35 -25.56 -10.66
CA ASN A 669 1.50 -25.55 -12.13
C ASN A 669 2.90 -25.89 -12.68
N GLY A 670 3.55 -26.91 -12.11
CA GLY A 670 4.88 -27.34 -12.57
C GLY A 670 6.05 -26.60 -11.93
N GLY A 671 5.80 -25.84 -10.86
CA GLY A 671 6.85 -25.27 -10.02
C GLY A 671 7.89 -26.33 -9.64
N SER A 672 9.17 -25.95 -9.67
CA SER A 672 10.30 -26.86 -9.48
C SER A 672 11.25 -26.30 -8.44
N LEU A 673 11.47 -27.01 -7.34
CA LEU A 673 12.44 -26.70 -6.29
C LEU A 673 13.60 -27.70 -6.36
N VAL A 674 14.80 -27.24 -6.69
CA VAL A 674 15.99 -28.09 -6.85
C VAL A 674 17.12 -27.58 -5.96
N SER A 675 17.46 -28.37 -4.94
CA SER A 675 18.61 -28.17 -4.07
C SER A 675 19.72 -29.14 -4.46
N ALA A 676 20.89 -28.63 -4.84
CA ALA A 676 22.01 -29.47 -5.29
C ALA A 676 22.69 -30.23 -4.14
N ASN A 677 22.96 -29.56 -3.02
CA ASN A 677 23.70 -30.12 -1.88
C ASN A 677 23.05 -29.83 -0.50
N GLY A 678 21.83 -29.29 -0.47
CA GLY A 678 21.12 -28.93 0.77
C GLY A 678 19.75 -29.59 0.91
N ASN A 679 19.00 -29.13 1.89
CA ASN A 679 17.64 -29.57 2.20
C ASN A 679 16.58 -28.67 1.53
N ILE A 680 15.37 -29.20 1.35
CA ILE A 680 14.20 -28.41 0.98
C ILE A 680 13.22 -28.45 2.15
N THR A 681 12.88 -27.31 2.73
CA THR A 681 11.94 -27.20 3.85
C THR A 681 10.80 -26.26 3.51
N LEU A 682 9.56 -26.75 3.61
CA LEU A 682 8.33 -25.97 3.50
C LEU A 682 7.64 -25.99 4.86
N ASP A 683 7.52 -24.84 5.51
CA ASP A 683 6.89 -24.68 6.82
C ASP A 683 5.72 -23.69 6.73
N GLY A 684 4.49 -24.21 6.68
CA GLY A 684 3.29 -23.43 6.39
C GLY A 684 2.17 -23.66 7.40
N THR A 685 1.63 -22.56 7.92
CA THR A 685 0.44 -22.59 8.78
C THR A 685 -0.76 -21.99 8.03
N SER A 686 -1.95 -22.56 8.15
CA SER A 686 -3.17 -21.94 7.64
C SER A 686 -4.18 -21.75 8.76
N GLY A 687 -4.54 -20.50 9.04
CA GLY A 687 -5.57 -20.14 10.02
C GLY A 687 -7.00 -20.46 9.56
N ALA A 688 -7.18 -21.00 8.36
CA ALA A 688 -8.48 -21.18 7.71
C ALA A 688 -8.66 -22.63 7.19
N SER A 689 -9.42 -22.79 6.11
CA SER A 689 -9.68 -24.07 5.45
C SER A 689 -8.64 -24.42 4.36
N ALA A 690 -7.68 -23.53 4.08
CA ALA A 690 -6.60 -23.83 3.14
C ALA A 690 -5.58 -24.79 3.77
N ALA A 691 -4.79 -25.45 2.92
CA ALA A 691 -3.75 -26.34 3.42
C ALA A 691 -2.56 -25.55 4.00
N GLY A 692 -1.88 -26.12 5.00
CA GLY A 692 -0.65 -25.54 5.54
C GLY A 692 0.45 -25.54 4.47
N VAL A 693 0.64 -26.68 3.82
CA VAL A 693 1.49 -26.85 2.63
C VAL A 693 0.69 -27.53 1.53
N TYR A 694 0.67 -26.94 0.33
CA TYR A 694 0.01 -27.48 -0.86
C TYR A 694 0.95 -27.54 -2.07
N LEU A 695 1.34 -28.75 -2.48
CA LEU A 695 1.96 -28.99 -3.77
C LEU A 695 0.86 -29.33 -4.77
N ASN A 696 0.57 -28.42 -5.69
CA ASN A 696 -0.57 -28.49 -6.60
C ASN A 696 -0.11 -28.57 -8.06
N GLY A 697 0.26 -29.76 -8.49
CA GLY A 697 0.55 -30.05 -9.89
C GLY A 697 -0.69 -30.45 -10.68
N THR A 698 -0.45 -30.78 -11.95
CA THR A 698 -1.43 -31.47 -12.81
C THR A 698 -0.75 -32.65 -13.50
N ALA A 699 -1.52 -33.59 -14.06
CA ALA A 699 -0.96 -34.72 -14.80
C ALA A 699 0.00 -34.32 -15.94
N GLY A 700 -0.23 -33.16 -16.57
CA GLY A 700 0.63 -32.62 -17.65
C GLY A 700 1.77 -31.70 -17.16
N SER A 701 1.76 -31.30 -15.90
CA SER A 701 2.74 -30.38 -15.31
C SER A 701 2.86 -30.64 -13.82
N LYS A 702 3.65 -31.67 -13.47
CA LYS A 702 3.87 -32.07 -12.08
C LYS A 702 4.78 -31.09 -11.36
N VAL A 703 4.48 -30.80 -10.11
CA VAL A 703 5.40 -30.05 -9.23
C VAL A 703 6.63 -30.92 -8.95
N ASN A 704 7.84 -30.40 -9.11
CA ASN A 704 9.08 -31.15 -8.92
C ASN A 704 9.84 -30.65 -7.69
N ILE A 705 10.09 -31.52 -6.71
CA ILE A 705 10.84 -31.20 -5.49
C ILE A 705 12.02 -32.18 -5.39
N SER A 706 13.23 -31.66 -5.59
CA SER A 706 14.44 -32.48 -5.71
C SER A 706 15.57 -31.99 -4.80
N ALA A 707 15.87 -32.78 -3.77
CA ALA A 707 17.02 -32.62 -2.86
C ALA A 707 17.80 -33.94 -2.80
N VAL A 708 18.32 -34.41 -3.95
CA VAL A 708 18.86 -35.78 -4.14
C VAL A 708 19.82 -36.23 -3.02
N ASN A 709 20.64 -35.32 -2.50
CA ASN A 709 21.62 -35.60 -1.44
C ASN A 709 21.17 -35.15 -0.04
N GLY A 710 19.99 -34.54 0.10
CA GLY A 710 19.49 -33.93 1.33
C GLY A 710 18.08 -34.41 1.70
N THR A 711 17.44 -33.67 2.60
CA THR A 711 16.11 -33.99 3.13
C THR A 711 15.05 -33.06 2.54
N ILE A 712 13.92 -33.62 2.12
CA ILE A 712 12.69 -32.85 1.89
C ILE A 712 11.88 -32.86 3.20
N THR A 713 11.53 -31.69 3.72
CA THR A 713 10.67 -31.54 4.90
C THR A 713 9.44 -30.71 4.53
N LEU A 714 8.26 -31.31 4.66
CA LEU A 714 6.97 -30.65 4.46
C LEU A 714 6.27 -30.59 5.82
N ASN A 715 6.24 -29.42 6.43
CA ASN A 715 5.57 -29.16 7.72
C ASN A 715 4.37 -28.25 7.45
N GLY A 716 3.17 -28.79 7.60
CA GLY A 716 1.94 -28.08 7.27
C GLY A 716 0.92 -28.18 8.40
N THR A 717 0.46 -27.03 8.89
CA THR A 717 -0.62 -26.96 9.90
C THR A 717 -1.84 -26.27 9.31
N SER A 718 -3.03 -26.82 9.51
CA SER A 718 -4.30 -26.19 9.10
C SER A 718 -5.37 -26.34 10.19
N VAL A 719 -6.24 -25.34 10.35
CA VAL A 719 -7.34 -25.43 11.33
C VAL A 719 -8.41 -26.41 10.87
N THR A 720 -8.90 -26.28 9.63
CA THR A 720 -9.99 -27.13 9.09
C THR A 720 -9.65 -27.76 7.74
N GLY A 721 -8.56 -27.35 7.10
CA GLY A 721 -8.07 -27.90 5.83
C GLY A 721 -7.12 -29.08 6.05
N THR A 722 -6.32 -29.37 5.02
CA THR A 722 -5.28 -30.42 5.10
C THR A 722 -3.98 -29.84 5.67
N GLY A 723 -3.29 -30.54 6.57
CA GLY A 723 -1.96 -30.09 7.02
C GLY A 723 -0.98 -29.99 5.85
N VAL A 724 -0.69 -31.15 5.23
CA VAL A 724 0.14 -31.24 4.01
C VAL A 724 -0.64 -31.91 2.87
N GLN A 725 -0.88 -31.20 1.79
CA GLN A 725 -1.53 -31.71 0.59
C GLN A 725 -0.54 -31.77 -0.58
N VAL A 726 -0.38 -32.93 -1.18
CA VAL A 726 0.52 -33.17 -2.32
C VAL A 726 -0.29 -33.84 -3.42
N THR A 727 -0.44 -33.15 -4.55
CA THR A 727 -1.23 -33.59 -5.69
C THR A 727 -0.41 -33.43 -6.96
N SER A 728 -0.28 -34.51 -7.75
CA SER A 728 0.48 -34.51 -9.00
C SER A 728 1.91 -33.96 -8.85
N ALA A 729 2.69 -34.47 -7.89
CA ALA A 729 4.06 -34.03 -7.62
C ALA A 729 5.10 -35.14 -7.77
N GLN A 730 6.36 -34.77 -7.96
CA GLN A 730 7.53 -35.66 -7.96
C GLN A 730 8.47 -35.24 -6.83
N LEU A 731 8.79 -36.16 -5.92
CA LEU A 731 9.69 -35.92 -4.80
C LEU A 731 10.91 -36.84 -4.94
N ASN A 732 12.11 -36.27 -4.89
CA ASN A 732 13.38 -37.00 -5.00
C ASN A 732 14.39 -36.50 -3.97
N ALA A 733 14.74 -37.33 -2.98
CA ALA A 733 15.68 -36.95 -1.92
C ALA A 733 16.34 -38.18 -1.27
N SER A 734 17.32 -37.94 -0.38
CA SER A 734 17.88 -39.01 0.45
C SER A 734 16.94 -39.37 1.61
N GLN A 735 16.16 -38.40 2.08
CA GLN A 735 15.11 -38.56 3.09
C GLN A 735 13.93 -37.60 2.85
N ALA A 736 12.71 -38.01 3.22
CA ALA A 736 11.54 -37.14 3.22
C ALA A 736 10.80 -37.20 4.56
N ASN A 737 10.51 -36.05 5.15
CA ASN A 737 9.69 -35.91 6.35
C ASN A 737 8.42 -35.14 5.99
N ILE A 738 7.27 -35.80 6.12
CA ILE A 738 5.95 -35.26 5.78
C ILE A 738 5.14 -35.19 7.07
N HIS A 739 5.05 -33.99 7.65
CA HIS A 739 4.36 -33.72 8.90
C HIS A 739 3.18 -32.79 8.68
N GLY A 740 1.98 -33.33 8.81
CA GLY A 740 0.73 -32.61 8.54
C GLY A 740 -0.21 -32.59 9.73
N VAL A 741 -0.56 -31.40 10.22
CA VAL A 741 -1.45 -31.18 11.36
C VAL A 741 -2.78 -30.60 10.89
N SER A 742 -3.90 -31.23 11.27
CA SER A 742 -5.25 -30.70 11.06
C SER A 742 -6.17 -30.95 12.25
N ASN A 743 -6.98 -29.96 12.67
CA ASN A 743 -7.91 -30.18 13.78
C ASN A 743 -9.12 -31.06 13.40
N SER A 744 -9.56 -31.03 12.13
CA SER A 744 -10.81 -31.69 11.70
C SER A 744 -10.87 -32.14 10.23
N GLY A 745 -9.74 -32.08 9.49
CA GLY A 745 -9.61 -32.51 8.09
C GLY A 745 -8.61 -33.66 7.92
N ASN A 746 -7.75 -33.57 6.91
CA ASN A 746 -6.66 -34.53 6.75
C ASN A 746 -5.36 -34.02 7.38
N GLY A 747 -4.60 -34.87 8.06
CA GLY A 747 -3.23 -34.53 8.46
C GLY A 747 -2.37 -34.35 7.22
N PHE A 748 -2.22 -35.42 6.44
CA PHE A 748 -1.57 -35.38 5.13
C PHE A 748 -2.36 -36.12 4.04
N VAL A 749 -2.24 -35.65 2.80
CA VAL A 749 -2.81 -36.24 1.59
C VAL A 749 -1.76 -36.28 0.50
N LEU A 750 -1.42 -37.46 -0.02
CA LEU A 750 -0.61 -37.62 -1.23
C LEU A 750 -1.42 -38.34 -2.31
N SER A 751 -1.55 -37.71 -3.47
CA SER A 751 -2.35 -38.19 -4.62
C SER A 751 -1.66 -37.88 -5.95
N ASP A 752 -1.73 -38.79 -6.92
CA ASP A 752 -1.03 -38.75 -8.22
C ASP A 752 0.46 -38.36 -8.10
N SER A 753 1.09 -38.71 -6.99
CA SER A 753 2.43 -38.23 -6.64
C SER A 753 3.43 -39.37 -6.61
N THR A 754 4.64 -39.10 -7.11
CA THR A 754 5.68 -40.11 -7.30
C THR A 754 6.87 -39.82 -6.39
N LEU A 755 7.25 -40.81 -5.60
CA LEU A 755 8.47 -40.80 -4.81
C LEU A 755 9.58 -41.50 -5.61
N LEU A 756 10.73 -40.84 -5.79
CA LEU A 756 11.81 -41.29 -6.65
C LEU A 756 13.08 -41.57 -5.84
N GLY A 757 14.02 -42.30 -6.45
CA GLY A 757 15.33 -42.57 -5.85
C GLY A 757 15.23 -43.31 -4.52
N SER A 758 15.93 -42.83 -3.50
CA SER A 758 15.96 -43.40 -2.15
C SER A 758 14.62 -43.30 -1.39
N LEU A 759 13.62 -42.61 -1.94
CA LEU A 759 12.27 -42.51 -1.35
C LEU A 759 11.29 -43.56 -1.90
N ALA A 760 11.62 -44.21 -3.03
CA ALA A 760 10.67 -45.04 -3.77
C ALA A 760 10.20 -46.29 -2.99
N ASP A 761 11.07 -46.84 -2.14
CA ASP A 761 10.79 -47.99 -1.29
C ASP A 761 10.19 -47.61 0.08
N LEU A 762 9.95 -46.31 0.33
CA LEU A 762 9.47 -45.74 1.59
C LEU A 762 10.40 -45.91 2.80
N ALA A 763 11.59 -46.51 2.68
CA ALA A 763 12.47 -46.75 3.82
C ALA A 763 13.04 -45.45 4.43
N ASN A 764 13.16 -44.41 3.61
CA ASN A 764 13.65 -43.09 4.01
C ASN A 764 12.54 -42.03 4.03
N VAL A 765 11.28 -42.45 4.22
CA VAL A 765 10.12 -41.54 4.29
C VAL A 765 9.49 -41.63 5.67
N THR A 766 9.28 -40.49 6.31
CA THR A 766 8.52 -40.38 7.56
C THR A 766 7.20 -39.68 7.26
N PHE A 767 6.09 -40.33 7.58
CA PHE A 767 4.77 -39.72 7.62
C PHE A 767 4.35 -39.48 9.07
N SER A 768 3.91 -38.29 9.41
CA SER A 768 3.36 -37.99 10.74
C SER A 768 2.20 -37.01 10.65
N SER A 769 1.18 -37.27 11.46
CA SER A 769 0.07 -36.34 11.70
C SER A 769 -0.04 -35.94 13.17
N ALA A 770 1.04 -36.12 13.94
CA ALA A 770 1.12 -35.80 15.36
C ALA A 770 0.70 -34.35 15.64
N GLY A 771 -0.26 -34.17 16.54
CA GLY A 771 -0.90 -32.89 16.85
C GLY A 771 -2.25 -32.68 16.17
N SER A 772 -2.63 -33.52 15.21
CA SER A 772 -3.96 -33.48 14.60
C SER A 772 -5.07 -33.89 15.58
N GLY A 773 -6.30 -33.43 15.29
CA GLY A 773 -7.48 -33.83 16.06
C GLY A 773 -7.79 -35.32 15.92
N ALA A 774 -8.51 -35.89 16.91
CA ALA A 774 -8.81 -37.33 16.96
C ALA A 774 -9.65 -37.83 15.75
N GLY A 775 -10.39 -36.94 15.08
CA GLY A 775 -11.15 -37.24 13.86
C GLY A 775 -10.43 -36.98 12.55
N ALA A 776 -9.19 -36.47 12.58
CA ALA A 776 -8.42 -36.26 11.36
C ALA A 776 -7.96 -37.59 10.77
N THR A 777 -7.98 -37.69 9.44
CA THR A 777 -7.52 -38.86 8.68
C THR A 777 -6.32 -38.52 7.81
N ASN A 778 -5.69 -39.51 7.20
CA ASN A 778 -4.68 -39.28 6.16
C ASN A 778 -5.01 -40.09 4.90
N LEU A 779 -4.48 -39.68 3.75
CA LEU A 779 -4.69 -40.36 2.48
C LEU A 779 -3.38 -40.57 1.71
N LEU A 780 -3.12 -41.80 1.30
CA LEU A 780 -2.07 -42.20 0.37
C LEU A 780 -2.71 -42.96 -0.79
N ASP A 781 -2.36 -42.60 -2.02
CA ASP A 781 -2.82 -43.33 -3.20
C ASP A 781 -1.82 -44.40 -3.67
N HIS A 782 -2.21 -45.14 -4.71
CA HIS A 782 -1.40 -46.22 -5.28
C HIS A 782 -0.13 -45.76 -6.01
N ASN A 783 0.02 -44.46 -6.28
CA ASN A 783 1.27 -43.94 -6.87
C ASN A 783 2.36 -43.81 -5.80
N VAL A 784 1.96 -43.63 -4.54
CA VAL A 784 2.86 -43.63 -3.39
C VAL A 784 3.10 -45.05 -2.88
N VAL A 785 2.04 -45.85 -2.78
CA VAL A 785 2.10 -47.21 -2.21
C VAL A 785 1.84 -48.26 -3.27
N ASN A 786 2.79 -49.17 -3.46
CA ASN A 786 2.67 -50.29 -4.39
C ASN A 786 3.25 -51.56 -3.76
N ASP A 787 3.10 -52.70 -4.45
CA ASP A 787 3.51 -54.01 -3.96
C ASP A 787 4.99 -54.07 -3.52
N SER A 788 5.87 -53.26 -4.11
CA SER A 788 7.32 -53.30 -3.81
C SER A 788 7.72 -52.52 -2.55
N ASN A 789 6.90 -51.56 -2.10
CA ASN A 789 7.22 -50.71 -0.94
C ASN A 789 6.23 -50.86 0.24
N ARG A 790 5.17 -51.64 0.03
CA ARG A 790 4.10 -51.89 0.97
C ARG A 790 4.57 -52.36 2.35
N ASP A 791 5.53 -53.27 2.42
CA ASP A 791 6.00 -53.83 3.70
C ASP A 791 6.72 -52.77 4.54
N ASN A 792 7.46 -51.87 3.90
CA ASN A 792 8.09 -50.75 4.59
C ASN A 792 7.04 -49.76 5.14
N LEU A 793 5.97 -49.49 4.38
CA LEU A 793 4.84 -48.72 4.88
C LEU A 793 4.21 -49.36 6.13
N LEU A 794 3.94 -50.66 6.08
CA LEU A 794 3.31 -51.37 7.20
C LEU A 794 4.17 -51.37 8.47
N ASN A 795 5.50 -51.30 8.34
CA ASN A 795 6.41 -51.18 9.48
C ASN A 795 6.40 -49.78 10.12
N MET A 796 5.75 -48.79 9.51
CA MET A 796 5.61 -47.44 10.06
C MET A 796 4.52 -47.37 11.12
N THR A 797 4.77 -46.53 12.13
CA THR A 797 3.75 -46.13 13.11
C THR A 797 3.15 -44.80 12.65
N ILE A 798 1.82 -44.70 12.59
CA ILE A 798 1.13 -43.47 12.19
C ILE A 798 0.25 -42.96 13.33
N ASP A 799 0.09 -41.64 13.42
CA ASP A 799 -0.62 -40.95 14.50
C ASP A 799 -2.15 -40.97 14.32
N ASN A 800 -2.61 -40.88 13.07
CA ASN A 800 -4.03 -40.91 12.69
C ASN A 800 -4.30 -41.95 11.61
N LEU A 801 -5.56 -42.39 11.54
CA LEU A 801 -6.02 -43.40 10.61
C LEU A 801 -5.73 -43.00 9.15
N THR A 802 -4.93 -43.81 8.47
CA THR A 802 -4.42 -43.50 7.12
C THR A 802 -5.03 -44.44 6.10
N SER A 803 -5.80 -43.89 5.17
CA SER A 803 -6.35 -44.63 4.04
C SER A 803 -5.30 -44.79 2.95
N VAL A 804 -5.11 -46.04 2.51
CA VAL A 804 -4.15 -46.41 1.47
C VAL A 804 -4.93 -47.07 0.32
N ASP A 805 -4.97 -46.44 -0.85
CA ASP A 805 -5.50 -47.07 -2.07
C ASP A 805 -4.48 -48.05 -2.65
N MET A 806 -4.85 -49.33 -2.70
CA MET A 806 -4.01 -50.41 -3.22
C MET A 806 -4.23 -50.70 -4.71
N ASN A 807 -5.09 -49.95 -5.41
CA ASN A 807 -5.37 -50.14 -6.85
C ASN A 807 -5.77 -51.57 -7.25
N GLY A 808 -6.48 -52.28 -6.37
CA GLY A 808 -6.92 -53.66 -6.56
C GLY A 808 -5.86 -54.72 -6.24
N SER A 809 -4.61 -54.33 -5.94
CA SER A 809 -3.57 -55.26 -5.47
C SER A 809 -3.95 -55.89 -4.14
N SER A 810 -3.53 -57.13 -3.93
CA SER A 810 -3.77 -57.84 -2.67
C SER A 810 -2.85 -57.31 -1.58
N VAL A 811 -3.40 -56.84 -0.46
CA VAL A 811 -2.61 -56.49 0.75
C VAL A 811 -1.90 -57.71 1.34
N PHE A 812 -2.57 -58.86 1.31
CA PHE A 812 -2.04 -60.13 1.79
C PHE A 812 -2.62 -61.26 0.94
N ASN A 813 -1.77 -62.16 0.43
CA ASN A 813 -2.20 -63.27 -0.44
C ASN A 813 -1.44 -64.56 -0.10
N ASN A 814 -1.84 -65.21 0.99
CA ASN A 814 -1.38 -66.53 1.38
C ASN A 814 -2.51 -67.29 2.11
N ALA A 815 -3.28 -68.08 1.37
CA ALA A 815 -4.48 -68.78 1.88
C ALA A 815 -4.23 -69.71 3.09
N SER A 816 -2.99 -70.19 3.31
CA SER A 816 -2.64 -71.02 4.48
C SER A 816 -1.86 -70.26 5.55
N GLY A 817 -1.45 -69.02 5.28
CA GLY A 817 -0.67 -68.19 6.19
C GLY A 817 -1.54 -67.37 7.13
N ALA A 818 -1.09 -67.20 8.37
CA ALA A 818 -1.68 -66.23 9.29
C ALA A 818 -1.12 -64.83 9.02
N TRP A 819 -1.98 -63.81 9.03
CA TRP A 819 -1.58 -62.41 9.00
C TRP A 819 -1.78 -61.80 10.38
N GLU A 820 -0.68 -61.52 11.07
CA GLU A 820 -0.65 -60.94 12.41
C GLU A 820 0.06 -59.59 12.38
N GLY A 821 -0.48 -58.58 13.04
CA GLY A 821 0.11 -57.24 13.04
C GLY A 821 -0.57 -56.29 14.02
N SER A 822 0.22 -55.41 14.63
CA SER A 822 -0.27 -54.38 15.56
C SER A 822 0.19 -53.00 15.12
N TYR A 823 -0.73 -52.20 14.58
CA TYR A 823 -0.44 -50.91 13.95
C TYR A 823 -0.93 -49.69 14.76
N ALA A 824 -1.63 -49.94 15.88
CA ALA A 824 -2.02 -48.92 16.85
C ALA A 824 -1.80 -49.45 18.29
N GLY A 825 -1.43 -48.56 19.21
CA GLY A 825 -1.21 -48.85 20.62
C GLY A 825 -1.60 -47.68 21.53
N ASP A 826 -1.30 -47.78 22.83
CA ASP A 826 -1.74 -46.80 23.84
C ASP A 826 -1.16 -45.38 23.60
N ALA A 827 0.00 -45.29 22.95
CA ALA A 827 0.63 -44.02 22.59
C ALA A 827 0.00 -43.35 21.36
N ASN A 828 -0.70 -44.11 20.50
CA ASN A 828 -1.33 -43.65 19.27
C ASN A 828 -2.70 -44.33 19.03
N PRO A 829 -3.69 -44.11 19.90
CA PRO A 829 -4.96 -44.85 19.86
C PRO A 829 -5.80 -44.59 18.60
N ASN A 830 -5.54 -43.47 17.91
CA ASN A 830 -6.21 -43.07 16.67
C ASN A 830 -5.40 -43.45 15.41
N GLY A 831 -4.23 -44.05 15.59
CA GLY A 831 -3.34 -44.48 14.52
C GLY A 831 -3.83 -45.74 13.81
N GLY A 832 -3.25 -46.02 12.65
CA GLY A 832 -3.51 -47.26 11.92
C GLY A 832 -3.75 -47.08 10.43
N TRP A 833 -4.13 -48.18 9.77
CA TRP A 833 -4.27 -48.27 8.32
C TRP A 833 -5.69 -48.64 7.90
N ILE A 834 -6.28 -47.91 6.94
CA ILE A 834 -7.43 -48.39 6.17
C ILE A 834 -6.90 -48.84 4.81
N PHE A 835 -6.97 -50.14 4.51
CA PHE A 835 -6.65 -50.62 3.17
C PHE A 835 -7.87 -50.48 2.27
N ASN A 836 -7.76 -49.59 1.29
CA ASN A 836 -8.80 -49.29 0.32
C ASN A 836 -8.53 -50.03 -1.00
N ASN A 837 -9.59 -50.48 -1.67
CA ASN A 837 -9.55 -51.06 -3.03
C ASN A 837 -8.52 -52.20 -3.12
N THR A 838 -8.76 -53.27 -2.36
CA THR A 838 -7.76 -54.33 -2.17
C THR A 838 -8.41 -55.70 -1.95
N THR A 839 -7.60 -56.75 -2.01
CA THR A 839 -8.01 -58.11 -1.62
C THR A 839 -7.16 -58.65 -0.48
N VAL A 840 -7.76 -59.48 0.38
CA VAL A 840 -7.07 -60.31 1.37
C VAL A 840 -7.42 -61.75 1.12
N ASN A 841 -6.42 -62.61 0.99
CA ASN A 841 -6.58 -64.06 0.97
C ASN A 841 -5.65 -64.66 2.03
N ALA A 842 -6.18 -65.12 3.16
CA ALA A 842 -5.40 -65.54 4.32
C ALA A 842 -6.00 -66.78 5.01
N GLY A 843 -5.20 -67.48 5.81
CA GLY A 843 -5.73 -68.44 6.80
C GLY A 843 -6.43 -67.67 7.93
N SER A 844 -5.69 -67.28 8.97
CA SER A 844 -6.26 -66.44 10.06
C SER A 844 -5.70 -65.01 10.02
N VAL A 845 -6.53 -64.01 10.27
CA VAL A 845 -6.15 -62.59 10.33
C VAL A 845 -6.35 -62.09 11.76
N ASN A 846 -5.29 -61.60 12.40
CA ASN A 846 -5.28 -61.06 13.77
C ASN A 846 -4.58 -59.70 13.77
N LEU A 847 -5.36 -58.61 13.64
CA LEU A 847 -4.81 -57.27 13.44
C LEU A 847 -5.30 -56.27 14.50
N SER A 848 -4.49 -55.26 14.82
CA SER A 848 -4.93 -54.07 15.56
C SER A 848 -4.56 -52.78 14.83
N GLY A 849 -5.42 -51.76 14.96
CA GLY A 849 -5.27 -50.50 14.24
C GLY A 849 -5.50 -50.63 12.73
N VAL A 850 -6.41 -51.51 12.29
CA VAL A 850 -6.67 -51.75 10.87
C VAL A 850 -8.14 -51.56 10.54
N GLY A 851 -8.40 -51.06 9.34
CA GLY A 851 -9.70 -51.02 8.69
C GLY A 851 -9.60 -51.40 7.22
N PHE A 852 -10.75 -51.61 6.60
CA PHE A 852 -10.87 -51.97 5.18
C PHE A 852 -11.95 -51.13 4.50
N SER A 853 -11.70 -50.73 3.26
CA SER A 853 -12.69 -50.03 2.43
C SER A 853 -12.66 -50.57 1.00
N ASN A 854 -13.81 -50.74 0.36
CA ASN A 854 -13.88 -51.29 -1.01
C ASN A 854 -13.04 -52.57 -1.20
N ALA A 855 -12.99 -53.42 -0.18
CA ALA A 855 -12.08 -54.56 -0.12
C ALA A 855 -12.82 -55.90 -0.25
N THR A 856 -12.13 -56.94 -0.71
CA THR A 856 -12.63 -58.33 -0.67
C THR A 856 -11.71 -59.20 0.17
N LEU A 857 -12.20 -59.68 1.32
CA LEU A 857 -11.45 -60.53 2.25
C LEU A 857 -11.99 -61.96 2.15
N THR A 858 -11.12 -62.92 1.87
CA THR A 858 -11.39 -64.37 1.94
C THR A 858 -10.45 -64.97 2.98
N VAL A 859 -10.99 -65.38 4.12
CA VAL A 859 -10.20 -65.81 5.29
C VAL A 859 -10.83 -67.01 6.00
N ASP A 860 -10.11 -67.68 6.89
CA ASP A 860 -10.70 -68.60 7.87
C ASP A 860 -11.27 -67.83 9.06
N ASN A 861 -10.43 -67.09 9.79
CA ASN A 861 -10.85 -66.23 10.91
C ASN A 861 -10.44 -64.77 10.66
N LEU A 862 -11.31 -63.82 11.00
CA LEU A 862 -10.99 -62.38 10.99
C LEU A 862 -11.13 -61.82 12.39
N ASN A 863 -10.03 -61.43 13.02
CA ASN A 863 -9.99 -60.74 14.30
C ASN A 863 -9.33 -59.36 14.11
N ILE A 864 -10.09 -58.29 14.32
CA ILE A 864 -9.59 -56.91 14.31
C ILE A 864 -9.89 -56.25 15.65
N THR A 865 -8.87 -55.72 16.31
CA THR A 865 -9.00 -55.00 17.58
C THR A 865 -8.40 -53.60 17.47
N ASN A 866 -9.22 -52.55 17.43
CA ASN A 866 -8.77 -51.17 17.37
C ASN A 866 -8.95 -50.46 18.72
N LYS A 867 -8.01 -49.60 19.10
CA LYS A 867 -8.18 -48.72 20.28
C LYS A 867 -9.26 -47.67 19.99
N GLY A 868 -9.09 -46.92 18.90
CA GLY A 868 -10.09 -46.02 18.31
C GLY A 868 -11.06 -46.74 17.38
N ALA A 869 -11.70 -46.00 16.46
CA ALA A 869 -12.80 -46.52 15.63
C ALA A 869 -12.43 -47.76 14.79
N GLY A 870 -13.38 -48.70 14.69
CA GLY A 870 -13.32 -49.83 13.75
C GLY A 870 -14.01 -49.47 12.44
N VAL A 871 -13.35 -49.66 11.29
CA VAL A 871 -13.92 -49.30 9.99
C VAL A 871 -13.77 -50.44 8.99
N ILE A 872 -14.90 -51.02 8.56
CA ILE A 872 -14.97 -51.91 7.39
C ILE A 872 -16.13 -51.40 6.53
N THR A 873 -15.84 -50.70 5.45
CA THR A 873 -16.89 -50.06 4.62
C THR A 873 -16.87 -50.53 3.18
N ASN A 874 -18.05 -50.64 2.55
CA ASN A 874 -18.21 -51.08 1.16
C ASN A 874 -17.41 -52.36 0.81
N SER A 875 -17.20 -53.24 1.78
CA SER A 875 -16.29 -54.38 1.65
C SER A 875 -17.04 -55.70 1.74
N THR A 876 -16.51 -56.74 1.08
CA THR A 876 -17.00 -58.11 1.20
C THR A 876 -16.04 -58.93 2.05
N VAL A 877 -16.52 -59.54 3.13
CA VAL A 877 -15.76 -60.43 4.00
C VAL A 877 -16.38 -61.82 3.93
N ASN A 878 -15.61 -62.81 3.50
CA ASN A 878 -15.97 -64.22 3.46
C ASN A 878 -15.04 -64.97 4.42
N ALA A 879 -15.50 -65.24 5.65
CA ALA A 879 -14.77 -65.98 6.66
C ALA A 879 -15.31 -67.43 6.75
N ASN A 880 -14.45 -68.45 6.60
CA ASN A 880 -14.87 -69.84 6.74
C ASN A 880 -15.27 -70.19 8.19
N GLN A 881 -14.77 -69.46 9.17
CA GLN A 881 -15.06 -69.61 10.60
C GLN A 881 -15.64 -68.28 11.13
N SER A 882 -15.01 -67.60 12.09
CA SER A 882 -15.63 -66.45 12.79
C SER A 882 -15.02 -65.10 12.40
N VAL A 883 -15.82 -64.05 12.57
CA VAL A 883 -15.41 -62.64 12.47
C VAL A 883 -15.57 -61.99 13.84
N SER A 884 -14.52 -61.33 14.34
CA SER A 884 -14.51 -60.58 15.58
C SER A 884 -13.93 -59.19 15.33
N LEU A 885 -14.75 -58.16 15.53
CA LEU A 885 -14.38 -56.75 15.37
C LEU A 885 -14.54 -56.06 16.71
N VAL A 886 -13.47 -55.52 17.26
CA VAL A 886 -13.47 -54.83 18.55
C VAL A 886 -12.93 -53.42 18.33
N SER A 887 -13.68 -52.41 18.75
CA SER A 887 -13.16 -51.08 19.02
C SER A 887 -13.24 -50.82 20.52
N GLU A 888 -12.12 -50.54 21.19
CA GLU A 888 -12.09 -50.44 22.65
C GLU A 888 -12.70 -49.12 23.17
N SER A 889 -12.53 -48.02 22.44
CA SER A 889 -12.98 -46.68 22.87
C SER A 889 -13.75 -45.90 21.79
N GLY A 890 -13.93 -46.48 20.59
CA GLY A 890 -14.63 -45.87 19.46
C GLY A 890 -15.74 -46.76 18.90
N GLY A 891 -16.49 -46.21 17.93
CA GLY A 891 -17.58 -46.92 17.25
C GLY A 891 -17.05 -47.92 16.21
N VAL A 892 -17.95 -48.76 15.70
CA VAL A 892 -17.67 -49.67 14.58
C VAL A 892 -18.58 -49.36 13.39
N ASN A 893 -17.99 -48.98 12.26
CA ASN A 893 -18.71 -48.65 11.04
C ASN A 893 -18.59 -49.77 10.00
N LEU A 894 -19.71 -50.43 9.70
CA LEU A 894 -19.89 -51.50 8.71
C LEU A 894 -20.74 -51.07 7.51
N THR A 895 -20.79 -49.77 7.22
CA THR A 895 -21.64 -49.20 6.16
C THR A 895 -21.31 -49.82 4.80
N GLY A 896 -22.33 -50.33 4.10
CA GLY A 896 -22.21 -50.93 2.77
C GLY A 896 -21.45 -52.27 2.71
N SER A 897 -21.05 -52.84 3.85
CA SER A 897 -20.22 -54.05 3.90
C SER A 897 -21.04 -55.33 4.03
N ASN A 898 -20.67 -56.35 3.26
CA ASN A 898 -21.24 -57.69 3.30
C ASN A 898 -20.30 -58.64 4.03
N ILE A 899 -20.68 -59.13 5.21
CA ILE A 899 -19.87 -60.04 6.03
C ILE A 899 -20.57 -61.39 6.12
N THR A 900 -19.92 -62.44 5.62
CA THR A 900 -20.34 -63.84 5.75
C THR A 900 -19.32 -64.59 6.58
N ALA A 901 -19.77 -65.29 7.62
CA ALA A 901 -18.95 -66.10 8.52
C ALA A 901 -19.54 -67.51 8.66
N GLY A 902 -18.74 -68.56 8.54
CA GLY A 902 -19.21 -69.93 8.81
C GLY A 902 -19.50 -70.22 10.30
N GLY A 903 -18.97 -69.39 11.21
CA GLY A 903 -19.20 -69.40 12.65
C GLY A 903 -19.90 -68.11 13.13
N ASN A 904 -19.32 -67.45 14.14
CA ASN A 904 -19.91 -66.25 14.77
C ASN A 904 -19.47 -64.95 14.07
N ILE A 905 -20.32 -63.92 14.13
CA ILE A 905 -19.94 -62.52 13.87
C ILE A 905 -20.08 -61.74 15.18
N ASN A 906 -18.97 -61.37 15.79
CA ASN A 906 -18.91 -60.58 17.01
C ASN A 906 -18.43 -59.16 16.68
N VAL A 907 -19.20 -58.15 17.03
CA VAL A 907 -18.85 -56.74 16.87
C VAL A 907 -19.01 -56.06 18.21
N THR A 908 -17.93 -55.47 18.74
CA THR A 908 -17.94 -54.75 20.01
C THR A 908 -17.42 -53.33 19.80
N ALA A 909 -18.16 -52.34 20.28
CA ALA A 909 -17.79 -50.93 20.35
C ALA A 909 -17.80 -50.48 21.81
N GLY A 910 -16.63 -50.31 22.41
CA GLY A 910 -16.48 -49.85 23.78
C GLY A 910 -16.79 -48.36 23.95
N GLY A 911 -16.77 -47.58 22.86
CA GLY A 911 -17.30 -46.22 22.78
C GLY A 911 -18.10 -46.00 21.49
N GLY A 912 -18.91 -44.95 21.36
CA GLY A 912 -19.63 -44.64 20.12
C GLY A 912 -20.58 -45.75 19.60
N ASP A 913 -21.05 -45.59 18.36
CA ASP A 913 -22.10 -46.43 17.78
C ASP A 913 -21.55 -47.59 16.93
N ILE A 914 -22.30 -48.70 16.88
CA ILE A 914 -22.16 -49.72 15.83
C ILE A 914 -23.14 -49.37 14.71
N VAL A 915 -22.64 -49.14 13.50
CA VAL A 915 -23.47 -48.80 12.32
C VAL A 915 -23.34 -49.87 11.26
N VAL A 916 -24.46 -50.48 10.87
CA VAL A 916 -24.52 -51.54 9.86
C VAL A 916 -25.61 -51.24 8.85
N THR A 917 -25.23 -51.09 7.59
CA THR A 917 -26.18 -50.91 6.47
C THR A 917 -26.00 -51.95 5.37
N GLY A 918 -24.92 -52.74 5.40
CA GLY A 918 -24.76 -53.90 4.52
C GLY A 918 -25.29 -55.19 5.16
N ASN A 919 -24.92 -56.35 4.61
CA ASN A 919 -25.46 -57.64 5.05
C ASN A 919 -24.51 -58.38 6.01
N LEU A 920 -25.04 -58.97 7.08
CA LEU A 920 -24.30 -59.85 7.98
C LEU A 920 -24.92 -61.26 7.91
N THR A 921 -24.13 -62.31 7.64
CA THR A 921 -24.59 -63.71 7.61
C THR A 921 -23.64 -64.59 8.41
N ALA A 922 -24.12 -65.18 9.50
CA ALA A 922 -23.36 -66.05 10.39
C ALA A 922 -23.91 -67.49 10.38
N GLY A 923 -23.02 -68.48 10.30
CA GLY A 923 -23.36 -69.90 10.47
C GLY A 923 -23.66 -70.29 11.92
N SER A 924 -23.40 -69.40 12.88
CA SER A 924 -23.80 -69.49 14.28
C SER A 924 -24.43 -68.14 14.72
N ASP A 925 -23.84 -67.45 15.70
CA ASP A 925 -24.43 -66.26 16.32
C ASP A 925 -23.94 -64.94 15.68
N VAL A 926 -24.78 -63.90 15.72
CA VAL A 926 -24.38 -62.51 15.50
C VAL A 926 -24.53 -61.73 16.81
N LEU A 927 -23.44 -61.18 17.32
CA LEU A 927 -23.41 -60.36 18.53
C LEU A 927 -22.91 -58.94 18.19
N LEU A 928 -23.74 -57.94 18.48
CA LEU A 928 -23.42 -56.51 18.33
C LEU A 928 -23.50 -55.87 19.72
N ASN A 929 -22.38 -55.42 20.27
CA ASN A 929 -22.29 -54.89 21.63
C ASN A 929 -21.69 -53.47 21.65
N ALA A 930 -22.51 -52.45 21.84
CA ALA A 930 -22.12 -51.06 22.01
C ALA A 930 -22.18 -50.66 23.50
N SER A 931 -21.03 -50.60 24.17
CA SER A 931 -20.96 -50.37 25.63
C SER A 931 -21.25 -48.93 26.07
N ALA A 932 -21.12 -47.94 25.18
CA ALA A 932 -21.41 -46.54 25.52
C ALA A 932 -22.20 -45.78 24.44
N GLY A 933 -22.50 -46.42 23.30
CA GLY A 933 -23.32 -45.82 22.23
C GLY A 933 -24.44 -46.75 21.79
N GLY A 934 -24.98 -46.49 20.60
CA GLY A 934 -26.10 -47.21 20.02
C GLY A 934 -25.72 -48.27 18.99
N VAL A 935 -26.72 -49.03 18.55
CA VAL A 935 -26.60 -49.98 17.44
C VAL A 935 -27.61 -49.59 16.36
N SER A 936 -27.13 -49.23 15.17
CA SER A 936 -27.96 -48.89 14.01
C SER A 936 -27.88 -49.98 12.95
N LEU A 937 -29.03 -50.57 12.65
CA LEU A 937 -29.27 -51.64 11.68
C LEU A 937 -30.21 -51.15 10.57
N ALA A 938 -30.15 -49.87 10.24
CA ALA A 938 -31.03 -49.27 9.25
C ALA A 938 -30.71 -49.80 7.84
N GLY A 939 -31.65 -50.56 7.25
CA GLY A 939 -31.55 -51.07 5.89
C GLY A 939 -30.61 -52.26 5.71
N SER A 940 -30.12 -52.88 6.79
CA SER A 940 -29.27 -54.07 6.73
C SER A 940 -30.08 -55.37 6.66
N THR A 941 -29.50 -56.41 6.07
CA THR A 941 -30.00 -57.80 6.25
C THR A 941 -29.05 -58.54 7.17
N VAL A 942 -29.53 -59.00 8.32
CA VAL A 942 -28.75 -59.74 9.31
C VAL A 942 -29.34 -61.13 9.47
N ASN A 943 -28.57 -62.17 9.15
CA ASN A 943 -28.97 -63.56 9.22
C ASN A 943 -28.03 -64.34 10.14
N ALA A 944 -28.53 -64.82 11.28
CA ALA A 944 -27.80 -65.69 12.21
C ALA A 944 -28.45 -67.07 12.21
N ALA A 945 -27.72 -68.14 11.92
CA ALA A 945 -28.27 -69.50 12.07
C ALA A 945 -28.53 -69.87 13.54
N GLY A 946 -27.82 -69.24 14.48
CA GLY A 946 -28.06 -69.26 15.92
C GLY A 946 -28.86 -68.04 16.39
N ASN A 947 -28.31 -67.31 17.35
CA ASN A 947 -28.90 -66.12 17.96
C ASN A 947 -28.41 -64.83 17.30
N LEU A 948 -29.27 -63.80 17.30
CA LEU A 948 -28.92 -62.42 16.99
C LEU A 948 -29.08 -61.58 18.25
N SER A 949 -27.98 -61.03 18.77
CA SER A 949 -27.99 -60.16 19.95
C SER A 949 -27.46 -58.77 19.60
N GLY A 950 -28.24 -57.74 19.93
CA GLY A 950 -27.84 -56.33 19.91
C GLY A 950 -27.93 -55.76 21.32
N MET A 951 -26.81 -55.27 21.84
CA MET A 951 -26.69 -54.69 23.19
C MET A 951 -26.19 -53.25 23.05
N ALA A 952 -26.91 -52.29 23.62
CA ALA A 952 -26.56 -50.86 23.61
C ALA A 952 -26.68 -50.30 25.04
N ASP A 953 -25.57 -50.21 25.75
CA ASP A 953 -25.61 -49.79 27.17
C ASP A 953 -25.78 -48.29 27.35
N GLY A 954 -25.35 -47.48 26.37
CA GLY A 954 -25.37 -46.01 26.43
C GLY A 954 -26.20 -45.30 25.36
N GLY A 955 -26.83 -46.03 24.44
CA GLY A 955 -27.52 -45.45 23.29
C GLY A 955 -28.71 -46.27 22.77
N ASN A 956 -29.26 -45.85 21.64
CA ASN A 956 -30.44 -46.47 21.04
C ASN A 956 -30.08 -47.69 20.20
N ILE A 957 -30.97 -48.68 20.12
CA ILE A 957 -30.95 -49.69 19.06
C ILE A 957 -32.00 -49.33 18.03
N THR A 958 -31.61 -49.19 16.77
CA THR A 958 -32.54 -48.84 15.68
C THR A 958 -32.47 -49.87 14.56
N VAL A 959 -33.58 -50.56 14.32
CA VAL A 959 -33.82 -51.37 13.13
C VAL A 959 -34.72 -50.53 12.22
N GLY A 960 -34.15 -49.93 11.18
CA GLY A 960 -34.92 -49.20 10.15
C GLY A 960 -35.65 -50.18 9.21
N ALA A 961 -35.55 -49.96 7.89
CA ALA A 961 -36.02 -50.92 6.87
C ALA A 961 -35.16 -52.20 6.76
N GLY A 962 -34.61 -52.69 7.88
CA GLY A 962 -33.72 -53.85 7.93
C GLY A 962 -34.48 -55.18 8.10
N ASN A 963 -33.87 -56.27 7.66
CA ASN A 963 -34.38 -57.64 7.78
C ASN A 963 -33.46 -58.47 8.69
N LEU A 964 -33.90 -58.72 9.92
CA LEU A 964 -33.19 -59.49 10.94
C LEU A 964 -33.80 -60.89 11.03
N THR A 965 -33.02 -61.92 10.75
CA THR A 965 -33.43 -63.33 10.87
C THR A 965 -32.48 -64.07 11.81
N ALA A 966 -33.05 -64.79 12.77
CA ALA A 966 -32.31 -65.71 13.64
C ALA A 966 -32.93 -67.11 13.58
N GLY A 967 -32.09 -68.15 13.59
CA GLY A 967 -32.55 -69.53 13.75
C GLY A 967 -33.13 -69.77 15.15
N GLN A 968 -32.50 -69.15 16.16
CA GLN A 968 -32.90 -69.16 17.57
C GLN A 968 -33.38 -67.76 17.99
N ASP A 969 -32.81 -67.12 19.00
CA ASP A 969 -33.37 -65.89 19.58
C ASP A 969 -32.90 -64.60 18.86
N ILE A 970 -33.78 -63.60 18.78
CA ILE A 970 -33.41 -62.19 18.51
C ILE A 970 -33.54 -61.42 19.82
N ILE A 971 -32.44 -60.86 20.32
CA ILE A 971 -32.38 -60.12 21.58
C ILE A 971 -31.84 -58.73 21.31
N LEU A 972 -32.66 -57.69 21.47
CA LEU A 972 -32.23 -56.29 21.35
C LEU A 972 -32.45 -55.59 22.70
N ASN A 973 -31.36 -55.17 23.35
CA ASN A 973 -31.40 -54.55 24.68
C ASN A 973 -30.66 -53.22 24.71
N ALA A 974 -31.39 -52.13 24.93
CA ALA A 974 -30.86 -50.78 25.11
C ALA A 974 -30.99 -50.34 26.59
N THR A 975 -29.93 -50.52 27.38
CA THR A 975 -29.96 -50.30 28.85
C THR A 975 -30.22 -48.84 29.24
N ALA A 976 -29.71 -47.89 28.45
CA ALA A 976 -29.92 -46.45 28.63
C ALA A 976 -30.34 -45.75 27.33
N GLY A 977 -31.15 -46.43 26.51
CA GLY A 977 -31.71 -45.89 25.29
C GLY A 977 -32.96 -46.61 24.83
N SER A 978 -33.52 -46.17 23.71
CA SER A 978 -34.71 -46.75 23.11
C SER A 978 -34.37 -47.89 22.14
N VAL A 979 -35.23 -48.91 22.07
CA VAL A 979 -35.22 -49.90 20.98
C VAL A 979 -36.31 -49.51 19.99
N THR A 980 -35.92 -49.17 18.77
CA THR A 980 -36.83 -48.77 17.69
C THR A 980 -36.80 -49.78 16.55
N VAL A 981 -37.96 -50.31 16.17
CA VAL A 981 -38.19 -51.02 14.90
C VAL A 981 -39.09 -50.14 14.03
N GLY A 982 -38.50 -49.51 13.03
CA GLY A 982 -39.14 -48.53 12.16
C GLY A 982 -39.85 -49.14 10.95
N GLU A 983 -40.21 -48.28 9.98
CA GLU A 983 -40.92 -48.68 8.76
C GLU A 983 -40.18 -49.78 7.99
N ASN A 984 -40.92 -50.81 7.56
CA ASN A 984 -40.40 -52.02 6.89
C ASN A 984 -39.35 -52.83 7.69
N GLY A 985 -39.15 -52.53 8.98
CA GLY A 985 -38.31 -53.35 9.84
C GLY A 985 -38.93 -54.72 10.06
N SER A 986 -38.20 -55.79 9.74
CA SER A 986 -38.65 -57.17 9.92
C SER A 986 -37.72 -57.94 10.84
N LEU A 987 -38.25 -58.51 11.92
CA LEU A 987 -37.55 -59.41 12.84
C LEU A 987 -38.21 -60.79 12.76
N THR A 988 -37.45 -61.81 12.39
CA THR A 988 -37.94 -63.19 12.25
C THR A 988 -37.07 -64.14 13.06
N SER A 989 -37.62 -64.72 14.11
CA SER A 989 -37.03 -65.85 14.83
C SER A 989 -37.70 -67.15 14.37
N THR A 990 -36.91 -68.11 13.88
CA THR A 990 -37.46 -69.35 13.29
C THR A 990 -37.89 -70.36 14.36
N ASN A 991 -37.05 -70.58 15.38
CA ASN A 991 -37.28 -71.57 16.45
C ASN A 991 -37.11 -71.00 17.87
N GLY A 992 -36.98 -69.68 18.01
CA GLY A 992 -36.74 -69.02 19.29
C GLY A 992 -37.66 -67.83 19.52
N ASN A 993 -37.19 -66.89 20.33
CA ASN A 993 -37.93 -65.76 20.83
C ASN A 993 -37.45 -64.45 20.20
N ILE A 994 -38.29 -63.42 20.24
CA ILE A 994 -37.91 -62.03 19.98
C ILE A 994 -38.04 -61.25 21.29
N ALA A 995 -36.94 -60.74 21.83
CA ALA A 995 -36.91 -59.96 23.06
C ALA A 995 -36.37 -58.56 22.80
N LEU A 996 -37.20 -57.53 22.98
CA LEU A 996 -36.85 -56.12 22.87
C LEU A 996 -36.94 -55.47 24.25
N ALA A 997 -35.87 -54.83 24.72
CA ALA A 997 -35.85 -54.12 25.98
C ALA A 997 -35.18 -52.75 25.83
N GLY A 998 -35.82 -51.67 26.30
CA GLY A 998 -35.25 -50.33 26.19
C GLY A 998 -35.69 -49.41 27.33
N HIS A 999 -34.81 -48.48 27.71
CA HIS A 999 -35.01 -47.47 28.73
C HIS A 999 -34.74 -46.06 28.18
N ALA A 1000 -35.80 -45.31 27.89
CA ALA A 1000 -35.71 -43.95 27.37
C ALA A 1000 -35.77 -42.90 28.49
N ALA A 1001 -34.68 -42.15 28.69
CA ALA A 1001 -34.60 -41.09 29.71
C ALA A 1001 -35.44 -39.81 29.40
N GLY A 1002 -36.10 -39.75 28.25
CA GLY A 1002 -36.84 -38.57 27.75
C GLY A 1002 -38.26 -38.89 27.27
N GLY A 1003 -38.82 -38.06 26.39
CA GLY A 1003 -40.18 -38.24 25.87
C GLY A 1003 -40.36 -39.36 24.83
N SER A 1004 -39.28 -40.06 24.45
CA SER A 1004 -39.32 -41.19 23.50
C SER A 1004 -39.89 -42.45 24.14
N ALA A 1005 -40.29 -43.41 23.31
CA ALA A 1005 -40.71 -44.71 23.81
C ALA A 1005 -39.51 -45.55 24.28
N GLY A 1006 -39.66 -46.34 25.35
CA GLY A 1006 -38.63 -47.31 25.75
C GLY A 1006 -38.43 -48.39 24.67
N VAL A 1007 -39.54 -48.95 24.20
CA VAL A 1007 -39.60 -49.75 22.97
C VAL A 1007 -40.60 -49.13 22.00
N LEU A 1008 -40.17 -48.81 20.79
CA LEU A 1008 -40.99 -48.28 19.71
C LEU A 1008 -41.00 -49.27 18.53
N ILE A 1009 -42.17 -49.77 18.17
CA ILE A 1009 -42.40 -50.53 16.94
C ILE A 1009 -43.36 -49.69 16.13
N ALA A 1010 -42.88 -49.05 15.07
CA ALA A 1010 -43.65 -48.07 14.33
C ALA A 1010 -43.44 -48.21 12.82
N GLY A 1011 -44.53 -48.48 12.10
CA GLY A 1011 -44.60 -48.39 10.64
C GLY A 1011 -45.52 -47.27 10.18
N ASN A 1012 -45.88 -47.31 8.90
CA ASN A 1012 -47.02 -46.60 8.36
C ASN A 1012 -47.99 -47.58 7.68
N SER A 1013 -49.18 -47.11 7.31
CA SER A 1013 -50.23 -47.95 6.69
C SER A 1013 -49.81 -48.76 5.45
N ASN A 1014 -48.74 -48.38 4.74
CA ASN A 1014 -48.21 -49.11 3.58
C ASN A 1014 -46.92 -49.89 3.88
N ASN A 1015 -46.19 -49.54 4.96
CA ASN A 1015 -44.85 -50.01 5.30
C ASN A 1015 -44.78 -50.41 6.78
N GLY A 1016 -45.54 -51.44 7.16
CA GLY A 1016 -45.62 -51.88 8.55
C GLY A 1016 -44.34 -52.55 9.04
N ALA A 1017 -44.02 -52.39 10.32
CA ALA A 1017 -42.99 -53.20 10.98
C ALA A 1017 -43.53 -54.63 11.24
N SER A 1018 -42.68 -55.65 11.19
CA SER A 1018 -43.08 -57.07 11.37
C SER A 1018 -42.19 -57.78 12.36
N LEU A 1019 -42.78 -58.39 13.39
CA LEU A 1019 -42.12 -59.27 14.35
C LEU A 1019 -42.76 -60.66 14.28
N SER A 1020 -41.99 -61.68 13.92
CA SER A 1020 -42.46 -63.06 13.78
C SER A 1020 -41.57 -64.04 14.56
N ALA A 1021 -42.10 -64.60 15.65
CA ALA A 1021 -41.51 -65.68 16.43
C ALA A 1021 -42.47 -66.87 16.47
N LEU A 1022 -42.80 -67.44 15.30
CA LEU A 1022 -43.91 -68.41 15.13
C LEU A 1022 -43.89 -69.56 16.15
N ASN A 1023 -42.69 -70.02 16.54
CA ASN A 1023 -42.48 -71.13 17.46
C ASN A 1023 -42.02 -70.72 18.88
N GLY A 1024 -42.00 -69.42 19.19
CA GLY A 1024 -41.56 -68.89 20.48
C GLY A 1024 -42.30 -67.62 20.88
N ASP A 1025 -41.67 -66.83 21.75
CA ASP A 1025 -42.32 -65.71 22.41
C ASP A 1025 -41.83 -64.35 21.90
N ILE A 1026 -42.73 -63.37 21.82
CA ILE A 1026 -42.36 -61.94 21.68
C ILE A 1026 -42.40 -61.29 23.07
N THR A 1027 -41.27 -60.77 23.55
CA THR A 1027 -41.18 -60.02 24.80
C THR A 1027 -40.76 -58.59 24.53
N LEU A 1028 -41.60 -57.62 24.91
CA LEU A 1028 -41.36 -56.19 24.77
C LEU A 1028 -41.33 -55.55 26.15
N ASN A 1029 -40.17 -55.08 26.60
CA ASN A 1029 -39.94 -54.48 27.91
C ASN A 1029 -39.45 -53.05 27.74
N GLY A 1030 -40.37 -52.10 27.69
CA GLY A 1030 -40.03 -50.70 27.48
C GLY A 1030 -40.25 -49.87 28.74
N VAL A 1031 -39.24 -49.10 29.12
CA VAL A 1031 -39.29 -48.14 30.22
C VAL A 1031 -39.07 -46.74 29.66
N SER A 1032 -39.85 -45.76 30.08
CA SER A 1032 -39.66 -44.36 29.71
C SER A 1032 -39.85 -43.43 30.89
N ASP A 1033 -39.00 -42.41 31.05
CA ASP A 1033 -39.13 -41.48 32.17
C ASP A 1033 -40.28 -40.48 31.98
N SER A 1034 -40.62 -40.12 30.74
CA SER A 1034 -41.69 -39.15 30.45
C SER A 1034 -42.47 -39.38 29.15
N GLY A 1035 -42.15 -40.45 28.42
CA GLY A 1035 -42.80 -40.86 27.18
C GLY A 1035 -43.66 -42.12 27.35
N THR A 1036 -43.66 -42.97 26.32
CA THR A 1036 -44.39 -44.25 26.34
C THR A 1036 -43.47 -45.39 26.78
N GLY A 1037 -43.88 -46.29 27.67
CA GLY A 1037 -43.07 -47.48 27.98
C GLY A 1037 -42.87 -48.34 26.73
N VAL A 1038 -43.94 -48.92 26.19
CA VAL A 1038 -43.95 -49.65 24.90
C VAL A 1038 -44.97 -49.04 23.95
N SER A 1039 -44.55 -48.65 22.74
CA SER A 1039 -45.44 -48.13 21.70
C SER A 1039 -45.37 -49.02 20.45
N ILE A 1040 -46.51 -49.53 20.01
CA ILE A 1040 -46.67 -50.36 18.82
C ILE A 1040 -47.71 -49.70 17.92
N THR A 1041 -47.31 -49.30 16.72
CA THR A 1041 -48.19 -48.65 15.75
C THR A 1041 -47.93 -49.13 14.33
N SER A 1042 -48.97 -49.39 13.54
CA SER A 1042 -48.82 -49.89 12.16
C SER A 1042 -47.87 -51.09 12.05
N ALA A 1043 -48.03 -52.11 12.92
CA ALA A 1043 -47.13 -53.26 12.97
C ALA A 1043 -47.86 -54.62 12.98
N LEU A 1044 -47.18 -55.68 12.54
CA LEU A 1044 -47.62 -57.07 12.61
C LEU A 1044 -46.81 -57.83 13.66
N LEU A 1045 -47.48 -58.46 14.63
CA LEU A 1045 -46.87 -59.35 15.61
C LEU A 1045 -47.46 -60.76 15.47
N ASN A 1046 -46.61 -61.77 15.32
CA ASN A 1046 -47.01 -63.18 15.24
C ASN A 1046 -46.06 -64.05 16.09
N ALA A 1047 -46.60 -64.72 17.12
CA ALA A 1047 -45.82 -65.57 18.01
C ALA A 1047 -46.70 -66.61 18.73
N MET A 1048 -46.07 -67.51 19.49
CA MET A 1048 -46.78 -68.42 20.41
C MET A 1048 -47.39 -67.64 21.57
N THR A 1049 -46.61 -66.78 22.22
CA THR A 1049 -47.09 -65.83 23.22
C THR A 1049 -46.45 -64.45 23.02
N ALA A 1050 -47.11 -63.41 23.52
CA ALA A 1050 -46.56 -62.05 23.53
C ALA A 1050 -46.66 -61.43 24.93
N SER A 1051 -45.56 -60.89 25.45
CA SER A 1051 -45.50 -60.15 26.71
C SER A 1051 -45.14 -58.70 26.42
N ILE A 1052 -46.10 -57.79 26.59
CA ILE A 1052 -45.95 -56.35 26.37
C ILE A 1052 -45.94 -55.66 27.74
N ARG A 1053 -44.76 -55.21 28.18
CA ARG A 1053 -44.54 -54.57 29.48
C ARG A 1053 -44.01 -53.16 29.28
N GLY A 1054 -44.90 -52.19 29.45
CA GLY A 1054 -44.59 -50.77 29.27
C GLY A 1054 -44.64 -50.00 30.59
N GLN A 1055 -43.47 -49.56 31.06
CA GLN A 1055 -43.34 -48.73 32.25
C GLN A 1055 -43.13 -47.26 31.87
N SER A 1056 -43.88 -46.34 32.46
CA SER A 1056 -43.61 -44.91 32.33
C SER A 1056 -43.77 -44.16 33.67
N ASN A 1057 -42.92 -43.18 33.99
CA ASN A 1057 -43.16 -42.37 35.20
C ASN A 1057 -44.28 -41.34 34.98
N SER A 1058 -44.44 -40.84 33.75
CA SER A 1058 -45.53 -39.95 33.32
C SER A 1058 -45.75 -40.08 31.81
N GLY A 1059 -47.00 -40.16 31.35
CA GLY A 1059 -47.32 -40.43 29.94
C GLY A 1059 -48.12 -41.72 29.77
N THR A 1060 -47.68 -42.61 28.87
CA THR A 1060 -48.38 -43.85 28.52
C THR A 1060 -47.57 -45.08 28.94
N GLY A 1061 -48.20 -46.08 29.55
CA GLY A 1061 -47.53 -47.32 29.97
C GLY A 1061 -47.20 -48.14 28.73
N PHE A 1062 -48.22 -48.72 28.12
CA PHE A 1062 -48.14 -49.25 26.75
C PHE A 1062 -49.22 -48.67 25.82
N SER A 1063 -48.90 -48.56 24.54
CA SER A 1063 -49.82 -48.19 23.46
C SER A 1063 -49.72 -49.20 22.32
N VAL A 1064 -50.84 -49.81 21.92
CA VAL A 1064 -50.90 -50.69 20.75
C VAL A 1064 -52.06 -50.21 19.86
N THR A 1065 -51.72 -49.61 18.73
CA THR A 1065 -52.68 -48.96 17.82
C THR A 1065 -52.37 -49.33 16.37
N GLU A 1066 -53.36 -49.28 15.48
CA GLU A 1066 -53.21 -49.52 14.04
C GLU A 1066 -52.40 -50.78 13.67
N SER A 1067 -52.35 -51.77 14.54
CA SER A 1067 -51.47 -52.94 14.47
C SER A 1067 -52.28 -54.24 14.44
N THR A 1068 -51.66 -55.31 13.96
CA THR A 1068 -52.26 -56.64 13.83
C THR A 1068 -51.53 -57.62 14.76
N LEU A 1069 -52.29 -58.25 15.66
CA LEU A 1069 -51.85 -59.44 16.39
C LEU A 1069 -52.37 -60.65 15.62
N ASP A 1070 -51.46 -61.47 15.09
CA ASP A 1070 -51.80 -62.58 14.21
C ASP A 1070 -51.53 -63.94 14.86
N GLY A 1071 -52.01 -65.02 14.23
CA GLY A 1071 -51.82 -66.39 14.70
C GLY A 1071 -52.36 -66.60 16.12
N ASN A 1072 -51.52 -67.12 17.02
CA ASN A 1072 -51.92 -67.45 18.40
C ASN A 1072 -52.14 -66.20 19.28
N LEU A 1073 -51.89 -64.99 18.78
CA LEU A 1073 -52.08 -63.73 19.52
C LEU A 1073 -53.42 -63.05 19.21
N ALA A 1074 -54.10 -63.43 18.12
CA ALA A 1074 -55.25 -62.71 17.57
C ALA A 1074 -56.45 -62.62 18.54
N ASP A 1075 -56.64 -63.64 19.37
CA ASP A 1075 -57.72 -63.70 20.37
C ASP A 1075 -57.34 -63.09 21.73
N LEU A 1076 -56.13 -62.52 21.85
CA LEU A 1076 -55.53 -61.97 23.07
C LEU A 1076 -55.32 -62.99 24.21
N ALA A 1077 -55.60 -64.28 24.05
CA ALA A 1077 -55.44 -65.27 25.13
C ALA A 1077 -53.97 -65.43 25.53
N ASN A 1078 -53.08 -65.52 24.54
CA ASN A 1078 -51.65 -65.67 24.72
C ASN A 1078 -50.89 -64.32 24.77
N VAL A 1079 -51.60 -63.23 25.04
CA VAL A 1079 -51.02 -61.89 25.16
C VAL A 1079 -51.07 -61.43 26.61
N SER A 1080 -49.91 -61.14 27.19
CA SER A 1080 -49.76 -60.50 28.49
C SER A 1080 -49.50 -59.00 28.29
N LEU A 1081 -50.29 -58.17 28.96
CA LEU A 1081 -50.19 -56.71 28.92
C LEU A 1081 -49.93 -56.24 30.35
N SER A 1082 -48.89 -55.44 30.57
CA SER A 1082 -48.57 -54.90 31.90
C SER A 1082 -48.00 -53.50 31.80
N SER A 1083 -48.36 -52.67 32.78
CA SER A 1083 -47.71 -51.38 33.01
C SER A 1083 -47.17 -51.24 34.44
N ALA A 1084 -46.92 -52.39 35.08
CA ALA A 1084 -46.40 -52.47 36.44
C ALA A 1084 -45.13 -51.61 36.61
N GLY A 1085 -45.12 -50.80 37.67
CA GLY A 1085 -44.04 -49.84 37.94
C GLY A 1085 -44.26 -48.44 37.35
N SER A 1086 -45.32 -48.21 36.56
CA SER A 1086 -45.63 -46.88 36.05
C SER A 1086 -46.21 -45.95 37.12
N GLY A 1087 -46.11 -44.64 36.90
CA GLY A 1087 -46.73 -43.62 37.74
C GLY A 1087 -48.25 -43.69 37.75
N ALA A 1088 -48.89 -43.28 38.85
CA ALA A 1088 -50.34 -43.44 39.04
C ALA A 1088 -51.24 -42.64 38.07
N SER A 1089 -50.68 -41.67 37.36
CA SER A 1089 -51.37 -40.88 36.31
C SER A 1089 -51.18 -41.42 34.90
N VAL A 1090 -50.38 -42.47 34.74
CA VAL A 1090 -50.12 -43.10 33.44
C VAL A 1090 -51.34 -43.86 32.97
N ILE A 1091 -51.60 -43.82 31.67
CA ILE A 1091 -52.66 -44.60 31.02
C ILE A 1091 -52.06 -45.61 30.04
N ASN A 1092 -52.80 -46.64 29.68
CA ASN A 1092 -52.48 -47.50 28.54
C ASN A 1092 -53.46 -47.26 27.41
N ILE A 1093 -53.11 -47.62 26.17
CA ILE A 1093 -53.95 -47.38 24.99
C ILE A 1093 -53.99 -48.65 24.14
N LEU A 1094 -55.21 -49.07 23.80
CA LEU A 1094 -55.51 -50.09 22.80
C LEU A 1094 -56.58 -49.51 21.87
N ASP A 1095 -56.45 -49.70 20.56
CA ASP A 1095 -57.50 -49.28 19.62
C ASP A 1095 -58.29 -50.44 19.02
N SER A 1096 -59.20 -50.11 18.11
CA SER A 1096 -60.08 -51.08 17.44
C SER A 1096 -59.36 -52.00 16.45
N SER A 1097 -58.07 -51.77 16.15
CA SER A 1097 -57.29 -52.74 15.36
C SER A 1097 -56.89 -53.95 16.21
N ILE A 1098 -56.82 -53.77 17.53
CA ILE A 1098 -56.43 -54.82 18.48
C ILE A 1098 -57.65 -55.45 19.13
N VAL A 1099 -58.66 -54.64 19.46
CA VAL A 1099 -59.83 -55.08 20.21
C VAL A 1099 -61.05 -55.14 19.31
N ASN A 1100 -61.67 -56.32 19.23
CA ASN A 1100 -62.90 -56.56 18.50
C ASN A 1100 -63.84 -57.48 19.31
N ASP A 1101 -65.05 -57.72 18.78
CA ASP A 1101 -66.07 -58.50 19.48
C ASP A 1101 -65.64 -59.93 19.86
N THR A 1102 -64.68 -60.51 19.14
CA THR A 1102 -64.23 -61.89 19.33
C THR A 1102 -63.20 -62.02 20.46
N ASN A 1103 -62.39 -60.98 20.70
CA ASN A 1103 -61.31 -61.02 21.69
C ASN A 1103 -61.53 -60.10 22.90
N ARG A 1104 -62.54 -59.24 22.87
CA ARG A 1104 -62.90 -58.31 23.95
C ARG A 1104 -62.99 -59.00 25.31
N ASP A 1105 -63.68 -60.13 25.41
CA ASP A 1105 -63.89 -60.77 26.71
C ASP A 1105 -62.57 -61.33 27.30
N ASN A 1106 -61.66 -61.79 26.43
CA ASN A 1106 -60.31 -62.20 26.84
C ASN A 1106 -59.49 -61.00 27.31
N LEU A 1107 -59.65 -59.82 26.71
CA LEU A 1107 -59.03 -58.58 27.19
C LEU A 1107 -59.59 -58.18 28.56
N LEU A 1108 -60.92 -58.13 28.71
CA LEU A 1108 -61.58 -57.67 29.93
C LEU A 1108 -61.30 -58.56 31.15
N ASN A 1109 -61.00 -59.84 30.92
CA ASN A 1109 -60.58 -60.78 31.98
C ASN A 1109 -59.13 -60.57 32.45
N LYS A 1110 -58.34 -59.72 31.77
CA LYS A 1110 -56.96 -59.43 32.19
C LYS A 1110 -56.95 -58.42 33.33
N THR A 1111 -55.97 -58.62 34.21
CA THR A 1111 -55.64 -57.63 35.24
C THR A 1111 -54.45 -56.83 34.74
N ILE A 1112 -54.70 -55.60 34.31
CA ILE A 1112 -53.67 -54.68 33.82
C ILE A 1112 -53.49 -53.56 34.83
N GLU A 1113 -52.25 -53.19 35.11
CA GLU A 1113 -51.93 -52.03 35.96
C GLU A 1113 -52.26 -50.72 35.22
N ASN A 1114 -52.70 -49.71 35.97
CA ASN A 1114 -53.16 -48.42 35.46
C ASN A 1114 -54.39 -48.49 34.53
N MET A 1115 -55.02 -47.35 34.30
CA MET A 1115 -56.23 -47.28 33.47
C MET A 1115 -55.88 -47.50 32.00
N THR A 1116 -56.54 -48.45 31.36
CA THR A 1116 -56.35 -48.78 29.94
C THR A 1116 -57.49 -48.23 29.12
N THR A 1117 -57.18 -47.27 28.24
CA THR A 1117 -58.12 -46.73 27.26
C THR A 1117 -58.28 -47.71 26.10
N VAL A 1118 -59.51 -48.05 25.77
CA VAL A 1118 -59.83 -48.98 24.69
C VAL A 1118 -60.83 -48.33 23.73
N GLU A 1119 -60.47 -48.16 22.46
CA GLU A 1119 -61.42 -47.79 21.40
C GLU A 1119 -62.27 -49.00 21.01
N MET A 1120 -63.58 -48.91 21.28
CA MET A 1120 -64.52 -50.01 21.06
C MET A 1120 -65.25 -49.92 19.70
N ASN A 1121 -65.10 -48.84 18.93
CA ASN A 1121 -65.74 -48.64 17.63
C ASN A 1121 -67.27 -48.89 17.61
N GLY A 1122 -67.96 -48.47 18.67
CA GLY A 1122 -69.40 -48.64 18.86
C GLY A 1122 -69.82 -49.98 19.49
N ALA A 1123 -68.88 -50.91 19.72
CA ALA A 1123 -69.18 -52.22 20.27
C ALA A 1123 -69.68 -52.15 21.72
N ALA A 1124 -70.47 -53.16 22.10
CA ALA A 1124 -70.98 -53.28 23.45
C ALA A 1124 -69.90 -53.83 24.39
N VAL A 1125 -69.61 -53.09 25.46
CA VAL A 1125 -68.76 -53.59 26.56
C VAL A 1125 -69.57 -54.52 27.47
N PHE A 1126 -70.86 -54.22 27.63
CA PHE A 1126 -71.83 -55.08 28.28
C PHE A 1126 -73.18 -54.89 27.60
N GLY A 1127 -73.70 -55.93 26.95
CA GLY A 1127 -74.87 -55.82 26.06
C GLY A 1127 -76.17 -56.43 26.59
N ASN A 1128 -76.21 -56.94 27.82
CA ASN A 1128 -77.38 -57.63 28.36
C ASN A 1128 -78.24 -56.75 29.27
N GLY A 1129 -79.26 -56.13 28.70
CA GLY A 1129 -80.19 -55.25 29.44
C GLY A 1129 -80.97 -55.89 30.58
N THR A 1130 -80.89 -57.22 30.77
CA THR A 1130 -81.57 -57.97 31.85
C THR A 1130 -80.65 -58.43 32.98
N GLU A 1131 -79.33 -58.36 32.81
CA GLU A 1131 -78.35 -58.80 33.81
C GLU A 1131 -77.62 -57.64 34.47
N ALA A 1132 -77.18 -57.87 35.72
CA ALA A 1132 -76.39 -56.89 36.45
C ALA A 1132 -74.92 -56.96 35.99
N TRP A 1133 -74.34 -55.82 35.64
CA TRP A 1133 -72.91 -55.68 35.41
C TRP A 1133 -72.21 -55.39 36.74
N ASP A 1134 -71.87 -56.44 37.47
CA ASP A 1134 -71.14 -56.37 38.74
C ASP A 1134 -69.70 -56.85 38.52
N GLN A 1135 -68.81 -55.90 38.18
CA GLN A 1135 -67.41 -56.19 37.84
C GLN A 1135 -66.46 -55.22 38.54
N LYS A 1136 -65.51 -55.78 39.28
CA LYS A 1136 -64.51 -55.00 40.02
C LYS A 1136 -63.14 -55.15 39.37
N TYR A 1137 -62.77 -54.21 38.51
CA TYR A 1137 -61.48 -54.21 37.82
C TYR A 1137 -60.33 -53.65 38.69
N GLN A 1138 -60.67 -52.98 39.81
CA GLN A 1138 -59.70 -52.55 40.83
C GLN A 1138 -59.81 -53.38 42.10
N ASN A 1139 -58.65 -53.66 42.71
CA ASN A 1139 -58.54 -54.30 44.02
C ASN A 1139 -57.35 -53.73 44.81
N GLN A 1140 -57.11 -54.19 46.05
CA GLN A 1140 -56.03 -53.68 46.90
C GLN A 1140 -54.62 -53.86 46.30
N ASN A 1141 -54.42 -54.90 45.49
CA ASN A 1141 -53.14 -55.22 44.85
C ASN A 1141 -52.99 -54.57 43.47
N ASN A 1142 -54.09 -54.11 42.86
CA ASN A 1142 -54.10 -53.32 41.62
C ASN A 1142 -55.05 -52.12 41.77
N PRO A 1143 -54.69 -51.10 42.58
CA PRO A 1143 -55.60 -50.02 42.92
C PRO A 1143 -55.81 -49.02 41.79
N HIS A 1144 -54.92 -48.97 40.80
CA HIS A 1144 -54.99 -48.01 39.69
C HIS A 1144 -55.38 -48.66 38.35
N GLY A 1145 -55.52 -49.99 38.30
CA GLY A 1145 -55.93 -50.73 37.11
C GLY A 1145 -57.36 -50.45 36.67
N GLY A 1146 -57.71 -50.78 35.45
CA GLY A 1146 -59.08 -50.65 34.97
C GLY A 1146 -59.18 -50.25 33.51
N TRP A 1147 -60.40 -49.92 33.08
CA TRP A 1147 -60.73 -49.66 31.68
C TRP A 1147 -61.36 -48.29 31.50
N ILE A 1148 -60.91 -47.55 30.50
CA ILE A 1148 -61.61 -46.37 29.96
C ILE A 1148 -62.12 -46.75 28.58
N PHE A 1149 -63.41 -47.02 28.47
CA PHE A 1149 -63.99 -47.41 27.19
C PHE A 1149 -64.32 -46.18 26.36
N ASN A 1150 -63.68 -46.04 25.20
CA ASN A 1150 -63.99 -45.01 24.24
C ASN A 1150 -64.94 -45.53 23.17
N ASN A 1151 -65.94 -44.73 22.79
CA ASN A 1151 -66.92 -45.06 21.75
C ASN A 1151 -67.58 -46.42 21.98
N ALA A 1152 -68.02 -46.68 23.22
CA ALA A 1152 -68.61 -47.94 23.62
C ALA A 1152 -70.11 -47.82 23.86
N THR A 1153 -70.79 -48.96 23.86
CA THR A 1153 -72.17 -49.06 24.36
C THR A 1153 -72.25 -49.96 25.60
N VAL A 1154 -73.11 -49.57 26.55
CA VAL A 1154 -73.48 -50.39 27.72
C VAL A 1154 -75.00 -50.47 27.77
N ASN A 1155 -75.51 -51.68 27.94
CA ASN A 1155 -76.91 -51.98 28.19
C ASN A 1155 -76.98 -53.03 29.31
N ALA A 1156 -77.32 -52.62 30.53
CA ALA A 1156 -77.35 -53.47 31.72
C ALA A 1156 -78.67 -53.33 32.49
N ALA A 1157 -79.06 -54.32 33.29
CA ALA A 1157 -80.16 -54.16 34.24
C ALA A 1157 -79.77 -53.23 35.40
N SER A 1158 -78.58 -53.41 35.96
CA SER A 1158 -77.92 -52.55 36.96
C SER A 1158 -76.40 -52.63 36.75
N ALA A 1159 -75.64 -51.63 37.18
CA ALA A 1159 -74.18 -51.68 37.07
C ALA A 1159 -73.55 -51.29 38.41
N ASP A 1160 -72.70 -52.16 38.95
CA ASP A 1160 -71.89 -51.86 40.13
C ASP A 1160 -70.44 -52.20 39.82
N VAL A 1161 -69.69 -51.20 39.36
CA VAL A 1161 -68.36 -51.40 38.81
C VAL A 1161 -67.29 -50.60 39.53
N SER A 1162 -66.06 -51.13 39.55
CA SER A 1162 -64.87 -50.39 39.97
C SER A 1162 -63.76 -50.49 38.94
N GLY A 1163 -62.95 -49.43 38.83
CA GLY A 1163 -61.93 -49.33 37.79
C GLY A 1163 -62.49 -49.12 36.40
N VAL A 1164 -63.56 -48.36 36.27
CA VAL A 1164 -64.21 -48.11 34.98
C VAL A 1164 -64.32 -46.62 34.72
N GLY A 1165 -64.07 -46.24 33.47
CA GLY A 1165 -64.36 -44.94 32.89
C GLY A 1165 -64.92 -45.11 31.47
N PHE A 1166 -65.48 -44.03 30.95
CA PHE A 1166 -66.07 -43.99 29.61
C PHE A 1166 -65.79 -42.66 28.93
N THR A 1167 -65.54 -42.70 27.63
CA THR A 1167 -65.50 -41.51 26.79
C THR A 1167 -66.30 -41.72 25.52
N ASN A 1168 -66.99 -40.68 25.03
CA ASN A 1168 -67.78 -40.73 23.78
C ASN A 1168 -68.75 -41.93 23.70
N SER A 1169 -69.25 -42.42 24.84
CA SER A 1169 -69.97 -43.69 24.95
C SER A 1169 -71.46 -43.50 25.30
N THR A 1170 -72.26 -44.53 25.05
CA THR A 1170 -73.69 -44.56 25.40
C THR A 1170 -73.97 -45.65 26.43
N LEU A 1171 -74.43 -45.27 27.62
CA LEU A 1171 -74.74 -46.17 28.72
C LEU A 1171 -76.25 -46.17 29.01
N THR A 1172 -76.85 -47.36 29.02
CA THR A 1172 -78.25 -47.59 29.37
C THR A 1172 -78.35 -48.58 30.52
N VAL A 1173 -78.99 -48.18 31.62
CA VAL A 1173 -79.23 -49.01 32.80
C VAL A 1173 -80.74 -49.10 33.05
N ASN A 1174 -81.32 -50.28 32.83
CA ASN A 1174 -82.77 -50.42 32.66
C ASN A 1174 -83.55 -50.46 33.99
N ASN A 1175 -83.07 -51.14 35.03
CA ASN A 1175 -83.86 -51.49 36.22
C ASN A 1175 -83.23 -51.10 37.57
N GLY A 1176 -81.93 -50.86 37.65
CA GLY A 1176 -81.22 -50.52 38.90
C GLY A 1176 -80.32 -49.31 38.77
N SER A 1177 -79.40 -49.14 39.73
CA SER A 1177 -78.47 -48.00 39.78
C SER A 1177 -77.19 -48.24 38.97
N LEU A 1178 -76.53 -47.14 38.56
CA LEU A 1178 -75.17 -47.11 38.05
C LEU A 1178 -74.23 -46.69 39.19
N ASN A 1179 -73.48 -47.62 39.75
CA ASN A 1179 -72.45 -47.35 40.74
C ASN A 1179 -71.08 -47.51 40.07
N ILE A 1180 -70.27 -46.46 40.07
CA ILE A 1180 -68.88 -46.49 39.61
C ILE A 1180 -68.01 -46.03 40.78
N THR A 1181 -67.16 -46.92 41.28
CA THR A 1181 -66.24 -46.59 42.38
C THR A 1181 -64.81 -46.87 41.96
N ASN A 1182 -64.02 -45.83 41.71
CA ASN A 1182 -62.58 -45.99 41.42
C ASN A 1182 -61.77 -45.51 42.62
N ASN A 1183 -60.68 -46.20 42.94
CA ASN A 1183 -59.70 -45.71 43.92
C ASN A 1183 -58.94 -44.49 43.39
N GLY A 1184 -58.73 -44.42 42.07
CA GLY A 1184 -58.21 -43.25 41.35
C GLY A 1184 -59.31 -42.34 40.81
N SER A 1185 -59.03 -41.66 39.68
CA SER A 1185 -60.00 -40.81 39.02
C SER A 1185 -61.11 -41.62 38.33
N VAL A 1186 -62.30 -41.03 38.22
CA VAL A 1186 -63.37 -41.50 37.34
C VAL A 1186 -63.49 -40.55 36.16
N VAL A 1187 -63.28 -41.06 34.95
CA VAL A 1187 -63.41 -40.29 33.71
C VAL A 1187 -64.67 -40.73 32.98
N LEU A 1188 -65.61 -39.82 32.79
CA LEU A 1188 -66.87 -40.02 32.09
C LEU A 1188 -67.08 -38.83 31.15
N ASN A 1189 -66.31 -38.68 30.08
CA ASN A 1189 -66.41 -37.50 29.21
C ASN A 1189 -67.21 -37.76 27.92
N ASN A 1190 -68.03 -36.81 27.48
CA ASN A 1190 -68.84 -36.86 26.26
C ASN A 1190 -69.76 -38.08 26.15
N ASN A 1191 -70.26 -38.59 27.28
CA ASN A 1191 -71.12 -39.77 27.30
C ASN A 1191 -72.60 -39.38 27.35
N THR A 1192 -73.44 -40.30 26.89
CA THR A 1192 -74.90 -40.27 27.14
C THR A 1192 -75.24 -41.40 28.09
N VAL A 1193 -75.67 -41.09 29.31
CA VAL A 1193 -76.01 -42.05 30.36
C VAL A 1193 -77.49 -41.95 30.70
N SER A 1194 -78.22 -43.04 30.54
CA SER A 1194 -79.66 -43.16 30.82
C SER A 1194 -79.92 -44.27 31.84
N ILE A 1195 -80.53 -43.95 32.98
CA ILE A 1195 -80.77 -44.86 34.10
C ILE A 1195 -82.26 -44.81 34.46
N SER A 1196 -83.04 -45.80 34.03
CA SER A 1196 -84.51 -45.77 34.16
C SER A 1196 -85.06 -46.34 35.47
N GLY A 1197 -84.30 -47.18 36.20
CA GLY A 1197 -84.78 -47.85 37.41
C GLY A 1197 -84.09 -47.48 38.74
N GLY A 1198 -82.99 -46.71 38.70
CA GLY A 1198 -82.24 -46.31 39.88
C GLY A 1198 -81.51 -44.97 39.75
N GLY A 1199 -80.53 -44.75 40.62
CA GLY A 1199 -79.68 -43.56 40.66
C GLY A 1199 -78.28 -43.77 40.05
N ALA A 1200 -77.48 -42.72 39.98
CA ALA A 1200 -76.06 -42.80 39.64
C ALA A 1200 -75.22 -42.49 40.89
N ASN A 1201 -74.27 -43.33 41.27
CA ASN A 1201 -73.32 -43.06 42.34
C ASN A 1201 -71.90 -43.23 41.81
N ILE A 1202 -71.20 -42.11 41.62
CA ILE A 1202 -69.86 -42.05 41.04
C ILE A 1202 -68.90 -41.57 42.10
N VAL A 1203 -67.93 -42.40 42.46
CA VAL A 1203 -66.98 -42.17 43.54
C VAL A 1203 -65.55 -42.29 43.02
N ALA A 1204 -64.76 -41.23 43.15
CA ALA A 1204 -63.30 -41.24 42.98
C ALA A 1204 -62.61 -41.12 44.35
N GLY A 1205 -61.88 -42.18 44.72
CA GLY A 1205 -61.30 -42.37 46.04
C GLY A 1205 -60.19 -41.38 46.39
N ASN A 1206 -59.13 -41.29 45.58
CA ASN A 1206 -57.98 -40.38 45.71
C ASN A 1206 -57.73 -39.54 44.44
N GLY A 1207 -58.69 -39.52 43.52
CA GLY A 1207 -58.59 -38.85 42.22
C GLY A 1207 -59.72 -37.86 41.96
N TYR A 1208 -59.80 -37.39 40.73
CA TYR A 1208 -60.85 -36.47 40.29
C TYR A 1208 -61.99 -37.22 39.60
N VAL A 1209 -63.19 -36.63 39.61
CA VAL A 1209 -64.33 -37.07 38.80
C VAL A 1209 -64.47 -36.10 37.63
N SER A 1210 -64.43 -36.58 36.39
CA SER A 1210 -64.65 -35.74 35.20
C SER A 1210 -65.88 -36.22 34.45
N LEU A 1211 -66.86 -35.34 34.28
CA LEU A 1211 -68.08 -35.55 33.48
C LEU A 1211 -68.15 -34.59 32.29
N ASN A 1212 -66.99 -34.19 31.76
CA ASN A 1212 -66.91 -33.13 30.76
C ASN A 1212 -67.77 -33.48 29.53
N GLY A 1213 -68.76 -32.65 29.19
CA GLY A 1213 -69.69 -32.88 28.07
C GLY A 1213 -70.67 -34.06 28.25
N THR A 1214 -70.74 -34.68 29.43
CA THR A 1214 -71.58 -35.87 29.67
C THR A 1214 -72.98 -35.53 30.13
N SER A 1215 -73.97 -36.22 29.58
CA SER A 1215 -75.36 -36.14 29.99
C SER A 1215 -75.76 -37.39 30.79
N VAL A 1216 -76.03 -37.24 32.09
CA VAL A 1216 -76.56 -38.27 32.97
C VAL A 1216 -78.03 -37.99 33.27
N THR A 1217 -78.91 -38.89 32.86
CA THR A 1217 -80.33 -38.87 33.24
C THR A 1217 -80.63 -40.09 34.10
N ALA A 1218 -81.13 -39.89 35.32
CA ALA A 1218 -81.46 -40.96 36.26
C ALA A 1218 -82.86 -40.79 36.85
N SER A 1219 -83.51 -41.91 37.19
CA SER A 1219 -84.78 -41.90 37.95
C SER A 1219 -84.56 -41.58 39.43
N GLY A 1220 -83.48 -42.09 40.03
CA GLY A 1220 -83.07 -41.85 41.42
C GLY A 1220 -81.96 -40.81 41.57
N ASP A 1221 -81.33 -40.77 42.75
CA ASP A 1221 -80.30 -39.78 43.10
C ASP A 1221 -79.07 -39.87 42.19
N ILE A 1222 -78.50 -38.71 41.84
CA ILE A 1222 -77.19 -38.61 41.18
C ILE A 1222 -76.18 -38.10 42.20
N ALA A 1223 -75.31 -38.98 42.69
CA ALA A 1223 -74.24 -38.67 43.60
C ALA A 1223 -72.89 -38.73 42.89
N LEU A 1224 -72.14 -37.63 42.92
CA LEU A 1224 -70.75 -37.53 42.47
C LEU A 1224 -69.89 -37.21 43.69
N ASN A 1225 -68.88 -38.01 43.97
CA ASN A 1225 -67.98 -37.82 45.10
C ASN A 1225 -66.53 -37.99 44.64
N GLY A 1226 -65.78 -36.90 44.52
CA GLY A 1226 -64.37 -36.92 44.16
C GLY A 1226 -63.50 -36.34 45.26
N SER A 1227 -62.66 -37.12 45.92
CA SER A 1227 -61.84 -36.58 47.02
C SER A 1227 -60.87 -35.46 46.60
N ALA A 1228 -60.44 -35.41 45.33
CA ALA A 1228 -59.53 -34.37 44.82
C ALA A 1228 -60.26 -33.24 44.08
N GLN A 1229 -60.91 -33.49 42.94
CA GLN A 1229 -61.60 -32.45 42.16
C GLN A 1229 -62.80 -33.04 41.43
N ALA A 1230 -63.83 -32.24 41.14
CA ALA A 1230 -64.86 -32.60 40.16
C ALA A 1230 -64.86 -31.60 38.98
N ASP A 1231 -64.68 -32.07 37.75
CA ASP A 1231 -64.86 -31.27 36.53
C ASP A 1231 -66.18 -31.65 35.84
N LEU A 1232 -67.12 -30.70 35.82
CA LEU A 1232 -68.46 -30.84 35.29
C LEU A 1232 -68.69 -30.00 34.04
N THR A 1233 -67.63 -29.48 33.40
CA THR A 1233 -67.75 -28.59 32.24
C THR A 1233 -68.64 -29.19 31.14
N GLY A 1234 -69.72 -28.52 30.76
CA GLY A 1234 -70.69 -28.99 29.76
C GLY A 1234 -71.56 -30.17 30.21
N ALA A 1235 -71.49 -30.61 31.47
CA ALA A 1235 -72.25 -31.76 31.95
C ALA A 1235 -73.74 -31.42 32.15
N THR A 1236 -74.61 -32.40 31.89
CA THR A 1236 -76.04 -32.35 32.22
C THR A 1236 -76.37 -33.46 33.21
N LEU A 1237 -76.79 -33.11 34.43
CA LEU A 1237 -77.18 -34.04 35.48
C LEU A 1237 -78.68 -33.88 35.76
N ASN A 1238 -79.48 -34.84 35.30
CA ASN A 1238 -80.92 -34.81 35.40
C ASN A 1238 -81.44 -35.98 36.23
N SER A 1239 -81.72 -35.75 37.51
CA SER A 1239 -82.45 -36.70 38.35
C SER A 1239 -83.94 -36.40 38.29
N THR A 1240 -84.72 -37.31 37.72
CA THR A 1240 -86.15 -37.09 37.46
C THR A 1240 -87.05 -37.30 38.69
N ALA A 1241 -86.63 -38.09 39.68
CA ALA A 1241 -87.36 -38.29 40.93
C ALA A 1241 -86.49 -38.28 42.21
N GLY A 1242 -85.18 -38.04 42.11
CA GLY A 1242 -84.24 -37.95 43.24
C GLY A 1242 -83.54 -36.59 43.37
N GLY A 1243 -82.50 -36.54 44.19
CA GLY A 1243 -81.59 -35.40 44.37
C GLY A 1243 -80.33 -35.49 43.50
N VAL A 1244 -79.56 -34.40 43.45
CA VAL A 1244 -78.23 -34.40 42.84
C VAL A 1244 -77.24 -33.89 43.88
N SER A 1245 -76.26 -34.71 44.26
CA SER A 1245 -75.19 -34.32 45.17
C SER A 1245 -73.84 -34.39 44.49
N VAL A 1246 -73.10 -33.29 44.46
CA VAL A 1246 -71.71 -33.23 44.00
C VAL A 1246 -70.84 -32.83 45.19
N SER A 1247 -69.89 -33.67 45.54
CA SER A 1247 -68.94 -33.44 46.62
C SER A 1247 -67.53 -33.55 46.08
N ALA A 1248 -66.66 -32.54 46.26
CA ALA A 1248 -65.25 -32.70 45.95
C ALA A 1248 -64.30 -31.97 46.90
N GLY A 1249 -63.27 -32.65 47.42
CA GLY A 1249 -62.43 -32.15 48.51
C GLY A 1249 -61.39 -31.07 48.16
N GLY A 1250 -61.07 -30.88 46.87
CA GLY A 1250 -60.14 -29.86 46.37
C GLY A 1250 -60.77 -28.93 45.33
N GLY A 1251 -62.10 -28.94 45.20
CA GLY A 1251 -62.87 -27.99 44.40
C GLY A 1251 -63.69 -28.61 43.26
N ILE A 1252 -64.68 -27.84 42.80
CA ILE A 1252 -65.56 -28.19 41.68
C ILE A 1252 -65.35 -27.15 40.57
N SER A 1253 -65.02 -27.61 39.37
CA SER A 1253 -64.85 -26.81 38.16
C SER A 1253 -65.95 -27.14 37.16
N GLY A 1254 -66.49 -26.14 36.44
CA GLY A 1254 -67.50 -26.39 35.43
C GLY A 1254 -68.04 -25.11 34.79
N THR A 1255 -68.05 -25.07 33.47
CA THR A 1255 -68.78 -24.06 32.67
C THR A 1255 -69.89 -24.73 31.85
N GLY A 1256 -71.06 -24.12 31.72
CA GLY A 1256 -72.17 -24.70 30.96
C GLY A 1256 -72.82 -25.95 31.59
N VAL A 1257 -72.81 -26.07 32.92
CA VAL A 1257 -73.37 -27.21 33.65
C VAL A 1257 -74.89 -27.07 33.85
N ASN A 1258 -75.67 -28.09 33.52
CA ASN A 1258 -77.11 -28.13 33.79
C ASN A 1258 -77.43 -29.19 34.84
N ILE A 1259 -77.97 -28.79 36.00
CA ILE A 1259 -78.35 -29.72 37.08
C ILE A 1259 -79.84 -29.58 37.37
N THR A 1260 -80.57 -30.69 37.32
CA THR A 1260 -82.00 -30.77 37.61
C THR A 1260 -82.25 -31.91 38.61
N ALA A 1261 -83.00 -31.63 39.68
CA ALA A 1261 -83.44 -32.59 40.68
C ALA A 1261 -84.97 -32.54 40.81
N GLY A 1262 -85.64 -33.68 40.62
CA GLY A 1262 -87.10 -33.76 40.56
C GLY A 1262 -87.81 -33.67 41.91
N ASN A 1263 -87.36 -34.44 42.91
CA ASN A 1263 -87.97 -34.47 44.27
C ASN A 1263 -86.93 -34.38 45.41
N GLY A 1264 -85.66 -34.11 45.12
CA GLY A 1264 -84.57 -34.04 46.11
C GLY A 1264 -83.78 -32.73 46.07
N SER A 1265 -82.85 -32.56 47.00
CA SER A 1265 -81.98 -31.38 47.04
C SER A 1265 -80.87 -31.45 46.00
N ILE A 1266 -80.51 -30.29 45.45
CA ILE A 1266 -79.23 -30.11 44.77
C ILE A 1266 -78.22 -29.70 45.84
N VAL A 1267 -77.24 -30.56 46.12
CA VAL A 1267 -76.20 -30.33 47.11
C VAL A 1267 -74.87 -30.27 46.38
N VAL A 1268 -74.18 -29.14 46.50
CA VAL A 1268 -72.85 -28.94 45.92
C VAL A 1268 -71.92 -28.56 47.05
N THR A 1269 -70.96 -29.43 47.34
CA THR A 1269 -70.02 -29.31 48.45
C THR A 1269 -68.61 -29.36 47.89
N ALA A 1270 -67.85 -28.28 48.09
CA ALA A 1270 -66.46 -28.15 47.65
C ALA A 1270 -65.54 -27.93 48.85
#